data_AF-A0A3S3QDH9-F1
#
_entry.id   AF-A0A3S3QDH9-F1
#
_cell.length_a   1.000
_cell.length_b   1.000
_cell.length_c   1.000
_cell.angle_alpha   90.00
_cell.angle_beta   90.00
_cell.angle_gamma   90.00
#
_symmetry.space_group_name_H-M   'P 1'
#
loop_
_entity.id
_entity.type
_entity.pdbx_description
1 polymer ?
#
loop_
_entity_poly.entity_id
_entity_poly.type
_entity_poly.pdbx_seq_one_letter_code
_entity_poly.pdbx_strand_id
1 'polypeptide(L)'
;TFPYDQPEKNFLDFVREEYVYLSSTQKQNDLKSIAEQFTMNPPESSLSFTDQIWSDTKTYDAKRTTFELNELNLKAVCDQLGISHFHYYFCCFLLTLRRYTSENDLIVNIPRTTRSCSYENAFGPFLNIILFRFEFDASHSLKKFILNAVKKWIKAQEKNLLPFDEVVSFLRDSKKLGRIQIYNWFNYSFAEKDNSVNINSKHARFPFSVNVRENSQSVELIIEWADELIDDHIAQNFGASFANACLKIADDFDKLKNEPALSIDVMPGEEMTRILSINREMDSNPNLLAHKYFEKHCENNGEKIAVVSGDRKVTYNQLNEMANKLGAYLQREIPREDVQKKPIVIMMKRDEFVIASVFAIWKIGAYFLAISDDTQQKLHQILLNDASDFQYVLINFDRNELEFELPSSVKLIDVRKILEQPCDYELEDNLASFNPSDTFAYICLTSGTTGKPKRCLITHEGLAIFGKACLHDYKMDSFEMRLVNWLPISFDVFINDISFVLLMAGGTFIIVQRKFSMDPRVMEQIFIENKASFILATPQFASSVILKMSNESLQYLRLLLLATDSFYQNIFRKLREKLDESTQIVNAYGPTETTVGATFFNGELKYKTTSGLVPIGKSLRGIFACIVDPITKMLSPFGAIGEICICGRTVGKGDVKTTMLEFTGDQPVFMTGDYGRMLPDGNIDFIGRKDSSFLKVHGFRIITKINKVPMTEHGKIDLNSLKQLCLVEQTIAEKFSEHIKHDFSLTHMERTLLNYLTTSLSSSLPIDVDTNFRDQGIHSLALMKFANLLLSESIAGFEGVADLFDYPNIKLLAQKIEKFSTIKANIKTKVIKQAANEIEIAIVGVAFRLPKDARSFVDLWAILNAEKSLIDDFPHEREIDVLSRLDELNSHLYKDAKKFKGAFLSSIKKFDNQFFAIPAAEAKHMCPEQRLWMHVAIEALHDSGHINDLEGKNLGQFFAASHPEYEKVDSCNDAIAVVGKLGSMITRRVSYQYNLKGPAVNIDTACSSGLVAFHEACEAIKSGICDSAIVGGVSLYLYPSQIGTHSDKMGTISPDFCCRAFDEKANGTVAGEGVIAFVLEPLQKALENKKHIYGIVKGTAINSVGRSNGITAPSKSSQKEVIENALNAASLSPSEVNLIESHGTGTELGDLIEIEALKSVFNENPNPVILGTSKPNFGHLNQAAGLLGVLKMLAIFMFKAIPRALHFDKPNKALIDSNIVVPTEEIQIESENFTAGISAFGLSGTNAHCILRKFCEKNNDKSDRFCYEPEQSTSF
;
A
#
# COMPACT_ATOMS: atom_id res chain seq x y z
N THR A 1 -22.63 41.18 -59.85
CA THR A 1 -21.52 41.29 -60.81
C THR A 1 -20.32 41.90 -60.10
N PHE A 2 -19.44 41.06 -59.55
CA PHE A 2 -18.11 41.48 -59.11
C PHE A 2 -17.12 41.06 -60.21
N PRO A 3 -16.23 41.95 -60.69
CA PRO A 3 -15.19 41.56 -61.62
C PRO A 3 -14.10 40.87 -60.81
N TYR A 4 -14.15 39.54 -60.73
CA TYR A 4 -12.97 38.78 -60.31
C TYR A 4 -12.14 38.54 -61.57
N ASP A 5 -10.97 39.16 -61.65
CA ASP A 5 -9.93 38.72 -62.57
C ASP A 5 -9.74 37.21 -62.38
N GLN A 6 -9.67 36.45 -63.49
CA GLN A 6 -9.45 35.02 -63.37
C GLN A 6 -8.13 34.79 -62.62
N PRO A 7 -8.14 33.95 -61.56
CA PRO A 7 -6.93 33.71 -60.80
C PRO A 7 -5.85 33.09 -61.68
N GLU A 8 -4.60 33.56 -61.59
CA GLU A 8 -3.46 33.02 -62.36
C GLU A 8 -3.29 31.51 -62.18
N LYS A 9 -3.64 30.99 -61.00
CA LYS A 9 -3.68 29.56 -60.68
C LYS A 9 -4.95 29.22 -59.90
N ASN A 10 -5.51 28.04 -60.15
CA ASN A 10 -6.68 27.55 -59.42
C ASN A 10 -6.28 26.58 -58.29
N PHE A 11 -7.24 26.13 -57.47
CA PHE A 11 -6.95 25.22 -56.35
C PHE A 11 -6.41 23.84 -56.78
N LEU A 12 -6.74 23.36 -57.99
CA LEU A 12 -6.16 22.12 -58.51
C LEU A 12 -4.66 22.26 -58.79
N ASP A 13 -4.21 23.45 -59.21
CA ASP A 13 -2.79 23.73 -59.40
C ASP A 13 -2.06 23.73 -58.04
N PHE A 14 -2.68 24.25 -56.98
CA PHE A 14 -2.17 24.14 -55.61
C PHE A 14 -2.06 22.68 -55.16
N VAL A 15 -3.10 21.86 -55.35
CA VAL A 15 -3.09 20.42 -54.99
C VAL A 15 -1.97 19.66 -55.72
N ARG A 16 -1.70 20.01 -56.98
CA ARG A 16 -0.59 19.42 -57.75
C ARG A 16 0.77 19.80 -57.17
N GLU A 17 0.96 21.07 -56.83
CA GLU A 17 2.20 21.55 -56.20
C GLU A 17 2.41 20.93 -54.82
N GLU A 18 1.35 20.84 -54.01
CA GLU A 18 1.36 20.17 -52.71
C GLU A 18 1.69 18.68 -52.85
N TYR A 19 1.10 17.97 -53.82
CA TYR A 19 1.42 16.56 -54.09
C TYR A 19 2.90 16.34 -54.45
N VAL A 20 3.48 17.25 -55.25
CA VAL A 20 4.92 17.20 -55.59
C VAL A 20 5.76 17.39 -54.34
N TYR A 21 5.42 18.35 -53.48
CA TYR A 21 6.09 18.54 -52.19
C TYR A 21 5.96 17.31 -51.29
N LEU A 22 4.76 16.75 -51.13
CA LEU A 22 4.50 15.58 -50.30
C LEU A 22 5.21 14.31 -50.79
N SER A 23 5.49 14.23 -52.10
CA SER A 23 6.25 13.13 -52.71
C SER A 23 7.77 13.34 -52.69
N SER A 24 8.24 14.49 -52.20
CA SER A 24 9.66 14.85 -52.22
C SER A 24 10.42 14.38 -50.97
N THR A 25 11.75 14.35 -51.05
CA THR A 25 12.63 14.16 -49.89
C THR A 25 12.54 15.33 -48.90
N GLN A 26 12.08 16.50 -49.34
CA GLN A 26 11.92 17.69 -48.50
C GLN A 26 10.86 17.47 -47.41
N LYS A 27 9.74 16.77 -47.70
CA LYS A 27 8.74 16.37 -46.69
C LYS A 27 9.39 15.69 -45.49
N GLN A 28 10.25 14.69 -45.76
CA GLN A 28 10.90 13.90 -44.72
C GLN A 28 11.89 14.71 -43.89
N ASN A 29 12.61 15.64 -44.53
CA ASN A 29 13.51 16.56 -43.83
C ASN A 29 12.74 17.53 -42.92
N ASP A 30 11.62 18.06 -43.41
CA ASP A 30 10.80 19.01 -42.66
C ASP A 30 10.14 18.33 -41.45
N LEU A 31 9.59 17.12 -41.61
CA LEU A 31 9.04 16.29 -40.53
C LEU A 31 10.10 15.97 -39.47
N LYS A 32 11.30 15.53 -39.87
CA LYS A 32 12.42 15.27 -38.94
C LYS A 32 12.79 16.52 -38.15
N SER A 33 12.91 17.66 -38.84
CA SER A 33 13.29 18.92 -38.20
C SER A 33 12.17 19.51 -37.33
N ILE A 34 10.89 19.17 -37.58
CA ILE A 34 9.81 19.45 -36.61
C ILE A 34 9.96 18.54 -35.41
N ALA A 35 10.16 17.23 -35.61
CA ALA A 35 10.34 16.28 -34.51
C ALA A 35 11.56 16.58 -33.63
N GLU A 36 12.64 17.17 -34.15
CA GLU A 36 13.76 17.67 -33.34
C GLU A 36 13.35 18.73 -32.31
N GLN A 37 12.27 19.47 -32.58
CA GLN A 37 11.71 20.44 -31.63
C GLN A 37 10.88 19.76 -30.54
N PHE A 38 10.64 18.44 -30.63
CA PHE A 38 9.86 17.64 -29.69
C PHE A 38 10.74 16.50 -29.13
N THR A 39 11.69 16.84 -28.26
CA THR A 39 12.63 15.89 -27.63
C THR A 39 12.04 15.12 -26.45
N MET A 40 10.93 15.60 -25.87
CA MET A 40 10.15 14.97 -24.80
C MET A 40 8.65 15.24 -24.99
N ASN A 41 7.78 14.47 -24.34
CA ASN A 41 6.35 14.76 -24.32
C ASN A 41 6.10 16.11 -23.61
N PRO A 42 5.57 17.12 -24.33
CA PRO A 42 5.28 18.45 -23.79
C PRO A 42 4.20 18.38 -22.69
N PRO A 43 4.19 19.30 -21.71
CA PRO A 43 3.18 19.29 -20.66
C PRO A 43 1.83 19.71 -21.22
N GLU A 44 0.75 19.16 -20.67
CA GLU A 44 -0.61 19.55 -21.05
C GLU A 44 -0.87 20.97 -20.50
N SER A 45 -0.70 21.97 -21.36
CA SER A 45 -1.00 23.37 -21.07
C SER A 45 -2.50 23.59 -21.29
N SER A 46 -3.36 23.12 -20.39
CA SER A 46 -4.81 23.26 -20.51
C SER A 46 -5.38 24.18 -19.44
N LEU A 47 -6.37 24.98 -19.81
CA LEU A 47 -7.22 25.73 -18.89
C LEU A 47 -8.43 24.89 -18.42
N SER A 48 -8.49 23.59 -18.75
CA SER A 48 -9.62 22.74 -18.34
C SER A 48 -9.70 22.59 -16.82
N PHE A 49 -10.94 22.60 -16.31
CA PHE A 49 -11.26 22.33 -14.91
C PHE A 49 -11.82 20.93 -14.70
N THR A 50 -12.10 20.20 -15.77
CA THR A 50 -12.72 18.87 -15.70
C THR A 50 -11.77 17.76 -16.14
N ASP A 51 -12.03 16.56 -15.64
CA ASP A 51 -11.41 15.31 -16.09
C ASP A 51 -11.87 14.88 -17.50
N GLN A 52 -12.80 15.62 -18.10
CA GLN A 52 -13.22 15.38 -19.47
C GLN A 52 -12.14 15.88 -20.43
N ILE A 53 -11.68 14.96 -21.27
CA ILE A 53 -10.80 15.25 -22.37
C ILE A 53 -11.68 15.61 -23.57
N TRP A 54 -11.26 16.62 -24.35
CA TRP A 54 -11.94 16.94 -25.59
C TRP A 54 -12.02 15.70 -26.50
N SER A 55 -13.11 15.59 -27.26
CA SER A 55 -13.37 14.46 -28.13
C SER A 55 -13.78 14.98 -29.49
N ASP A 56 -12.97 14.67 -30.51
CA ASP A 56 -13.20 15.14 -31.88
C ASP A 56 -14.48 14.53 -32.50
N THR A 57 -15.07 13.51 -31.86
CA THR A 57 -16.32 12.87 -32.26
C THR A 57 -17.54 13.36 -31.47
N LYS A 58 -17.34 14.19 -30.44
CA LYS A 58 -18.41 14.78 -29.62
C LYS A 58 -18.59 16.25 -29.98
N THR A 59 -19.83 16.71 -30.00
CA THR A 59 -20.15 18.14 -30.10
C THR A 59 -20.25 18.76 -28.71
N TYR A 60 -19.60 19.91 -28.52
CA TYR A 60 -19.62 20.68 -27.28
C TYR A 60 -20.29 22.04 -27.53
N ASP A 61 -21.00 22.58 -26.54
CA ASP A 61 -21.54 23.93 -26.65
C ASP A 61 -20.45 25.00 -26.46
N ALA A 62 -20.48 26.03 -27.30
CA ALA A 62 -19.57 27.16 -27.24
C ALA A 62 -20.10 28.25 -26.31
N LYS A 63 -19.24 28.72 -25.41
CA LYS A 63 -19.38 30.01 -24.76
C LYS A 63 -18.29 30.96 -25.21
N ARG A 64 -18.59 32.25 -25.15
CA ARG A 64 -17.69 33.31 -25.61
C ARG A 64 -17.81 34.55 -24.76
N THR A 65 -16.69 35.24 -24.61
CA THR A 65 -16.64 36.62 -24.09
C THR A 65 -15.76 37.46 -25.00
N THR A 66 -16.04 38.76 -25.07
CA THR A 66 -15.33 39.70 -25.93
C THR A 66 -14.85 40.88 -25.09
N PHE A 67 -13.59 41.26 -25.29
CA PHE A 67 -12.99 42.45 -24.71
C PHE A 67 -12.60 43.40 -25.84
N GLU A 68 -13.05 44.64 -25.74
CA GLU A 68 -12.67 45.70 -26.69
C GLU A 68 -11.48 46.47 -26.11
N LEU A 69 -10.40 46.55 -26.89
CA LEU A 69 -9.28 47.43 -26.57
C LEU A 69 -9.42 48.70 -27.39
N ASN A 70 -9.64 49.81 -26.70
CA ASN A 70 -9.69 51.14 -27.29
C ASN A 70 -8.34 51.83 -27.08
N GLU A 71 -7.78 52.44 -28.13
CA GLU A 71 -6.56 53.28 -28.06
C GLU A 71 -5.26 52.58 -27.60
N LEU A 72 -4.89 51.44 -28.21
CA LEU A 72 -3.57 50.84 -27.97
C LEU A 72 -2.45 51.62 -28.71
N ASN A 73 -1.42 52.09 -28.00
CA ASN A 73 -0.19 52.61 -28.64
C ASN A 73 0.72 51.46 -29.14
N LEU A 74 0.16 50.56 -29.94
CA LEU A 74 0.83 49.36 -30.40
C LEU A 74 1.90 49.65 -31.46
N LYS A 75 1.66 50.69 -32.28
CA LYS A 75 2.51 51.05 -33.41
C LYS A 75 3.94 51.37 -32.97
N ALA A 76 4.10 52.15 -31.89
CA ALA A 76 5.40 52.52 -31.36
C ALA A 76 6.23 51.29 -30.93
N VAL A 77 5.59 50.34 -30.23
CA VAL A 77 6.25 49.10 -29.77
C VAL A 77 6.63 48.22 -30.96
N CYS A 78 5.72 48.06 -31.93
CA CYS A 78 5.95 47.24 -33.12
C CYS A 78 7.08 47.81 -33.99
N ASP A 79 7.08 49.12 -34.23
CA ASP A 79 8.12 49.82 -35.00
C ASP A 79 9.49 49.72 -34.30
N GLN A 80 9.54 49.89 -32.97
CA GLN A 80 10.78 49.81 -32.20
C GLN A 80 11.41 48.40 -32.21
N LEU A 81 10.57 47.36 -32.26
CA LEU A 81 11.02 45.96 -32.28
C LEU A 81 11.14 45.36 -33.68
N GLY A 82 10.58 46.02 -34.71
CA GLY A 82 10.50 45.49 -36.07
C GLY A 82 9.59 44.26 -36.17
N ILE A 83 8.44 44.29 -35.48
CA ILE A 83 7.49 43.17 -35.42
C ILE A 83 6.09 43.59 -35.92
N SER A 84 5.20 42.63 -36.13
CA SER A 84 3.81 42.88 -36.53
C SER A 84 2.89 42.91 -35.32
N HIS A 85 1.68 43.43 -35.49
CA HIS A 85 0.63 43.38 -34.45
C HIS A 85 0.31 41.94 -34.04
N PHE A 86 0.26 40.99 -35.00
CA PHE A 86 0.14 39.56 -34.70
C PHE A 86 1.22 39.09 -33.70
N HIS A 87 2.49 39.42 -33.95
CA HIS A 87 3.60 39.01 -33.08
C HIS A 87 3.41 39.55 -31.66
N TYR A 88 2.96 40.79 -31.53
CA TYR A 88 2.72 41.42 -30.24
C TYR A 88 1.62 40.71 -29.45
N TYR A 89 0.42 40.56 -30.03
CA TYR A 89 -0.70 39.92 -29.37
C TYR A 89 -0.40 38.46 -29.05
N PHE A 90 0.31 37.78 -29.94
CA PHE A 90 0.73 36.41 -29.70
C PHE A 90 1.71 36.30 -28.53
N CYS A 91 2.67 37.22 -28.39
CA CYS A 91 3.57 37.24 -27.23
C CYS A 91 2.83 37.56 -25.92
N CYS A 92 1.86 38.46 -25.94
CA CYS A 92 0.99 38.72 -24.79
C CYS A 92 0.20 37.46 -24.42
N PHE A 93 -0.34 36.76 -25.41
CA PHE A 93 -1.06 35.50 -25.21
C PHE A 93 -0.16 34.43 -24.60
N LEU A 94 1.08 34.26 -25.09
CA LEU A 94 2.04 33.32 -24.51
C LEU A 94 2.34 33.65 -23.04
N LEU A 95 2.52 34.93 -22.68
CA LEU A 95 2.74 35.35 -21.28
C LEU A 95 1.53 35.04 -20.40
N THR A 96 0.31 35.38 -20.86
CA THR A 96 -0.92 35.09 -20.12
C THR A 96 -1.15 33.58 -19.99
N LEU A 97 -0.97 32.81 -21.06
CA LEU A 97 -1.11 31.36 -21.05
C LEU A 97 -0.10 30.71 -20.10
N ARG A 98 1.17 31.16 -20.12
CA ARG A 98 2.18 30.72 -19.16
C ARG A 98 1.76 31.08 -17.73
N ARG A 99 1.18 32.26 -17.50
CA ARG A 99 0.74 32.68 -16.15
C ARG A 99 -0.34 31.75 -15.58
N TYR A 100 -1.30 31.33 -16.39
CA TYR A 100 -2.38 30.47 -15.95
C TYR A 100 -1.99 29.00 -15.83
N THR A 101 -1.08 28.54 -16.69
CA THR A 101 -0.64 27.12 -16.70
C THR A 101 0.56 26.86 -15.79
N SER A 102 1.33 27.90 -15.43
CA SER A 102 2.65 27.76 -14.81
C SER A 102 3.68 26.94 -15.61
N GLU A 103 3.39 26.66 -16.88
CA GLU A 103 4.23 25.87 -17.77
C GLU A 103 5.17 26.74 -18.58
N ASN A 104 6.46 26.43 -18.55
CA ASN A 104 7.46 27.15 -19.33
C ASN A 104 7.61 26.59 -20.75
N ASP A 105 6.96 25.49 -21.07
CA ASP A 105 6.98 24.85 -22.39
C ASP A 105 5.56 24.73 -22.92
N LEU A 106 5.20 25.59 -23.87
CA LEU A 106 3.85 25.77 -24.37
C LEU A 106 3.70 25.25 -25.79
N ILE A 107 2.50 24.75 -26.08
CA ILE A 107 2.09 24.38 -27.44
C ILE A 107 0.80 25.12 -27.80
N VAL A 108 0.81 25.72 -28.99
CA VAL A 108 -0.29 26.51 -29.52
C VAL A 108 -0.54 26.14 -30.98
N ASN A 109 -1.81 25.92 -31.32
CA ASN A 109 -2.26 25.79 -32.71
C ASN A 109 -2.55 27.16 -33.30
N ILE A 110 -1.96 27.44 -34.46
CA ILE A 110 -2.09 28.75 -35.12
C ILE A 110 -2.53 28.52 -36.57
N PRO A 111 -3.77 28.85 -36.93
CA PRO A 111 -4.24 28.77 -38.30
C PRO A 111 -3.46 29.75 -39.19
N ARG A 112 -2.95 29.26 -40.33
CA ARG A 112 -2.24 30.08 -41.30
C ARG A 112 -2.58 29.67 -42.73
N THR A 113 -2.75 30.67 -43.59
CA THR A 113 -2.97 30.43 -45.01
C THR A 113 -1.70 29.90 -45.69
N THR A 114 -1.84 28.87 -46.52
CA THR A 114 -0.82 28.36 -47.46
C THR A 114 -0.83 29.13 -48.79
N ARG A 115 -1.79 30.06 -48.94
CA ARG A 115 -1.96 30.88 -50.14
C ARG A 115 -0.76 31.82 -50.34
N SER A 116 -0.06 31.64 -51.45
CA SER A 116 0.92 32.61 -51.97
C SER A 116 0.22 33.65 -52.86
N CYS A 117 0.93 34.69 -53.29
CA CYS A 117 0.37 35.73 -54.18
C CYS A 117 -0.26 35.16 -55.46
N SER A 118 0.30 34.07 -56.02
CA SER A 118 -0.25 33.40 -57.22
C SER A 118 -1.62 32.76 -57.00
N TYR A 119 -2.03 32.55 -55.75
CA TYR A 119 -3.32 31.96 -55.37
C TYR A 119 -4.26 32.98 -54.71
N GLU A 120 -3.92 34.28 -54.72
CA GLU A 120 -4.64 35.34 -53.98
C GLU A 120 -6.16 35.30 -54.23
N ASN A 121 -6.56 35.15 -55.50
CA ASN A 121 -7.95 35.11 -55.96
C ASN A 121 -8.50 33.67 -56.14
N ALA A 122 -7.75 32.64 -55.78
CA ALA A 122 -8.17 31.24 -55.95
C ALA A 122 -9.19 30.82 -54.88
N PHE A 123 -10.26 30.16 -55.32
CA PHE A 123 -11.26 29.54 -54.42
C PHE A 123 -10.81 28.15 -53.99
N GLY A 124 -10.70 27.92 -52.69
CA GLY A 124 -10.33 26.61 -52.11
C GLY A 124 -9.91 26.70 -50.64
N PRO A 125 -9.80 25.55 -49.96
CA PRO A 125 -9.32 25.48 -48.57
C PRO A 125 -7.79 25.62 -48.52
N PHE A 126 -7.31 26.86 -48.40
CA PHE A 126 -5.87 27.16 -48.22
C PHE A 126 -5.48 27.31 -46.74
N LEU A 127 -6.35 26.96 -45.81
CA LEU A 127 -6.06 27.09 -44.38
C LEU A 127 -5.34 25.83 -43.90
N ASN A 128 -4.15 26.01 -43.32
CA ASN A 128 -3.43 24.97 -42.60
C ASN A 128 -3.23 25.39 -41.13
N ILE A 129 -2.84 24.45 -40.28
CA ILE A 129 -2.61 24.69 -38.85
C ILE A 129 -1.13 24.45 -38.56
N ILE A 130 -0.45 25.47 -38.05
CA ILE A 130 0.93 25.34 -37.57
C ILE A 130 0.89 24.97 -36.09
N LEU A 131 1.54 23.85 -35.75
CA LEU A 131 1.78 23.44 -34.38
C LEU A 131 3.03 24.15 -33.84
N PHE A 132 2.85 25.19 -33.04
CA PHE A 132 3.93 26.01 -32.53
C PHE A 132 4.30 25.64 -31.09
N ARG A 133 5.58 25.27 -30.85
CA ARG A 133 6.14 25.01 -29.52
C ARG A 133 7.04 26.15 -29.07
N PHE A 134 6.84 26.66 -27.86
CA PHE A 134 7.65 27.72 -27.28
C PHE A 134 8.08 27.41 -25.85
N GLU A 135 9.40 27.46 -25.65
CA GLU A 135 10.04 27.31 -24.34
C GLU A 135 10.50 28.68 -23.82
N PHE A 136 10.06 29.04 -22.61
CA PHE A 136 10.46 30.22 -21.87
C PHE A 136 11.83 30.04 -21.22
N ASP A 137 12.61 31.12 -21.23
CA ASP A 137 13.83 31.25 -20.46
C ASP A 137 13.61 32.34 -19.40
N ALA A 138 13.69 31.96 -18.12
CA ALA A 138 13.44 32.87 -17.00
C ALA A 138 14.44 34.03 -16.92
N SER A 139 15.60 33.92 -17.57
CA SER A 139 16.60 34.99 -17.66
C SER A 139 16.30 36.03 -18.75
N HIS A 140 15.36 35.74 -19.65
CA HIS A 140 15.06 36.65 -20.75
C HIS A 140 14.30 37.89 -20.26
N SER A 141 14.79 39.06 -20.68
CA SER A 141 14.00 40.29 -20.60
C SER A 141 12.79 40.22 -21.53
N LEU A 142 11.78 41.05 -21.29
CA LEU A 142 10.58 41.16 -22.12
C LEU A 142 10.93 41.32 -23.61
N LYS A 143 11.86 42.24 -23.94
CA LYS A 143 12.33 42.42 -25.33
C LYS A 143 12.97 41.17 -25.92
N LYS A 144 13.83 40.49 -25.16
CA LYS A 144 14.55 39.30 -25.63
C LYS A 144 13.57 38.13 -25.84
N PHE A 145 12.59 37.98 -24.95
CA PHE A 145 11.50 37.02 -25.08
C PHE A 145 10.71 37.25 -26.38
N ILE A 146 10.22 38.48 -26.62
CA ILE A 146 9.43 38.80 -27.82
C ILE A 146 10.22 38.47 -29.09
N LEU A 147 11.47 38.96 -29.20
CA LEU A 147 12.29 38.71 -30.39
C LEU A 147 12.59 37.22 -30.60
N ASN A 148 12.77 36.46 -29.52
CA ASN A 148 12.97 35.00 -29.59
C ASN A 148 11.71 34.28 -30.08
N ALA A 149 10.53 34.65 -29.56
CA ALA A 149 9.25 34.09 -30.00
C ALA A 149 9.00 34.38 -31.49
N VAL A 150 9.25 35.61 -31.93
CA VAL A 150 9.15 36.00 -33.35
C VAL A 150 10.11 35.21 -34.24
N LYS A 151 11.37 35.08 -33.83
CA LYS A 151 12.36 34.29 -34.58
C LYS A 151 11.93 32.83 -34.73
N LYS A 152 11.44 32.21 -33.65
CA LYS A 152 10.92 30.84 -33.68
C LYS A 152 9.69 30.73 -34.58
N TRP A 153 8.78 31.70 -34.52
CA TRP A 153 7.57 31.74 -35.35
C TRP A 153 7.89 31.82 -36.84
N ILE A 154 8.77 32.73 -37.26
CA ILE A 154 9.20 32.85 -38.66
C ILE A 154 9.74 31.52 -39.17
N LYS A 155 10.59 30.84 -38.39
CA LYS A 155 11.12 29.51 -38.74
C LYS A 155 10.04 28.44 -38.84
N ALA A 156 9.00 28.49 -38.01
CA ALA A 156 7.89 27.54 -38.09
C ALA A 156 7.07 27.72 -39.38
N GLN A 157 6.94 28.96 -39.89
CA GLN A 157 6.21 29.25 -41.12
C GLN A 157 6.87 28.71 -42.39
N GLU A 158 8.19 28.50 -42.39
CA GLU A 158 8.92 27.90 -43.53
C GLU A 158 8.37 26.52 -43.92
N LYS A 159 7.68 25.85 -43.00
CA LYS A 159 7.13 24.50 -43.17
C LYS A 159 5.60 24.46 -43.24
N ASN A 160 4.97 25.60 -43.52
CA ASN A 160 3.49 25.71 -43.55
C ASN A 160 2.84 24.89 -44.68
N LEU A 161 3.61 24.31 -45.61
CA LEU A 161 3.11 23.37 -46.62
C LEU A 161 2.91 21.94 -46.08
N LEU A 162 3.40 21.60 -44.88
CA LEU A 162 3.13 20.30 -44.27
C LEU A 162 1.69 20.27 -43.71
N PRO A 163 0.85 19.32 -44.14
CA PRO A 163 -0.48 19.16 -43.58
C PRO A 163 -0.43 18.87 -42.07
N PHE A 164 -1.30 19.51 -41.31
CA PHE A 164 -1.39 19.33 -39.85
C PHE A 164 -1.50 17.85 -39.43
N ASP A 165 -2.36 17.08 -40.10
CA ASP A 165 -2.60 15.67 -39.77
C ASP A 165 -1.34 14.81 -39.96
N GLU A 166 -0.52 15.11 -40.97
CA GLU A 166 0.76 14.45 -41.21
C GLU A 166 1.78 14.77 -40.10
N VAL A 167 1.81 16.02 -39.63
CA VAL A 167 2.67 16.43 -38.50
C VAL A 167 2.25 15.72 -37.22
N VAL A 168 0.95 15.73 -36.89
CA VAL A 168 0.42 15.09 -35.68
C VAL A 168 0.62 13.57 -35.73
N SER A 169 0.32 12.92 -36.86
CA SER A 169 0.55 11.48 -37.03
C SER A 169 2.03 11.15 -36.86
N PHE A 170 2.92 11.89 -37.52
CA PHE A 170 4.36 11.64 -37.43
C PHE A 170 4.91 11.81 -36.01
N LEU A 171 4.47 12.85 -35.29
CA LEU A 171 4.89 13.08 -33.91
C LEU A 171 4.36 11.99 -32.95
N ARG A 172 3.13 11.50 -33.17
CA ARG A 172 2.55 10.37 -32.41
C ARG A 172 3.28 9.06 -32.70
N ASP A 173 3.50 8.73 -33.97
CA ASP A 173 4.24 7.54 -34.40
C ASP A 173 5.68 7.55 -33.87
N SER A 174 6.28 8.74 -33.80
CA SER A 174 7.61 8.96 -33.22
C SER A 174 7.64 9.01 -31.69
N LYS A 175 6.50 8.84 -31.00
CA LYS A 175 6.33 8.96 -29.54
C LYS A 175 6.78 10.31 -28.95
N LYS A 176 6.76 11.36 -29.76
CA LYS A 176 7.14 12.73 -29.42
C LYS A 176 5.96 13.61 -29.03
N LEU A 177 4.74 13.11 -29.29
CA LEU A 177 3.48 13.66 -28.86
C LEU A 177 2.62 12.49 -28.36
N GLY A 178 2.12 12.56 -27.11
CA GLY A 178 1.25 11.53 -26.54
C GLY A 178 -0.14 11.49 -27.19
N ARG A 179 -1.05 10.66 -26.65
CA ARG A 179 -2.50 10.72 -27.04
C ARG A 179 -3.22 11.98 -26.54
N ILE A 180 -2.54 12.86 -25.80
CA ILE A 180 -3.07 14.13 -25.30
C ILE A 180 -3.31 15.08 -26.49
N GLN A 181 -4.47 15.73 -26.51
CA GLN A 181 -4.87 16.70 -27.52
C GLN A 181 -4.25 18.08 -27.28
N ILE A 182 -4.09 18.86 -28.34
CA ILE A 182 -3.52 20.21 -28.24
C ILE A 182 -4.68 21.21 -28.03
N TYR A 183 -4.80 21.74 -26.80
CA TYR A 183 -5.96 22.51 -26.34
C TYR A 183 -5.97 23.99 -26.76
N ASN A 184 -4.81 24.62 -26.95
CA ASN A 184 -4.72 26.07 -27.08
C ASN A 184 -4.70 26.51 -28.54
N TRP A 185 -5.62 27.39 -28.90
CA TRP A 185 -5.70 27.98 -30.24
C TRP A 185 -5.55 29.49 -30.18
N PHE A 186 -4.70 30.02 -31.05
CA PHE A 186 -4.53 31.45 -31.21
C PHE A 186 -4.71 31.83 -32.67
N ASN A 187 -5.58 32.80 -32.92
CA ASN A 187 -5.85 33.31 -34.25
C ASN A 187 -5.86 34.84 -34.23
N TYR A 188 -5.40 35.42 -35.34
CA TYR A 188 -5.39 36.85 -35.56
C TYR A 188 -5.90 37.13 -36.97
N SER A 189 -6.80 38.09 -37.08
CA SER A 189 -7.29 38.58 -38.35
C SER A 189 -7.37 40.10 -38.34
N PHE A 190 -6.94 40.71 -39.45
CA PHE A 190 -7.08 42.12 -39.71
C PHE A 190 -8.04 42.35 -40.88
N ALA A 191 -8.96 43.30 -40.74
CA ALA A 191 -9.84 43.72 -41.83
C ALA A 191 -10.00 45.24 -41.88
N GLU A 192 -9.74 45.87 -43.03
CA GLU A 192 -9.92 47.32 -43.22
C GLU A 192 -11.41 47.74 -43.29
N LYS A 193 -12.29 46.82 -43.71
CA LYS A 193 -13.76 46.98 -43.75
C LYS A 193 -14.40 45.69 -43.26
N ASP A 194 -15.31 45.78 -42.30
CA ASP A 194 -16.02 44.61 -41.78
C ASP A 194 -17.16 44.18 -42.72
N ASN A 195 -16.79 43.47 -43.80
CA ASN A 195 -17.74 42.81 -44.68
C ASN A 195 -18.00 41.35 -44.24
N SER A 196 -17.61 40.99 -43.02
CA SER A 196 -17.75 39.62 -42.51
C SER A 196 -19.15 39.39 -41.94
N VAL A 197 -19.71 38.21 -42.20
CA VAL A 197 -20.92 37.76 -41.51
C VAL A 197 -20.47 36.96 -40.29
N ASN A 198 -20.75 37.47 -39.10
CA ASN A 198 -20.48 36.74 -37.87
C ASN A 198 -21.45 35.57 -37.72
N ILE A 199 -20.98 34.37 -38.07
CA ILE A 199 -21.70 33.13 -37.80
C ILE A 199 -21.28 32.64 -36.41
N ASN A 200 -22.10 32.99 -35.42
CA ASN A 200 -21.97 32.45 -34.07
C ASN A 200 -22.44 30.99 -34.08
N SER A 201 -21.48 30.06 -34.12
CA SER A 201 -21.76 28.65 -33.91
C SER A 201 -22.23 28.45 -32.47
N LYS A 202 -23.28 27.64 -32.29
CA LYS A 202 -23.66 27.14 -30.96
C LYS A 202 -22.64 26.13 -30.42
N HIS A 203 -21.86 25.54 -31.31
CA HIS A 203 -20.89 24.50 -30.97
C HIS A 203 -19.47 25.03 -30.96
N ALA A 204 -18.70 24.63 -29.94
CA ALA A 204 -17.31 25.00 -29.77
C ALA A 204 -16.49 24.41 -30.91
N ARG A 205 -15.62 25.23 -31.51
CA ARG A 205 -14.72 24.78 -32.58
C ARG A 205 -13.50 24.06 -32.02
N PHE A 206 -13.06 24.52 -30.85
CA PHE A 206 -11.89 24.06 -30.14
C PHE A 206 -12.18 24.05 -28.63
N PRO A 207 -11.39 23.33 -27.82
CA PRO A 207 -11.54 23.37 -26.36
C PRO A 207 -11.42 24.78 -25.80
N PHE A 208 -10.41 25.52 -26.28
CA PHE A 208 -10.13 26.89 -25.91
C PHE A 208 -9.49 27.64 -27.08
N SER A 209 -10.00 28.83 -27.41
CA SER A 209 -9.41 29.66 -28.45
C SER A 209 -9.45 31.15 -28.13
N VAL A 210 -8.40 31.83 -28.54
CA VAL A 210 -8.30 33.29 -28.54
C VAL A 210 -8.27 33.76 -29.99
N ASN A 211 -9.23 34.59 -30.36
CA ASN A 211 -9.31 35.21 -31.68
C ASN A 211 -9.18 36.72 -31.51
N VAL A 212 -8.09 37.29 -32.00
CA VAL A 212 -7.87 38.73 -32.07
C VAL A 212 -8.38 39.23 -33.42
N ARG A 213 -9.37 40.11 -33.39
CA ARG A 213 -9.89 40.80 -34.58
C ARG A 213 -9.55 42.26 -34.50
N GLU A 214 -8.73 42.71 -35.42
CA GLU A 214 -8.31 44.10 -35.51
C GLU A 214 -8.92 44.74 -36.76
N ASN A 215 -9.46 45.93 -36.61
CA ASN A 215 -9.84 46.81 -37.70
C ASN A 215 -9.17 48.18 -37.51
N SER A 216 -9.50 49.15 -38.37
CA SER A 216 -8.87 50.48 -38.33
C SER A 216 -9.26 51.33 -37.11
N GLN A 217 -10.26 50.93 -36.31
CA GLN A 217 -10.84 51.70 -35.21
C GLN A 217 -10.82 50.97 -33.86
N SER A 218 -10.88 49.64 -33.84
CA SER A 218 -10.98 48.84 -32.63
C SER A 218 -10.28 47.48 -32.76
N VAL A 219 -9.93 46.93 -31.60
CA VAL A 219 -9.44 45.55 -31.47
C VAL A 219 -10.38 44.79 -30.56
N GLU A 220 -10.94 43.70 -31.07
CA GLU A 220 -11.75 42.76 -30.30
C GLU A 220 -10.90 41.53 -29.93
N LEU A 221 -10.82 41.22 -28.64
CA LEU A 221 -10.28 39.97 -28.13
C LEU A 221 -11.45 39.04 -27.84
N ILE A 222 -11.63 38.01 -28.67
CA ILE A 222 -12.71 37.04 -28.51
C ILE A 222 -12.13 35.78 -27.89
N ILE A 223 -12.58 35.47 -26.68
CA ILE A 223 -12.25 34.23 -25.97
C ILE A 223 -13.42 33.28 -26.14
N GLU A 224 -13.20 32.12 -26.76
CA GLU A 224 -14.21 31.07 -26.94
C GLU A 224 -13.74 29.78 -26.27
N TRP A 225 -14.63 29.13 -25.52
CA TRP A 225 -14.35 27.87 -24.84
C TRP A 225 -15.52 26.89 -24.95
N ALA A 226 -15.21 25.61 -24.76
CA ALA A 226 -16.20 24.56 -24.57
C ALA A 226 -16.75 24.62 -23.15
N ASP A 227 -18.05 24.84 -23.00
CA ASP A 227 -18.75 25.05 -21.71
C ASP A 227 -18.51 23.89 -20.72
N GLU A 228 -18.50 22.67 -21.22
CA GLU A 228 -18.29 21.47 -20.39
C GLU A 228 -16.84 21.31 -19.89
N LEU A 229 -15.87 22.01 -20.48
CA LEU A 229 -14.44 21.84 -20.20
C LEU A 229 -13.86 22.97 -19.36
N ILE A 230 -14.28 24.22 -19.58
CA ILE A 230 -13.70 25.42 -18.96
C ILE A 230 -14.78 26.24 -18.28
N ASP A 231 -14.53 26.64 -17.04
CA ASP A 231 -15.45 27.47 -16.25
C ASP A 231 -15.52 28.90 -16.79
N ASP A 232 -16.74 29.44 -16.85
CA ASP A 232 -17.03 30.77 -17.39
C ASP A 232 -16.22 31.88 -16.72
N HIS A 233 -16.10 31.85 -15.39
CA HIS A 233 -15.36 32.89 -14.67
C HIS A 233 -13.88 32.87 -15.00
N ILE A 234 -13.34 31.68 -15.26
CA ILE A 234 -11.91 31.52 -15.50
C ILE A 234 -11.55 31.90 -16.93
N ALA A 235 -12.38 31.52 -17.91
CA ALA A 235 -12.23 32.01 -19.28
C ALA A 235 -12.36 33.55 -19.34
N GLN A 236 -13.28 34.13 -18.56
CA GLN A 236 -13.42 35.58 -18.43
C GLN A 236 -12.19 36.23 -17.77
N ASN A 237 -11.70 35.69 -16.65
CA ASN A 237 -10.51 36.22 -15.98
C ASN A 237 -9.26 36.09 -16.85
N PHE A 238 -9.13 35.00 -17.61
CA PHE A 238 -8.07 34.85 -18.60
C PHE A 238 -8.14 35.96 -19.64
N GLY A 239 -9.33 36.22 -20.20
CA GLY A 239 -9.54 37.29 -21.16
C GLY A 239 -9.22 38.67 -20.60
N ALA A 240 -9.63 38.96 -19.36
CA ALA A 240 -9.29 40.19 -18.67
C ALA A 240 -7.78 40.32 -18.41
N SER A 241 -7.11 39.22 -18.06
CA SER A 241 -5.65 39.18 -17.87
C SER A 241 -4.90 39.36 -19.19
N PHE A 242 -5.43 38.80 -20.29
CA PHE A 242 -4.87 38.97 -21.63
C PHE A 242 -5.03 40.42 -22.13
N ALA A 243 -6.21 41.01 -21.93
CA ALA A 243 -6.46 42.43 -22.21
C ALA A 243 -5.52 43.33 -21.41
N ASN A 244 -5.39 43.08 -20.10
CA ASN A 244 -4.49 43.83 -19.22
C ASN A 244 -3.02 43.70 -19.64
N ALA A 245 -2.57 42.50 -20.04
CA ALA A 245 -1.22 42.31 -20.58
C ALA A 245 -0.98 43.15 -21.85
N CYS A 246 -1.95 43.17 -22.77
CA CYS A 246 -1.88 43.96 -24.00
C CYS A 246 -1.86 45.47 -23.73
N LEU A 247 -2.64 45.96 -22.76
CA LEU A 247 -2.62 47.40 -22.43
C LEU A 247 -1.32 47.78 -21.74
N LYS A 248 -0.98 47.07 -20.66
CA LYS A 248 0.18 47.37 -19.82
C LYS A 248 1.51 47.30 -20.57
N ILE A 249 1.69 46.28 -21.42
CA ILE A 249 2.93 46.16 -22.21
C ILE A 249 2.99 47.28 -23.26
N ALA A 250 1.87 47.66 -23.89
CA ALA A 250 1.86 48.74 -24.88
C ALA A 250 2.19 50.10 -24.23
N ASP A 251 1.56 50.39 -23.09
CA ASP A 251 1.67 51.70 -22.43
C ASP A 251 3.01 51.91 -21.72
N ASP A 252 3.58 50.84 -21.13
CA ASP A 252 4.80 50.92 -20.33
C ASP A 252 6.00 50.18 -20.97
N PHE A 253 5.97 49.90 -22.28
CA PHE A 253 7.01 49.08 -22.94
C PHE A 253 8.43 49.57 -22.66
N ASP A 254 8.68 50.88 -22.75
CA ASP A 254 10.03 51.43 -22.56
C ASP A 254 10.58 51.21 -21.15
N LYS A 255 9.71 51.12 -20.14
CA LYS A 255 10.08 50.78 -18.76
C LYS A 255 10.27 49.26 -18.62
N LEU A 256 9.37 48.47 -19.19
CA LEU A 256 9.31 47.02 -18.99
C LEU A 256 10.26 46.21 -19.88
N LYS A 257 10.74 46.76 -21.00
CA LYS A 257 11.50 46.01 -22.03
C LYS A 257 12.74 45.28 -21.53
N ASN A 258 13.35 45.78 -20.44
CA ASN A 258 14.54 45.20 -19.84
C ASN A 258 14.24 44.36 -18.59
N GLU A 259 13.02 44.42 -18.07
CA GLU A 259 12.58 43.60 -16.95
C GLU A 259 12.44 42.13 -17.39
N PRO A 260 12.63 41.16 -16.47
CA PRO A 260 12.37 39.76 -16.75
C PRO A 260 10.96 39.56 -17.33
N ALA A 261 10.83 38.85 -18.45
CA ALA A 261 9.54 38.70 -19.12
C ALA A 261 8.48 38.06 -18.21
N LEU A 262 8.90 37.16 -17.32
CA LEU A 262 8.03 36.45 -16.40
C LEU A 262 7.56 37.31 -15.21
N SER A 263 8.25 38.41 -14.87
CA SER A 263 7.84 39.30 -13.77
C SER A 263 6.77 40.32 -14.17
N ILE A 264 6.36 40.33 -15.44
CA ILE A 264 5.29 41.20 -15.93
C ILE A 264 3.96 40.70 -15.38
N ASP A 265 3.35 41.48 -14.48
CA ASP A 265 2.03 41.13 -13.94
C ASP A 265 0.95 41.34 -14.98
N VAL A 266 0.35 40.23 -15.41
CA VAL A 266 -0.77 40.19 -16.34
C VAL A 266 -2.13 40.23 -15.63
N MET A 267 -2.19 40.06 -14.31
CA MET A 267 -3.44 40.06 -13.55
C MET A 267 -3.99 41.48 -13.35
N PRO A 268 -5.29 41.72 -13.53
CA PRO A 268 -5.91 43.00 -13.17
C PRO A 268 -5.93 43.24 -11.65
N GLY A 269 -5.78 44.51 -11.22
CA GLY A 269 -5.73 44.86 -9.79
C GLY A 269 -7.02 44.57 -8.99
N GLU A 270 -8.18 44.58 -9.64
CA GLU A 270 -9.45 44.20 -9.02
C GLU A 270 -9.45 42.71 -8.63
N GLU A 271 -8.89 41.85 -9.48
CA GLU A 271 -8.76 40.42 -9.21
C GLU A 271 -7.81 40.18 -8.03
N MET A 272 -6.69 40.89 -7.98
CA MET A 272 -5.76 40.85 -6.84
C MET A 272 -6.46 41.17 -5.51
N THR A 273 -7.23 42.25 -5.48
CA THR A 273 -7.97 42.68 -4.27
C THR A 273 -8.98 41.62 -3.83
N ARG A 274 -9.70 41.04 -4.79
CA ARG A 274 -10.65 39.95 -4.54
C ARG A 274 -9.97 38.71 -3.96
N ILE A 275 -8.80 38.34 -4.47
CA ILE A 275 -8.02 37.22 -3.96
C ILE A 275 -7.60 37.46 -2.51
N LEU A 276 -7.06 38.64 -2.20
CA LEU A 276 -6.57 38.96 -0.86
C LEU A 276 -7.71 38.99 0.17
N SER A 277 -8.88 39.51 -0.19
CA SER A 277 -10.06 39.62 0.68
C SER A 277 -10.73 38.29 1.06
N ILE A 278 -10.38 37.17 0.40
CA ILE A 278 -10.85 35.83 0.82
C ILE A 278 -10.30 35.46 2.20
N ASN A 279 -9.11 35.97 2.55
CA ASN A 279 -8.48 35.70 3.83
C ASN A 279 -9.15 36.53 4.92
N ARG A 280 -9.75 35.85 5.90
CA ARG A 280 -10.53 36.47 6.97
C ARG A 280 -9.66 36.66 8.21
N GLU A 281 -9.75 37.83 8.82
CA GLU A 281 -9.12 38.07 10.12
C GLU A 281 -9.86 37.35 11.25
N MET A 282 -9.15 37.16 12.35
CA MET A 282 -9.70 36.59 13.58
C MET A 282 -10.13 37.71 14.52
N ASP A 283 -11.26 37.51 15.22
CA ASP A 283 -11.88 38.55 16.07
C ASP A 283 -10.98 38.96 17.25
N SER A 284 -10.18 38.04 17.80
CA SER A 284 -9.20 38.34 18.86
C SER A 284 -8.03 37.35 18.89
N ASN A 285 -6.82 37.90 18.98
CA ASN A 285 -5.60 37.08 19.09
C ASN A 285 -5.53 36.39 20.47
N PRO A 286 -5.36 35.06 20.53
CA PRO A 286 -5.08 34.36 21.77
C PRO A 286 -3.71 34.78 22.31
N ASN A 287 -3.65 34.94 23.64
CA ASN A 287 -2.51 35.51 24.36
C ASN A 287 -2.15 34.70 25.61
N LEU A 288 -2.67 33.48 25.75
CA LEU A 288 -2.38 32.61 26.88
C LEU A 288 -1.51 31.43 26.43
N LEU A 289 -0.72 30.89 27.36
CA LEU A 289 -0.11 29.58 27.19
C LEU A 289 -1.20 28.50 27.11
N ALA A 290 -0.94 27.44 26.36
CA ALA A 290 -1.94 26.44 26.01
C ALA A 290 -2.64 25.82 27.24
N HIS A 291 -1.88 25.43 28.27
CA HIS A 291 -2.43 24.80 29.48
C HIS A 291 -3.37 25.73 30.27
N LYS A 292 -3.26 27.06 30.16
CA LYS A 292 -4.16 28.01 30.84
C LYS A 292 -5.59 27.94 30.29
N TYR A 293 -5.78 27.52 29.04
CA TYR A 293 -7.12 27.25 28.51
C TYR A 293 -7.74 25.99 29.14
N PHE A 294 -6.93 24.96 29.37
CA PHE A 294 -7.34 23.74 30.08
C PHE A 294 -7.69 24.01 31.55
N GLU A 295 -6.87 24.80 32.26
CA GLU A 295 -7.11 25.16 33.66
C GLU A 295 -8.46 25.89 33.85
N LYS A 296 -8.85 26.75 32.91
CA LYS A 296 -10.18 27.37 32.92
C LYS A 296 -11.31 26.36 32.82
N HIS A 297 -11.13 25.25 32.08
CA HIS A 297 -12.13 24.17 32.05
C HIS A 297 -12.15 23.39 33.37
N CYS A 298 -11.02 23.21 34.04
CA CYS A 298 -10.95 22.61 35.37
C CYS A 298 -11.71 23.47 36.42
N GLU A 299 -11.51 24.78 36.39
CA GLU A 299 -12.21 25.73 37.27
C GLU A 299 -13.72 25.72 37.04
N ASN A 300 -14.15 25.68 35.78
CA ASN A 300 -15.56 25.77 35.44
C ASN A 300 -16.32 24.44 35.54
N ASN A 301 -15.67 23.31 35.21
CA ASN A 301 -16.29 21.99 35.04
C ASN A 301 -15.38 20.83 35.51
N GLY A 302 -14.70 21.00 36.64
CA GLY A 302 -13.67 20.07 37.12
C GLY A 302 -14.07 18.59 37.25
N GLU A 303 -15.34 18.29 37.56
CA GLU A 303 -15.87 16.92 37.68
C GLU A 303 -16.30 16.29 36.35
N LYS A 304 -16.31 17.06 35.26
CA LYS A 304 -16.61 16.52 33.93
C LYS A 304 -15.51 15.54 33.50
N ILE A 305 -15.88 14.46 32.82
CA ILE A 305 -14.92 13.52 32.25
C ILE A 305 -14.12 14.19 31.13
N ALA A 306 -12.81 14.34 31.36
CA ALA A 306 -11.86 14.86 30.39
C ALA A 306 -11.34 13.76 29.48
N VAL A 307 -10.95 12.60 30.04
CA VAL A 307 -10.32 11.50 29.30
C VAL A 307 -10.99 10.17 29.61
N VAL A 308 -11.21 9.36 28.56
CA VAL A 308 -11.61 7.96 28.67
C VAL A 308 -10.50 7.08 28.08
N SER A 309 -9.99 6.13 28.86
CA SER A 309 -8.87 5.25 28.52
C SER A 309 -9.18 3.82 28.97
N GLY A 310 -9.65 2.98 28.04
CA GLY A 310 -10.26 1.69 28.40
C GLY A 310 -11.43 1.89 29.37
N ASP A 311 -11.41 1.20 30.50
CA ASP A 311 -12.43 1.31 31.54
C ASP A 311 -12.24 2.54 32.46
N ARG A 312 -11.11 3.25 32.37
CA ARG A 312 -10.81 4.41 33.22
C ARG A 312 -11.43 5.67 32.66
N LYS A 313 -12.10 6.42 33.53
CA LYS A 313 -12.67 7.75 33.24
C LYS A 313 -12.03 8.75 34.19
N VAL A 314 -11.29 9.70 33.62
CA VAL A 314 -10.52 10.71 34.38
C VAL A 314 -11.21 12.06 34.22
N THR A 315 -11.50 12.73 35.34
CA THR A 315 -12.10 14.07 35.33
C THR A 315 -11.07 15.15 35.01
N TYR A 316 -11.52 16.37 34.67
CA TYR A 316 -10.64 17.52 34.49
C TYR A 316 -9.76 17.78 35.73
N ASN A 317 -10.35 17.72 36.93
CA ASN A 317 -9.62 17.90 38.19
C ASN A 317 -8.56 16.81 38.42
N GLN A 318 -8.92 15.54 38.23
CA GLN A 318 -8.00 14.41 38.39
C GLN A 318 -6.83 14.50 37.40
N LEU A 319 -7.12 14.85 36.14
CA LEU A 319 -6.07 15.02 35.13
C LEU A 319 -5.14 16.20 35.46
N ASN A 320 -5.71 17.31 35.96
CA ASN A 320 -4.93 18.47 36.38
C ASN A 320 -4.05 18.15 37.60
N GLU A 321 -4.54 17.36 38.55
CA GLU A 321 -3.76 16.90 39.71
C GLU A 321 -2.57 16.03 39.28
N MET A 322 -2.79 15.08 38.37
CA MET A 322 -1.71 14.29 37.77
C MET A 322 -0.66 15.18 37.08
N ALA A 323 -1.11 16.16 36.29
CA ALA A 323 -0.24 17.09 35.59
C ALA A 323 0.54 18.01 36.56
N ASN A 324 -0.09 18.48 37.64
CA ASN A 324 0.55 19.32 38.65
C ASN A 324 1.63 18.54 39.40
N LYS A 325 1.32 17.31 39.83
CA LYS A 325 2.26 16.43 40.54
C LYS A 325 3.48 16.09 39.69
N LEU A 326 3.27 15.71 38.44
CA LEU A 326 4.37 15.44 37.50
C LEU A 326 5.14 16.73 37.15
N GLY A 327 4.45 17.86 36.99
CA GLY A 327 5.06 19.16 36.74
C GLY A 327 5.99 19.59 37.87
N ALA A 328 5.55 19.41 39.12
CA ALA A 328 6.36 19.72 40.30
C ALA A 328 7.65 18.88 40.34
N TYR A 329 7.57 17.60 39.95
CA TYR A 329 8.75 16.74 39.83
C TYR A 329 9.71 17.25 38.75
N LEU A 330 9.18 17.56 37.56
CA LEU A 330 10.01 18.06 36.44
C LEU A 330 10.63 19.42 36.74
N GLN A 331 9.92 20.33 37.42
CA GLN A 331 10.43 21.64 37.82
C GLN A 331 11.65 21.53 38.76
N ARG A 332 11.72 20.48 39.58
CA ARG A 332 12.89 20.21 40.44
C ARG A 332 14.06 19.62 39.68
N GLU A 333 13.78 18.81 38.67
CA GLU A 333 14.80 18.11 37.87
C GLU A 333 15.42 19.02 36.80
N ILE A 334 14.66 19.99 36.29
CA ILE A 334 15.05 20.82 35.14
C ILE A 334 15.25 22.27 35.58
N PRO A 335 16.48 22.81 35.53
CA PRO A 335 16.73 24.21 35.80
C PRO A 335 15.88 25.12 34.90
N ARG A 336 15.38 26.22 35.46
CA ARG A 336 14.46 27.12 34.76
C ARG A 336 15.04 27.69 33.46
N GLU A 337 16.33 27.96 33.42
CA GLU A 337 17.05 28.44 32.25
C GLU A 337 17.16 27.41 31.12
N ASP A 338 16.89 26.13 31.39
CA ASP A 338 17.04 25.03 30.42
C ASP A 338 15.72 24.56 29.81
N VAL A 339 14.56 24.97 30.37
CA VAL A 339 13.22 24.48 29.97
C VAL A 339 12.86 24.73 28.50
N GLN A 340 13.43 25.77 27.87
CA GLN A 340 13.24 26.09 26.45
C GLN A 340 14.48 25.78 25.59
N LYS A 341 15.55 25.19 26.15
CA LYS A 341 16.76 24.85 25.39
C LYS A 341 16.66 23.50 24.69
N LYS A 342 16.10 22.47 25.36
CA LYS A 342 16.03 21.10 24.84
C LYS A 342 14.64 20.50 25.06
N PRO A 343 14.15 19.68 24.12
CA PRO A 343 12.86 19.04 24.27
C PRO A 343 12.92 17.93 25.32
N ILE A 344 11.84 17.76 26.06
CA ILE A 344 11.60 16.55 26.86
C ILE A 344 10.95 15.50 25.94
N VAL A 345 11.48 14.28 25.90
CA VAL A 345 10.92 13.21 25.06
C VAL A 345 9.79 12.51 25.80
N ILE A 346 8.62 12.42 25.18
CA ILE A 346 7.52 11.56 25.63
C ILE A 346 7.57 10.29 24.79
N MET A 347 7.88 9.15 25.42
CA MET A 347 7.86 7.82 24.79
C MET A 347 6.99 6.88 25.62
N MET A 348 5.69 6.86 25.32
CA MET A 348 4.70 6.24 26.18
C MET A 348 3.67 5.46 25.37
N LYS A 349 3.16 4.39 25.98
CA LYS A 349 1.92 3.72 25.57
C LYS A 349 0.76 4.70 25.70
N ARG A 350 -0.23 4.58 24.81
CA ARG A 350 -1.37 5.52 24.77
C ARG A 350 -2.35 5.29 25.91
N ASP A 351 -2.32 6.19 26.88
CA ASP A 351 -3.25 6.27 28.00
C ASP A 351 -3.31 7.71 28.54
N GLU A 352 -4.04 7.94 29.63
CA GLU A 352 -4.19 9.26 30.25
C GLU A 352 -2.87 9.90 30.72
N PHE A 353 -1.82 9.10 30.95
CA PHE A 353 -0.53 9.62 31.41
C PHE A 353 0.19 10.42 30.32
N VAL A 354 -0.09 10.15 29.05
CA VAL A 354 0.41 10.96 27.91
C VAL A 354 -0.13 12.38 28.01
N ILE A 355 -1.44 12.52 28.23
CA ILE A 355 -2.11 13.82 28.33
C ILE A 355 -1.65 14.57 29.58
N ALA A 356 -1.54 13.88 30.72
CA ALA A 356 -0.99 14.44 31.95
C ALA A 356 0.45 14.96 31.75
N SER A 357 1.28 14.23 31.00
CA SER A 357 2.66 14.61 30.68
C SER A 357 2.74 15.86 29.79
N VAL A 358 1.89 15.96 28.77
CA VAL A 358 1.80 17.17 27.92
C VAL A 358 1.49 18.40 28.77
N PHE A 359 0.49 18.31 29.65
CA PHE A 359 0.14 19.43 30.52
C PHE A 359 1.21 19.72 31.57
N ALA A 360 1.84 18.70 32.17
CA ALA A 360 2.94 18.88 33.12
C ALA A 360 4.12 19.66 32.49
N ILE A 361 4.49 19.31 31.26
CA ILE A 361 5.57 19.96 30.51
C ILE A 361 5.21 21.42 30.18
N TRP A 362 3.99 21.68 29.71
CA TRP A 362 3.53 23.05 29.44
C TRP A 362 3.42 23.90 30.70
N LYS A 363 3.06 23.31 31.84
CA LYS A 363 2.95 24.00 33.14
C LYS A 363 4.30 24.46 33.70
N ILE A 364 5.40 23.84 33.30
CA ILE A 364 6.76 24.32 33.64
C ILE A 364 7.36 25.21 32.55
N GLY A 365 6.60 25.49 31.48
CA GLY A 365 7.06 26.31 30.35
C GLY A 365 8.08 25.59 29.47
N ALA A 366 8.11 24.25 29.48
CA ALA A 366 8.93 23.44 28.60
C ALA A 366 8.15 22.99 27.36
N TYR A 367 8.86 22.39 26.40
CA TYR A 367 8.28 21.79 25.19
C TYR A 367 8.75 20.35 25.03
N PHE A 368 8.03 19.59 24.21
CA PHE A 368 8.28 18.15 24.09
C PHE A 368 8.39 17.67 22.66
N LEU A 369 9.08 16.54 22.51
CA LEU A 369 9.07 15.68 21.33
C LEU A 369 8.31 14.40 21.68
N ALA A 370 7.21 14.11 20.99
CA ALA A 370 6.45 12.89 21.20
C ALA A 370 6.90 11.78 20.22
N ILE A 371 7.25 10.62 20.76
CA ILE A 371 7.63 9.42 20.00
C ILE A 371 6.76 8.25 20.47
N SER A 372 6.14 7.55 19.53
CA SER A 372 5.28 6.42 19.86
C SER A 372 6.12 5.23 20.32
N ASP A 373 5.65 4.48 21.32
CA ASP A 373 6.40 3.40 21.98
C ASP A 373 6.74 2.23 21.05
N ASP A 374 5.98 2.02 19.99
CA ASP A 374 6.26 1.05 18.92
C ASP A 374 7.40 1.49 17.98
N THR A 375 7.87 2.73 18.11
CA THR A 375 8.94 3.31 17.27
C THR A 375 10.22 3.60 18.04
N GLN A 376 10.49 2.84 19.10
CA GLN A 376 11.68 2.96 19.95
C GLN A 376 13.00 3.03 19.15
N GLN A 377 13.13 2.23 18.08
CA GLN A 377 14.31 2.27 17.20
C GLN A 377 14.54 3.64 16.54
N LYS A 378 13.48 4.42 16.27
CA LYS A 378 13.64 5.80 15.74
C LYS A 378 14.26 6.71 16.79
N LEU A 379 13.82 6.61 18.05
CA LEU A 379 14.45 7.35 19.13
C LEU A 379 15.91 6.91 19.30
N HIS A 380 16.20 5.60 19.24
CA HIS A 380 17.57 5.10 19.31
C HIS A 380 18.46 5.73 18.23
N GLN A 381 18.01 5.77 16.97
CA GLN A 381 18.75 6.42 15.87
C GLN A 381 18.93 7.92 16.07
N ILE A 382 17.91 8.63 16.57
CA ILE A 382 18.01 10.06 16.87
C ILE A 382 19.06 10.29 17.96
N LEU A 383 19.01 9.50 19.04
CA LEU A 383 19.95 9.60 20.16
C LEU A 383 21.38 9.21 19.75
N LEU A 384 21.59 8.22 18.89
CA LEU A 384 22.93 7.87 18.40
C LEU A 384 23.58 9.01 17.62
N ASN A 385 22.80 9.76 16.85
CA ASN A 385 23.32 10.84 16.01
C ASN A 385 23.47 12.16 16.77
N ASP A 386 22.55 12.47 17.67
CA ASP A 386 22.43 13.78 18.33
C ASP A 386 22.15 13.65 19.85
N ALA A 387 22.80 12.72 20.57
CA ALA A 387 22.58 12.47 22.01
C ALA A 387 22.65 13.75 22.88
N SER A 388 23.49 14.70 22.50
CA SER A 388 23.68 15.97 23.22
C SER A 388 22.43 16.85 23.25
N ASP A 389 21.50 16.66 22.32
CA ASP A 389 20.32 17.50 22.15
C ASP A 389 19.15 17.05 23.04
N PHE A 390 19.31 15.93 23.76
CA PHE A 390 18.28 15.35 24.63
C PHE A 390 18.83 15.10 26.03
N GLN A 391 17.95 15.26 27.03
CA GLN A 391 18.32 15.06 28.45
C GLN A 391 17.33 14.18 29.20
N TYR A 392 16.06 14.22 28.85
CA TYR A 392 15.00 13.55 29.60
C TYR A 392 14.08 12.77 28.67
N VAL A 393 13.81 11.51 29.04
CA VAL A 393 12.84 10.63 28.37
C VAL A 393 11.82 10.16 29.40
N LEU A 394 10.55 10.47 29.18
CA LEU A 394 9.43 10.01 29.98
C LEU A 394 8.85 8.73 29.39
N ILE A 395 8.61 7.73 30.25
CA ILE A 395 7.94 6.47 29.91
C ILE A 395 6.80 6.18 30.89
N ASN A 396 5.85 5.34 30.48
CA ASN A 396 4.78 4.81 31.32
C ASN A 396 4.73 3.27 31.28
N PHE A 397 5.82 2.62 30.91
CA PHE A 397 5.95 1.16 30.84
C PHE A 397 7.23 0.73 31.58
N ASP A 398 7.44 -0.58 31.77
CA ASP A 398 8.60 -1.05 32.53
C ASP A 398 9.90 -0.72 31.77
N ARG A 399 10.94 -0.27 32.47
CA ARG A 399 12.25 0.00 31.88
C ARG A 399 12.80 -1.21 31.09
N ASN A 400 12.48 -2.43 31.51
CA ASN A 400 12.91 -3.65 30.82
C ASN A 400 12.25 -3.85 29.45
N GLU A 401 11.16 -3.13 29.13
CA GLU A 401 10.53 -3.13 27.81
C GLU A 401 11.25 -2.20 26.81
N LEU A 402 12.30 -1.50 27.26
CA LEU A 402 13.12 -0.65 26.40
C LEU A 402 14.06 -1.52 25.54
N GLU A 403 13.97 -1.40 24.22
CA GLU A 403 14.71 -2.25 23.27
C GLU A 403 16.19 -1.88 23.08
N PHE A 404 16.65 -0.79 23.68
CA PHE A 404 18.01 -0.27 23.50
C PHE A 404 18.51 0.44 24.75
N GLU A 405 19.83 0.54 24.91
CA GLU A 405 20.42 1.29 26.02
C GLU A 405 20.42 2.80 25.74
N LEU A 406 19.96 3.58 26.71
CA LEU A 406 20.04 5.04 26.66
C LEU A 406 21.48 5.51 26.92
N PRO A 407 21.94 6.56 26.23
CA PRO A 407 23.20 7.21 26.57
C PRO A 407 23.22 7.66 28.03
N SER A 408 24.37 7.57 28.71
CA SER A 408 24.50 7.94 30.13
C SER A 408 24.13 9.40 30.45
N SER A 409 24.12 10.27 29.43
CA SER A 409 23.71 11.66 29.53
C SER A 409 22.18 11.88 29.52
N VAL A 410 21.40 10.84 29.24
CA VAL A 410 19.93 10.90 29.12
C VAL A 410 19.29 10.20 30.32
N LYS A 411 18.48 10.93 31.08
CA LYS A 411 17.75 10.42 32.24
C LYS A 411 16.38 9.89 31.82
N LEU A 412 16.09 8.66 32.22
CA LEU A 412 14.80 8.00 32.05
C LEU A 412 13.90 8.26 33.26
N ILE A 413 12.67 8.70 33.04
CA ILE A 413 11.68 9.02 34.07
C ILE A 413 10.44 8.14 33.86
N ASP A 414 10.09 7.33 34.85
CA ASP A 414 8.91 6.48 34.86
C ASP A 414 7.74 7.23 35.53
N VAL A 415 6.79 7.70 34.72
CA VAL A 415 5.70 8.57 35.17
C VAL A 415 4.73 7.85 36.10
N ARG A 416 4.53 6.53 35.96
CA ARG A 416 3.65 5.78 36.86
C ARG A 416 4.20 5.78 38.27
N LYS A 417 5.50 5.56 38.44
CA LYS A 417 6.17 5.61 39.74
C LYS A 417 6.10 6.98 40.40
N ILE A 418 6.27 8.06 39.63
CA ILE A 418 6.17 9.43 40.17
C ILE A 418 4.75 9.70 40.69
N LEU A 419 3.73 9.27 39.95
CA LEU A 419 2.34 9.50 40.33
C LEU A 419 1.84 8.60 41.47
N GLU A 420 2.46 7.44 41.69
CA GLU A 420 2.17 6.55 42.82
C GLU A 420 2.82 7.01 44.15
N GLN A 421 3.95 7.71 44.09
CA GLN A 421 4.65 8.19 45.29
C GLN A 421 3.93 9.40 45.91
N PRO A 422 3.89 9.55 47.25
CA PRO A 422 3.46 10.79 47.87
C PRO A 422 4.37 11.94 47.40
N CYS A 423 3.76 13.10 47.10
CA CYS A 423 4.47 14.28 46.64
C CYS A 423 4.36 15.35 47.72
N ASP A 424 5.48 15.68 48.35
CA ASP A 424 5.56 16.61 49.47
C ASP A 424 5.82 18.06 49.02
N TYR A 425 5.68 18.35 47.72
CA TYR A 425 6.01 19.62 47.10
C TYR A 425 4.98 20.01 46.04
N GLU A 426 4.68 21.30 45.94
CA GLU A 426 3.70 21.83 45.00
C GLU A 426 4.38 22.42 43.76
N LEU A 427 3.66 22.43 42.64
CA LEU A 427 4.11 23.09 41.41
C LEU A 427 4.02 24.61 41.61
N GLU A 428 5.14 25.31 41.46
CA GLU A 428 5.14 26.77 41.51
C GLU A 428 4.73 27.37 40.15
N ASP A 429 3.69 28.22 40.12
CA ASP A 429 3.25 28.93 38.92
C ASP A 429 4.17 30.13 38.58
N ASN A 430 5.34 29.81 38.03
CA ASN A 430 6.40 30.77 37.68
C ASN A 430 6.39 31.16 36.19
N LEU A 431 5.21 31.18 35.54
CA LEU A 431 5.08 31.30 34.08
C LEU A 431 4.89 32.72 33.55
N ALA A 432 4.70 33.72 34.42
CA ALA A 432 4.42 35.10 34.02
C ALA A 432 5.49 35.75 33.11
N SER A 433 6.70 35.18 33.06
CA SER A 433 7.80 35.64 32.19
C SER A 433 7.77 35.10 30.76
N PHE A 434 6.94 34.09 30.46
CA PHE A 434 6.90 33.44 29.14
C PHE A 434 5.88 34.13 28.22
N ASN A 435 6.36 34.61 27.06
CA ASN A 435 5.49 35.15 26.01
C ASN A 435 5.05 34.00 25.07
N PRO A 436 3.73 33.77 24.86
CA PRO A 436 3.24 32.71 23.98
C PRO A 436 3.77 32.77 22.53
N SER A 437 4.14 33.94 22.01
CA SER A 437 4.67 34.11 20.64
C SER A 437 6.08 33.54 20.45
N ASP A 438 6.84 33.42 21.55
CA ASP A 438 8.24 32.98 21.55
C ASP A 438 8.51 31.76 22.42
N THR A 439 7.50 31.28 23.14
CA THR A 439 7.57 30.05 23.94
C THR A 439 7.10 28.87 23.09
N PHE A 440 7.96 27.88 22.93
CA PHE A 440 7.64 26.65 22.20
C PHE A 440 6.70 25.77 23.02
N ALA A 441 5.70 25.20 22.35
CA ALA A 441 4.76 24.24 22.91
C ALA A 441 5.20 22.80 22.62
N TYR A 442 5.63 22.52 21.38
CA TYR A 442 6.11 21.20 20.98
C TYR A 442 7.04 21.30 19.76
N ILE A 443 7.77 20.21 19.53
CA ILE A 443 8.58 19.99 18.33
C ILE A 443 8.06 18.77 17.57
N CYS A 444 7.93 18.90 16.25
CA CYS A 444 7.71 17.78 15.35
C CYS A 444 8.92 17.58 14.44
N LEU A 445 9.33 16.32 14.27
CA LEU A 445 10.38 15.94 13.32
C LEU A 445 9.76 15.56 11.99
N THR A 446 10.26 16.15 10.90
CA THR A 446 9.81 15.87 9.53
C THR A 446 10.95 15.31 8.67
N SER A 447 10.63 14.56 7.61
CA SER A 447 11.63 13.99 6.70
C SER A 447 12.41 15.10 5.96
N GLY A 448 13.71 15.22 6.21
CA GLY A 448 14.58 16.18 5.53
C GLY A 448 15.16 15.66 4.21
N THR A 449 15.32 16.54 3.22
CA THR A 449 15.95 16.26 1.91
C THR A 449 17.40 15.80 1.97
N THR A 450 18.06 15.99 3.12
CA THR A 450 19.48 15.70 3.35
C THR A 450 19.70 14.40 4.11
N GLY A 451 18.65 13.62 4.39
CA GLY A 451 18.71 12.39 5.20
C GLY A 451 18.66 12.62 6.72
N LYS A 452 18.86 13.86 7.20
CA LYS A 452 18.63 14.23 8.61
C LYS A 452 17.20 14.75 8.83
N PRO A 453 16.48 14.34 9.90
CA PRO A 453 15.16 14.86 10.22
C PRO A 453 15.18 16.38 10.48
N LYS A 454 14.24 17.13 9.88
CA LYS A 454 14.07 18.56 10.11
C LYS A 454 13.21 18.83 11.33
N ARG A 455 13.62 19.80 12.14
CA ARG A 455 12.98 20.23 13.39
C ARG A 455 11.99 21.35 13.14
N CYS A 456 10.70 21.09 13.34
CA CYS A 456 9.65 22.10 13.27
C CYS A 456 9.19 22.45 14.69
N LEU A 457 9.47 23.67 15.13
CA LEU A 457 9.13 24.17 16.46
C LEU A 457 7.85 25.01 16.39
N ILE A 458 6.85 24.64 17.18
CA ILE A 458 5.55 25.31 17.20
C ILE A 458 5.38 26.08 18.52
N THR A 459 4.90 27.31 18.42
CA THR A 459 4.71 28.21 19.57
C THR A 459 3.32 28.04 20.19
N HIS A 460 3.17 28.45 21.45
CA HIS A 460 1.86 28.47 22.10
C HIS A 460 0.86 29.39 21.40
N GLU A 461 1.30 30.56 20.90
CA GLU A 461 0.43 31.48 20.14
C GLU A 461 -0.08 30.82 18.87
N GLY A 462 0.80 30.23 18.05
CA GLY A 462 0.41 29.56 16.81
C GLY A 462 -0.63 28.46 17.04
N LEU A 463 -0.43 27.63 18.06
CA LEU A 463 -1.36 26.56 18.43
C LEU A 463 -2.74 27.10 18.86
N ALA A 464 -2.76 28.20 19.62
CA ALA A 464 -4.00 28.80 20.09
C ALA A 464 -4.76 29.53 18.97
N ILE A 465 -4.07 30.21 18.05
CA ILE A 465 -4.68 30.84 16.86
C ILE A 465 -5.41 29.77 16.06
N PHE A 466 -4.71 28.68 15.74
CA PHE A 466 -5.26 27.57 14.98
C PHE A 466 -6.46 26.91 15.68
N GLY A 467 -6.37 26.64 16.99
CA GLY A 467 -7.47 26.05 17.76
C GLY A 467 -8.72 26.92 17.78
N LYS A 468 -8.59 28.23 18.01
CA LYS A 468 -9.71 29.18 17.97
C LYS A 468 -10.34 29.28 16.58
N ALA A 469 -9.50 29.33 15.54
CA ALA A 469 -9.99 29.38 14.16
C ALA A 469 -10.87 28.16 13.84
N CYS A 470 -10.42 26.96 14.22
CA CYS A 470 -11.17 25.73 14.01
C CYS A 470 -12.45 25.65 14.86
N LEU A 471 -12.41 26.10 16.12
CA LEU A 471 -13.60 26.15 16.99
C LEU A 471 -14.75 26.90 16.29
N HIS A 472 -14.44 28.06 15.70
CA HIS A 472 -15.40 28.89 14.97
C HIS A 472 -15.77 28.28 13.60
N ASP A 473 -14.77 28.01 12.76
CA ASP A 473 -15.00 27.67 11.35
C ASP A 473 -15.56 26.25 11.16
N TYR A 474 -15.27 25.33 12.09
CA TYR A 474 -15.87 23.98 12.11
C TYR A 474 -17.10 23.91 13.03
N LYS A 475 -17.52 25.05 13.62
CA LYS A 475 -18.70 25.17 14.50
C LYS A 475 -18.72 24.15 15.64
N MET A 476 -17.57 23.96 16.29
CA MET A 476 -17.39 22.92 17.33
C MET A 476 -18.15 23.20 18.62
N ASP A 477 -18.60 24.44 18.82
CA ASP A 477 -19.42 24.87 19.94
C ASP A 477 -20.92 24.54 19.78
N SER A 478 -21.33 24.05 18.61
CA SER A 478 -22.73 23.72 18.31
C SER A 478 -23.18 22.34 18.81
N PHE A 479 -22.29 21.54 19.40
CA PHE A 479 -22.58 20.21 19.93
C PHE A 479 -21.64 19.84 21.10
N GLU A 480 -22.02 18.85 21.92
CA GLU A 480 -21.12 18.34 22.97
C GLU A 480 -19.96 17.57 22.32
N MET A 481 -18.73 18.06 22.50
CA MET A 481 -17.57 17.47 21.83
C MET A 481 -17.04 16.24 22.57
N ARG A 482 -17.13 15.08 21.91
CA ARG A 482 -16.71 13.77 22.39
C ARG A 482 -15.89 13.13 21.28
N LEU A 483 -14.58 13.37 21.34
CA LEU A 483 -13.64 13.07 20.26
C LEU A 483 -13.05 11.67 20.44
N VAL A 484 -13.07 10.86 19.39
CA VAL A 484 -12.39 9.57 19.34
C VAL A 484 -10.99 9.72 18.77
N ASN A 485 -9.98 9.64 19.63
CA ASN A 485 -8.57 9.80 19.26
C ASN A 485 -7.95 8.43 18.99
N TRP A 486 -7.52 8.23 17.74
CA TRP A 486 -6.90 7.00 17.26
C TRP A 486 -5.55 7.25 16.57
N LEU A 487 -5.14 8.52 16.45
CA LEU A 487 -3.94 8.96 15.74
C LEU A 487 -2.66 8.74 16.59
N PRO A 488 -1.50 8.42 15.98
CA PRO A 488 -0.25 8.26 16.71
C PRO A 488 0.22 9.57 17.35
N ILE A 489 0.84 9.48 18.53
CA ILE A 489 1.26 10.65 19.31
C ILE A 489 2.41 11.44 18.67
N SER A 490 3.13 10.82 17.72
CA SER A 490 4.26 11.42 17.00
C SER A 490 3.87 12.43 15.92
N PHE A 491 2.58 12.57 15.62
CA PHE A 491 2.08 13.54 14.64
C PHE A 491 1.47 14.76 15.32
N ASP A 492 1.60 15.90 14.68
CA ASP A 492 1.01 17.17 15.11
C ASP A 492 -0.53 17.11 15.20
N VAL A 493 -1.19 16.25 14.41
CA VAL A 493 -2.64 15.98 14.52
C VAL A 493 -3.07 15.36 15.86
N PHE A 494 -2.15 14.78 16.65
CA PHE A 494 -2.46 14.39 18.03
C PHE A 494 -2.62 15.63 18.93
N ILE A 495 -1.76 16.64 18.75
CA ILE A 495 -1.83 17.92 19.49
C ILE A 495 -3.06 18.72 19.07
N ASN A 496 -3.46 18.60 17.81
CA ASN A 496 -4.72 19.12 17.31
C ASN A 496 -5.93 18.64 18.11
N ASP A 497 -6.05 17.33 18.35
CA ASP A 497 -7.17 16.75 19.10
C ASP A 497 -7.19 17.28 20.55
N ILE A 498 -6.02 17.44 21.18
CA ILE A 498 -5.89 18.06 22.50
C ILE A 498 -6.36 19.51 22.46
N SER A 499 -5.93 20.26 21.44
CA SER A 499 -6.29 21.66 21.23
C SER A 499 -7.81 21.84 21.10
N PHE A 500 -8.44 21.08 20.21
CA PHE A 500 -9.89 21.14 20.01
C PHE A 500 -10.65 20.82 21.30
N VAL A 501 -10.35 19.68 21.91
CA VAL A 501 -11.21 19.12 22.95
C VAL A 501 -10.90 19.69 24.32
N LEU A 502 -9.63 19.65 24.72
CA LEU A 502 -9.23 19.93 26.10
C LEU A 502 -8.86 21.40 26.31
N LEU A 503 -8.47 22.13 25.26
CA LEU A 503 -8.17 23.56 25.35
C LEU A 503 -9.38 24.41 24.95
N MET A 504 -9.96 24.18 23.77
CA MET A 504 -10.97 25.08 23.21
C MET A 504 -12.38 24.76 23.73
N ALA A 505 -12.88 23.54 23.55
CA ALA A 505 -14.29 23.23 23.80
C ALA A 505 -14.63 22.71 25.21
N GLY A 506 -13.66 22.20 25.96
CA GLY A 506 -13.92 21.57 27.26
C GLY A 506 -14.68 20.23 27.14
N GLY A 507 -14.36 19.43 26.13
CA GLY A 507 -15.04 18.17 25.78
C GLY A 507 -14.50 16.91 26.46
N THR A 508 -14.80 15.74 25.89
CA THR A 508 -14.27 14.45 26.34
C THR A 508 -13.36 13.84 25.26
N PHE A 509 -12.14 13.47 25.65
CA PHE A 509 -11.11 12.87 24.81
C PHE A 509 -11.07 11.35 25.03
N ILE A 510 -11.46 10.57 24.02
CA ILE A 510 -11.61 9.11 24.11
C ILE A 510 -10.40 8.47 23.42
N ILE A 511 -9.52 7.83 24.20
CA ILE A 511 -8.30 7.20 23.69
C ILE A 511 -8.61 5.79 23.20
N VAL A 512 -8.36 5.54 21.92
CA VAL A 512 -8.44 4.20 21.34
C VAL A 512 -7.06 3.54 21.34
N GLN A 513 -6.97 2.35 21.93
CA GLN A 513 -5.76 1.54 21.89
C GLN A 513 -5.42 1.17 20.45
N ARG A 514 -4.14 1.29 20.08
CA ARG A 514 -3.68 1.13 18.69
C ARG A 514 -4.16 -0.17 18.06
N LYS A 515 -4.00 -1.33 18.69
CA LYS A 515 -4.46 -2.62 18.16
C LYS A 515 -5.93 -2.65 17.69
N PHE A 516 -6.78 -1.75 18.20
CA PHE A 516 -8.20 -1.69 17.91
C PHE A 516 -8.62 -0.50 17.06
N SER A 517 -7.72 0.45 16.78
CA SER A 517 -8.10 1.77 16.27
C SER A 517 -8.86 1.73 14.96
N MET A 518 -8.84 0.58 14.30
CA MET A 518 -9.19 0.50 12.92
C MET A 518 -9.93 -0.80 12.55
N ASP A 519 -10.46 -1.56 13.51
CA ASP A 519 -11.55 -2.54 13.32
C ASP A 519 -12.89 -1.79 13.44
N PRO A 520 -13.82 -1.93 12.48
CA PRO A 520 -15.01 -1.10 12.40
C PRO A 520 -16.03 -1.53 13.44
N ARG A 521 -16.03 -2.81 13.85
CA ARG A 521 -16.90 -3.33 14.92
C ARG A 521 -16.46 -2.78 16.27
N VAL A 522 -15.15 -2.72 16.52
CA VAL A 522 -14.62 -2.13 17.76
C VAL A 522 -14.84 -0.62 17.77
N MET A 523 -14.59 0.06 16.65
CA MET A 523 -14.90 1.50 16.53
C MET A 523 -16.39 1.79 16.67
N GLU A 524 -17.25 0.94 16.11
CA GLU A 524 -18.70 1.02 16.28
C GLU A 524 -19.11 0.90 17.75
N GLN A 525 -18.57 -0.08 18.47
CA GLN A 525 -18.81 -0.23 19.91
C GLN A 525 -18.34 1.02 20.69
N ILE A 526 -17.15 1.54 20.39
CA ILE A 526 -16.62 2.75 21.04
C ILE A 526 -17.52 3.95 20.78
N PHE A 527 -18.02 4.11 19.54
CA PHE A 527 -18.92 5.19 19.15
C PHE A 527 -20.24 5.15 19.92
N ILE A 528 -20.83 3.97 20.07
CA ILE A 528 -22.08 3.75 20.80
C ILE A 528 -21.87 4.00 22.29
N GLU A 529 -20.91 3.33 22.91
CA GLU A 529 -20.66 3.38 24.36
C GLU A 529 -20.33 4.80 24.83
N ASN A 530 -19.57 5.54 24.01
CA ASN A 530 -19.11 6.87 24.37
C ASN A 530 -19.91 7.99 23.73
N LYS A 531 -20.97 7.70 22.94
CA LYS A 531 -21.75 8.69 22.18
C LYS A 531 -20.83 9.64 21.40
N ALA A 532 -19.92 9.07 20.61
CA ALA A 532 -18.90 9.84 19.91
C ALA A 532 -19.53 10.84 18.94
N SER A 533 -19.16 12.12 19.08
CA SER A 533 -19.70 13.22 18.26
C SER A 533 -18.69 13.78 17.27
N PHE A 534 -17.41 13.45 17.43
CA PHE A 534 -16.34 13.95 16.59
C PHE A 534 -15.27 12.88 16.37
N ILE A 535 -14.82 12.73 15.12
CA ILE A 535 -13.60 12.02 14.77
C ILE A 535 -12.81 12.79 13.72
N LEU A 536 -11.49 12.90 13.93
CA LEU A 536 -10.54 13.23 12.88
C LEU A 536 -10.08 11.94 12.22
N ALA A 537 -10.23 11.87 10.91
CA ALA A 537 -9.93 10.70 10.11
C ALA A 537 -9.10 11.10 8.87
N THR A 538 -8.37 10.16 8.28
CA THR A 538 -7.89 10.36 6.91
C THR A 538 -9.07 10.18 5.93
N PRO A 539 -9.05 10.65 4.69
CA PRO A 539 -10.07 10.28 3.69
C PRO A 539 -10.28 8.77 3.57
N GLN A 540 -9.19 8.04 3.77
CA GLN A 540 -9.27 6.61 3.93
C GLN A 540 -10.01 6.20 5.17
N PHE A 541 -9.60 6.74 6.32
CA PHE A 541 -10.35 6.84 7.57
C PHE A 541 -11.80 6.38 7.42
N ALA A 542 -12.44 7.30 6.70
CA ALA A 542 -13.83 7.34 6.48
C ALA A 542 -14.31 6.33 5.42
N SER A 543 -13.59 6.22 4.29
CA SER A 543 -13.94 5.28 3.20
C SER A 543 -14.09 3.84 3.67
N SER A 544 -13.36 3.54 4.71
CA SER A 544 -13.14 2.19 5.15
C SER A 544 -13.96 2.01 6.38
N VAL A 545 -13.53 2.56 7.51
CA VAL A 545 -14.13 2.28 8.82
C VAL A 545 -15.52 2.89 8.87
N ILE A 546 -15.60 4.20 8.69
CA ILE A 546 -16.85 4.95 8.90
C ILE A 546 -17.95 4.50 7.92
N LEU A 547 -17.64 4.29 6.64
CA LEU A 547 -18.64 3.83 5.66
C LEU A 547 -19.21 2.43 5.98
N LYS A 548 -18.48 1.59 6.73
CA LYS A 548 -18.92 0.24 7.09
C LYS A 548 -19.62 0.14 8.44
N MET A 549 -19.58 1.19 9.25
CA MET A 549 -20.27 1.25 10.53
C MET A 549 -21.80 1.32 10.34
N SER A 550 -22.56 0.80 11.30
CA SER A 550 -24.03 0.91 11.28
C SER A 550 -24.49 2.36 11.46
N ASN A 551 -25.70 2.67 10.99
CA ASN A 551 -26.29 4.00 11.18
C ASN A 551 -26.52 4.32 12.66
N GLU A 552 -26.81 3.30 13.48
CA GLU A 552 -26.98 3.45 14.93
C GLU A 552 -25.71 3.98 15.59
N SER A 553 -24.54 3.46 15.21
CA SER A 553 -23.27 3.92 15.77
C SER A 553 -22.90 5.35 15.35
N LEU A 554 -23.32 5.76 14.16
CA LEU A 554 -23.03 7.09 13.60
C LEU A 554 -24.05 8.17 14.00
N GLN A 555 -25.14 7.82 14.67
CA GLN A 555 -26.23 8.75 15.00
C GLN A 555 -25.79 9.96 15.85
N TYR A 556 -24.72 9.81 16.64
CA TYR A 556 -24.16 10.86 17.49
C TYR A 556 -23.12 11.73 16.79
N LEU A 557 -22.60 11.28 15.63
CA LEU A 557 -21.55 12.00 14.90
C LEU A 557 -22.09 13.33 14.37
N ARG A 558 -21.41 14.43 14.72
CA ARG A 558 -21.74 15.80 14.27
C ARG A 558 -20.64 16.41 13.43
N LEU A 559 -19.40 15.98 13.62
CA LEU A 559 -18.26 16.43 12.83
C LEU A 559 -17.38 15.25 12.40
N LEU A 560 -17.17 15.12 11.10
CA LEU A 560 -16.18 14.24 10.48
C LEU A 560 -15.12 15.12 9.80
N LEU A 561 -13.96 15.25 10.44
CA LEU A 561 -12.83 16.00 9.90
C LEU A 561 -11.90 15.05 9.14
N LEU A 562 -11.71 15.32 7.85
CA LEU A 562 -10.84 14.56 6.95
C LEU A 562 -9.59 15.39 6.64
N ALA A 563 -8.42 14.84 6.92
CA ALA A 563 -7.15 15.52 6.69
C ALA A 563 -6.04 14.55 6.30
N THR A 564 -4.83 15.08 6.11
CA THR A 564 -3.54 14.36 5.90
C THR A 564 -3.34 13.69 4.53
N ASP A 565 -4.39 13.30 3.80
CA ASP A 565 -4.29 12.64 2.49
C ASP A 565 -5.25 13.28 1.47
N SER A 566 -5.09 12.95 0.19
CA SER A 566 -5.98 13.41 -0.88
C SER A 566 -7.40 12.88 -0.68
N PHE A 567 -8.38 13.78 -0.67
CA PHE A 567 -9.80 13.44 -0.50
C PHE A 567 -10.53 13.48 -1.84
N TYR A 568 -11.07 12.34 -2.31
CA TYR A 568 -11.74 12.27 -3.61
C TYR A 568 -13.24 12.54 -3.51
N GLN A 569 -13.78 13.21 -4.54
CA GLN A 569 -15.19 13.60 -4.59
C GLN A 569 -16.16 12.40 -4.55
N ASN A 570 -15.77 11.25 -5.09
CA ASN A 570 -16.58 10.03 -5.05
C ASN A 570 -16.79 9.51 -3.62
N ILE A 571 -15.78 9.62 -2.75
CA ILE A 571 -15.87 9.23 -1.34
C ILE A 571 -16.71 10.24 -0.58
N PHE A 572 -16.53 11.54 -0.85
CA PHE A 572 -17.37 12.58 -0.26
C PHE A 572 -18.87 12.31 -0.50
N ARG A 573 -19.25 11.97 -1.74
CA ARG A 573 -20.64 11.61 -2.07
C ARG A 573 -21.14 10.40 -1.27
N LYS A 574 -20.35 9.31 -1.23
CA LYS A 574 -20.70 8.12 -0.43
C LYS A 574 -20.86 8.43 1.06
N LEU A 575 -20.01 9.29 1.61
CA LEU A 575 -20.11 9.71 3.02
C LEU A 575 -21.36 10.56 3.25
N ARG A 576 -21.68 11.47 2.33
CA ARG A 576 -22.91 12.27 2.40
C ARG A 576 -24.17 11.44 2.27
N GLU A 577 -24.16 10.37 1.48
CA GLU A 577 -25.28 9.40 1.39
C GLU A 577 -25.44 8.58 2.67
N LYS A 578 -24.34 8.31 3.38
CA LYS A 578 -24.30 7.46 4.58
C LYS A 578 -24.59 8.22 5.88
N LEU A 579 -24.14 9.47 5.98
CA LEU A 579 -24.22 10.28 7.19
C LEU A 579 -25.46 11.16 7.20
N ASP A 580 -25.94 11.47 8.40
CA ASP A 580 -27.06 12.38 8.59
C ASP A 580 -26.72 13.80 8.11
N GLU A 581 -27.72 14.57 7.67
CA GLU A 581 -27.53 15.95 7.21
C GLU A 581 -26.95 16.86 8.31
N SER A 582 -27.21 16.54 9.59
CA SER A 582 -26.62 17.26 10.71
C SER A 582 -25.11 16.99 10.89
N THR A 583 -24.54 15.97 10.26
CA THR A 583 -23.11 15.69 10.30
C THR A 583 -22.36 16.56 9.29
N GLN A 584 -21.42 17.38 9.77
CA GLN A 584 -20.52 18.14 8.92
C GLN A 584 -19.34 17.28 8.47
N ILE A 585 -19.06 17.24 7.17
CA ILE A 585 -17.84 16.66 6.60
C ILE A 585 -16.91 17.80 6.21
N VAL A 586 -15.73 17.84 6.80
CA VAL A 586 -14.73 18.89 6.57
C VAL A 586 -13.49 18.27 5.95
N ASN A 587 -13.01 18.81 4.83
CA ASN A 587 -11.69 18.52 4.27
C ASN A 587 -10.71 19.58 4.77
N ALA A 588 -9.69 19.23 5.55
CA ALA A 588 -8.72 20.16 6.09
C ALA A 588 -7.31 19.92 5.54
N TYR A 589 -6.59 21.02 5.30
CA TYR A 589 -5.23 21.00 4.74
C TYR A 589 -4.31 21.95 5.50
N GLY A 590 -3.10 21.47 5.80
CA GLY A 590 -1.99 22.27 6.27
C GLY A 590 -0.74 21.39 6.44
N PRO A 591 0.46 21.90 6.16
CA PRO A 591 1.71 21.24 6.54
C PRO A 591 2.05 21.47 8.03
N THR A 592 2.88 20.60 8.60
CA THR A 592 3.38 20.73 9.98
C THR A 592 4.08 22.06 10.22
N GLU A 593 4.80 22.57 9.22
CA GLU A 593 5.47 23.87 9.25
C GLU A 593 4.54 25.08 9.42
N THR A 594 3.21 24.89 9.38
CA THR A 594 2.23 25.97 9.54
C THR A 594 1.23 25.70 10.67
N THR A 595 1.65 24.94 11.68
CA THR A 595 0.82 24.55 12.84
C THR A 595 -0.43 23.79 12.44
N VAL A 596 -0.27 22.50 12.12
CA VAL A 596 -1.35 21.53 11.83
C VAL A 596 -2.17 21.82 10.56
N GLY A 597 -2.93 22.92 10.52
CA GLY A 597 -3.93 23.19 9.49
C GLY A 597 -4.01 24.66 9.12
N ALA A 598 -4.36 24.95 7.87
CA ALA A 598 -4.42 26.30 7.33
C ALA A 598 -5.69 26.58 6.50
N THR A 599 -6.18 25.59 5.76
CA THR A 599 -7.39 25.73 4.93
C THR A 599 -8.39 24.60 5.19
N PHE A 600 -9.66 24.86 4.89
CA PHE A 600 -10.71 23.86 5.00
C PHE A 600 -11.84 24.04 3.97
N PHE A 601 -12.48 22.92 3.62
CA PHE A 601 -13.71 22.86 2.82
C PHE A 601 -14.80 22.10 3.56
N ASN A 602 -16.00 22.67 3.66
CA ASN A 602 -17.16 22.03 4.31
C ASN A 602 -18.48 22.25 3.55
N GLY A 603 -18.40 22.70 2.30
CA GLY A 603 -19.55 23.05 1.47
C GLY A 603 -19.99 21.97 0.49
N GLU A 604 -20.87 22.34 -0.43
CA GLU A 604 -21.29 21.50 -1.56
C GLU A 604 -20.25 21.51 -2.68
N LEU A 605 -20.10 20.37 -3.36
CA LEU A 605 -19.25 20.24 -4.54
C LEU A 605 -19.90 20.91 -5.75
N LYS A 606 -19.67 22.22 -5.90
CA LYS A 606 -20.18 23.01 -7.04
C LYS A 606 -19.39 22.80 -8.33
N TYR A 607 -18.08 22.60 -8.22
CA TYR A 607 -17.18 22.47 -9.37
C TYR A 607 -16.64 21.04 -9.47
N LYS A 608 -16.60 20.50 -10.68
CA LYS A 608 -15.77 19.32 -10.99
C LYS A 608 -14.32 19.78 -11.05
N THR A 609 -13.44 19.08 -10.38
CA THR A 609 -11.99 19.37 -10.39
C THR A 609 -11.30 18.37 -11.30
N THR A 610 -10.27 18.80 -12.03
CA THR A 610 -9.45 17.93 -12.92
C THR A 610 -8.83 16.79 -12.14
N SER A 611 -8.47 17.04 -10.88
CA SER A 611 -7.89 16.07 -9.96
C SER A 611 -8.90 15.03 -9.47
N GLY A 612 -10.21 15.27 -9.63
CA GLY A 612 -11.27 14.48 -8.99
C GLY A 612 -11.29 14.60 -7.46
N LEU A 613 -10.53 15.56 -6.91
CA LEU A 613 -10.42 15.80 -5.47
C LEU A 613 -11.47 16.80 -4.97
N VAL A 614 -11.86 16.63 -3.71
CA VAL A 614 -12.56 17.65 -2.93
C VAL A 614 -11.58 18.81 -2.72
N PRO A 615 -11.99 20.06 -2.98
CA PRO A 615 -11.15 21.22 -2.71
C PRO A 615 -10.61 21.19 -1.26
N ILE A 616 -9.38 21.67 -1.06
CA ILE A 616 -8.83 21.91 0.29
C ILE A 616 -9.40 23.20 0.90
N GLY A 617 -10.16 23.95 0.09
CA GLY A 617 -11.07 24.99 0.53
C GLY A 617 -10.41 26.32 0.84
N LYS A 618 -11.03 27.09 1.73
CA LYS A 618 -10.65 28.47 2.06
C LYS A 618 -9.73 28.51 3.27
N SER A 619 -9.02 29.61 3.45
CA SER A 619 -8.26 29.83 4.68
C SER A 619 -9.15 29.86 5.93
N LEU A 620 -8.61 29.28 6.99
CA LEU A 620 -9.11 29.42 8.35
C LEU A 620 -8.98 30.88 8.80
N ARG A 621 -9.92 31.37 9.61
CA ARG A 621 -9.86 32.73 10.15
C ARG A 621 -8.56 32.97 10.91
N GLY A 622 -7.92 34.11 10.68
CA GLY A 622 -6.62 34.48 11.29
C GLY A 622 -5.41 33.79 10.65
N ILE A 623 -5.61 32.94 9.63
CA ILE A 623 -4.54 32.32 8.85
C ILE A 623 -4.66 32.81 7.41
N PHE A 624 -3.54 33.15 6.79
CA PHE A 624 -3.51 33.63 5.42
C PHE A 624 -2.97 32.54 4.49
N ALA A 625 -3.75 32.16 3.48
CA ALA A 625 -3.36 31.20 2.44
C ALA A 625 -3.53 31.82 1.05
N CYS A 626 -2.57 31.61 0.17
CA CYS A 626 -2.60 32.12 -1.20
C CYS A 626 -1.85 31.19 -2.17
N ILE A 627 -1.92 31.49 -3.46
CA ILE A 627 -1.25 30.73 -4.53
C ILE A 627 -0.36 31.69 -5.31
N VAL A 628 0.90 31.33 -5.52
CA VAL A 628 1.88 32.17 -6.22
C VAL A 628 2.56 31.41 -7.35
N ASP A 629 3.06 32.14 -8.32
CA ASP A 629 3.95 31.57 -9.33
C ASP A 629 5.25 31.11 -8.65
N PRO A 630 5.70 29.89 -8.90
CA PRO A 630 6.84 29.31 -8.20
C PRO A 630 8.18 29.98 -8.53
N ILE A 631 8.30 30.61 -9.69
CA ILE A 631 9.52 31.29 -10.14
C ILE A 631 9.46 32.75 -9.71
N THR A 632 8.36 33.43 -10.00
CA THR A 632 8.27 34.89 -9.84
C THR A 632 7.77 35.28 -8.45
N LYS A 633 7.18 34.34 -7.71
CA LYS A 633 6.56 34.52 -6.38
C LYS A 633 5.39 35.53 -6.36
N MET A 634 4.91 35.93 -7.53
CA MET A 634 3.76 36.81 -7.68
C MET A 634 2.45 36.04 -7.48
N LEU A 635 1.43 36.70 -6.93
CA LEU A 635 0.10 36.14 -6.68
C LEU A 635 -0.59 35.66 -7.96
N SER A 636 -1.13 34.44 -7.94
CA SER A 636 -1.75 33.79 -9.11
C SER A 636 -3.24 34.16 -9.22
N PRO A 637 -3.77 34.43 -10.43
CA PRO A 637 -5.19 34.70 -10.64
C PRO A 637 -6.07 33.49 -10.35
N PHE A 638 -7.39 33.68 -10.28
CA PHE A 638 -8.32 32.55 -10.14
C PHE A 638 -8.17 31.60 -11.33
N GLY A 639 -8.18 30.30 -11.04
CA GLY A 639 -7.98 29.23 -12.02
C GLY A 639 -6.53 28.99 -12.43
N ALA A 640 -5.60 29.91 -12.14
CA ALA A 640 -4.19 29.71 -12.44
C ALA A 640 -3.55 28.69 -11.49
N ILE A 641 -2.74 27.81 -12.07
CA ILE A 641 -1.93 26.83 -11.36
C ILE A 641 -0.72 27.54 -10.76
N GLY A 642 -0.43 27.31 -9.49
CA GLY A 642 0.75 27.83 -8.82
C GLY A 642 1.07 27.09 -7.52
N GLU A 643 2.11 27.53 -6.82
CA GLU A 643 2.52 27.00 -5.53
C GLU A 643 1.68 27.60 -4.39
N ILE A 644 1.17 26.76 -3.49
CA ILE A 644 0.40 27.16 -2.32
C ILE A 644 1.35 27.71 -1.25
N CYS A 645 0.99 28.84 -0.64
CA CYS A 645 1.75 29.52 0.40
C CYS A 645 0.87 29.79 1.61
N ILE A 646 1.41 29.58 2.81
CA ILE A 646 0.76 29.92 4.07
C ILE A 646 1.58 30.99 4.78
N CYS A 647 0.91 32.02 5.27
CA CYS A 647 1.55 33.22 5.82
C CYS A 647 1.03 33.51 7.24
N GLY A 648 1.90 34.10 8.06
CA GLY A 648 1.53 34.66 9.37
C GLY A 648 2.04 33.86 10.56
N ARG A 649 1.42 34.09 11.72
CA ARG A 649 1.94 33.67 13.04
C ARG A 649 1.84 32.17 13.33
N THR A 650 1.10 31.43 12.51
CA THR A 650 1.03 29.97 12.60
C THR A 650 2.20 29.28 11.89
N VAL A 651 3.05 30.01 11.17
CA VAL A 651 4.28 29.46 10.59
C VAL A 651 5.28 29.11 11.70
N GLY A 652 5.71 27.84 11.72
CA GLY A 652 6.64 27.29 12.69
C GLY A 652 8.06 27.84 12.57
N LYS A 653 8.85 27.64 13.62
CA LYS A 653 10.27 28.02 13.72
C LYS A 653 11.19 26.78 13.64
N GLY A 654 12.51 26.97 13.78
CA GLY A 654 13.50 25.89 13.70
C GLY A 654 14.10 25.73 12.31
N ASP A 655 14.05 24.53 11.73
CA ASP A 655 14.54 24.24 10.37
C ASP A 655 13.55 24.65 9.26
N VAL A 656 12.49 25.38 9.62
CA VAL A 656 11.48 25.89 8.70
C VAL A 656 12.05 27.07 7.91
N LYS A 657 12.18 26.91 6.59
CA LYS A 657 12.61 27.99 5.71
C LYS A 657 11.42 28.88 5.36
N THR A 658 11.51 30.14 5.76
CA THR A 658 10.52 31.16 5.43
C THR A 658 11.07 32.12 4.37
N THR A 659 10.15 32.76 3.66
CA THR A 659 10.43 33.87 2.74
C THR A 659 9.48 35.03 3.05
N MET A 660 9.64 36.11 2.29
CA MET A 660 8.80 37.31 2.38
C MET A 660 8.18 37.55 1.01
N LEU A 661 6.88 37.79 0.98
CA LEU A 661 6.18 38.18 -0.23
C LEU A 661 5.74 39.64 -0.07
N GLU A 662 5.84 40.41 -1.15
CA GLU A 662 5.57 41.86 -1.10
C GLU A 662 4.18 42.19 -0.57
N PHE A 663 3.18 41.35 -0.89
CA PHE A 663 1.79 41.56 -0.51
C PHE A 663 1.43 41.03 0.89
N THR A 664 2.38 40.45 1.66
CA THR A 664 2.11 39.84 2.98
C THR A 664 2.57 40.67 4.18
N GLY A 665 3.08 41.89 3.99
CA GLY A 665 3.30 42.86 5.08
C GLY A 665 4.18 42.35 6.23
N ASP A 666 5.46 42.07 5.93
CA ASP A 666 6.48 41.56 6.85
C ASP A 666 6.14 40.26 7.62
N GLN A 667 5.06 39.56 7.25
CA GLN A 667 4.75 38.26 7.82
C GLN A 667 5.63 37.16 7.19
N PRO A 668 6.08 36.18 7.99
CA PRO A 668 6.79 35.02 7.47
C PRO A 668 5.87 34.22 6.54
N VAL A 669 6.39 33.85 5.38
CA VAL A 669 5.70 33.01 4.40
C VAL A 669 6.39 31.66 4.31
N PHE A 670 5.61 30.60 4.45
CA PHE A 670 6.04 29.24 4.16
C PHE A 670 5.57 28.81 2.77
N MET A 671 6.54 28.57 1.90
CA MET A 671 6.33 27.99 0.57
C MET A 671 6.17 26.48 0.72
N THR A 672 4.98 25.94 0.43
CA THR A 672 4.65 24.55 0.79
C THR A 672 5.30 23.51 -0.11
N GLY A 673 5.67 23.88 -1.35
CA GLY A 673 6.02 22.97 -2.44
C GLY A 673 4.84 22.16 -2.98
N ASP A 674 3.62 22.47 -2.55
CA ASP A 674 2.37 21.91 -3.03
C ASP A 674 1.74 22.89 -4.04
N TYR A 675 1.13 22.37 -5.11
CA TYR A 675 0.54 23.13 -6.20
C TYR A 675 -0.97 23.01 -6.18
N GLY A 676 -1.63 24.11 -6.49
CA GLY A 676 -3.07 24.20 -6.58
C GLY A 676 -3.48 25.38 -7.44
N ARG A 677 -4.78 25.58 -7.53
CA ARG A 677 -5.39 26.75 -8.16
C ARG A 677 -6.59 27.19 -7.34
N MET A 678 -6.87 28.48 -7.32
CA MET A 678 -7.99 29.00 -6.55
C MET A 678 -9.22 29.05 -7.45
N LEU A 679 -10.32 28.45 -6.99
CA LEU A 679 -11.60 28.42 -7.67
C LEU A 679 -12.34 29.76 -7.50
N PRO A 680 -13.31 30.09 -8.38
CA PRO A 680 -14.00 31.38 -8.36
C PRO A 680 -14.71 31.71 -7.04
N ASP A 681 -15.08 30.69 -6.26
CA ASP A 681 -15.71 30.83 -4.95
C ASP A 681 -14.72 31.03 -3.79
N GLY A 682 -13.41 31.04 -4.09
CA GLY A 682 -12.30 31.18 -3.15
C GLY A 682 -11.78 29.87 -2.55
N ASN A 683 -12.40 28.73 -2.86
CA ASN A 683 -11.85 27.43 -2.46
C ASN A 683 -10.60 27.11 -3.27
N ILE A 684 -9.62 26.45 -2.66
CA ILE A 684 -8.42 26.01 -3.36
C ILE A 684 -8.59 24.57 -3.84
N ASP A 685 -8.44 24.35 -5.14
CA ASP A 685 -8.33 23.04 -5.78
C ASP A 685 -6.87 22.59 -5.74
N PHE A 686 -6.62 21.45 -5.11
CA PHE A 686 -5.29 20.89 -4.96
C PHE A 686 -4.93 20.06 -6.20
N ILE A 687 -3.76 20.33 -6.79
CA ILE A 687 -3.32 19.71 -8.04
C ILE A 687 -2.27 18.63 -7.78
N GLY A 688 -1.25 18.91 -6.96
CA GLY A 688 -0.15 17.96 -6.71
C GLY A 688 1.11 18.63 -6.17
N ARG A 689 2.28 18.00 -6.30
CA ARG A 689 3.60 18.60 -5.98
C ARG A 689 4.45 18.67 -7.24
N LYS A 690 5.10 19.81 -7.50
CA LYS A 690 5.93 20.02 -8.71
C LYS A 690 7.22 19.23 -8.67
N ASP A 691 7.83 19.16 -7.50
CA ASP A 691 8.84 18.17 -7.20
C ASP A 691 8.10 16.87 -6.94
N SER A 692 7.90 16.03 -7.96
CA SER A 692 7.43 14.66 -7.69
C SER A 692 8.41 13.88 -6.79
N SER A 693 9.55 14.52 -6.46
CA SER A 693 10.38 14.39 -5.25
C SER A 693 9.69 14.31 -3.92
N PHE A 694 8.40 14.61 -3.78
CA PHE A 694 7.71 14.34 -2.53
C PHE A 694 6.31 13.78 -2.75
N LEU A 695 6.03 12.64 -2.17
CA LEU A 695 4.71 12.01 -2.19
C LEU A 695 4.16 12.01 -0.76
N LYS A 696 2.99 12.63 -0.55
CA LYS A 696 2.24 12.53 0.72
C LYS A 696 1.45 11.23 0.68
N VAL A 697 2.15 10.16 0.97
CA VAL A 697 1.54 8.85 1.09
C VAL A 697 1.02 8.75 2.51
N HIS A 698 -0.23 8.38 2.75
CA HIS A 698 -0.72 8.03 4.09
C HIS A 698 -0.70 9.15 5.16
N GLY A 699 -0.58 10.42 4.79
CA GLY A 699 -0.38 11.52 5.74
C GLY A 699 1.06 11.77 6.18
N PHE A 700 2.04 11.07 5.62
CA PHE A 700 3.45 11.31 5.92
C PHE A 700 4.13 11.73 4.62
N ARG A 701 5.08 12.65 4.76
CA ARG A 701 5.87 13.19 3.65
C ARG A 701 7.00 12.20 3.33
N ILE A 702 7.03 11.65 2.12
CA ILE A 702 8.12 10.79 1.60
C ILE A 702 8.84 11.54 0.48
N ILE A 703 10.15 11.33 0.32
CA ILE A 703 10.99 11.98 -0.69
C ILE A 703 11.27 11.02 -1.86
N THR A 704 10.87 11.33 -3.11
CA THR A 704 11.03 10.47 -4.31
C THR A 704 11.28 11.26 -5.59
N LYS A 705 12.50 11.72 -5.93
CA LYS A 705 12.72 12.60 -7.11
C LYS A 705 12.11 12.04 -8.41
N ILE A 706 11.12 12.75 -8.99
CA ILE A 706 10.62 12.53 -10.36
C ILE A 706 10.29 13.93 -10.92
N ASN A 707 10.53 14.20 -12.21
CA ASN A 707 10.33 15.53 -12.83
C ASN A 707 9.12 15.62 -13.78
N LYS A 708 8.40 14.52 -14.02
CA LYS A 708 7.07 14.53 -14.66
C LYS A 708 6.40 13.16 -14.46
N VAL A 709 5.12 13.16 -14.13
CA VAL A 709 4.32 11.92 -13.99
C VAL A 709 3.88 11.51 -15.40
N PRO A 710 4.42 10.43 -15.99
CA PRO A 710 4.05 10.00 -17.31
C PRO A 710 2.60 9.49 -17.26
N MET A 711 1.86 9.78 -18.32
CA MET A 711 0.45 9.43 -18.47
C MET A 711 0.33 8.41 -19.59
N THR A 712 -0.50 7.40 -19.38
CA THR A 712 -0.95 6.47 -20.40
C THR A 712 -1.66 7.25 -21.48
N GLU A 713 -1.77 6.62 -22.62
CA GLU A 713 -2.52 7.13 -23.73
C GLU A 713 -4.03 7.38 -23.44
N HIS A 714 -4.55 7.05 -22.25
CA HIS A 714 -5.92 7.33 -21.81
C HIS A 714 -6.01 8.36 -20.68
N GLY A 715 -4.97 9.18 -20.47
CA GLY A 715 -4.97 10.24 -19.44
C GLY A 715 -4.86 9.73 -17.99
N LYS A 716 -4.66 8.42 -17.79
CA LYS A 716 -4.31 7.83 -16.49
C LYS A 716 -2.80 7.84 -16.32
N ILE A 717 -2.28 7.90 -15.11
CA ILE A 717 -0.83 7.79 -14.86
C ILE A 717 -0.28 6.50 -15.49
N ASP A 718 0.73 6.61 -16.36
CA ASP A 718 1.52 5.50 -16.89
C ASP A 718 2.51 5.04 -15.83
N LEU A 719 2.02 4.11 -15.04
CA LEU A 719 2.73 3.55 -13.90
C LEU A 719 3.99 2.79 -14.33
N ASN A 720 4.04 2.30 -15.57
CA ASN A 720 5.22 1.62 -16.11
C ASN A 720 6.32 2.62 -16.52
N SER A 721 5.94 3.72 -17.17
CA SER A 721 6.88 4.81 -17.48
C SER A 721 7.34 5.58 -16.24
N LEU A 722 6.49 5.71 -15.22
CA LEU A 722 6.83 6.36 -13.95
C LEU A 722 7.87 5.51 -13.20
N LYS A 723 7.67 4.18 -13.20
CA LYS A 723 8.65 3.20 -12.68
C LYS A 723 9.98 3.27 -13.44
N GLN A 724 9.97 3.47 -14.75
CA GLN A 724 11.20 3.66 -15.53
C GLN A 724 11.89 5.00 -15.25
N LEU A 725 11.17 6.11 -15.07
CA LEU A 725 11.77 7.42 -14.73
C LEU A 725 12.40 7.43 -13.33
N CYS A 726 11.85 6.67 -12.37
CA CYS A 726 12.49 6.42 -11.08
C CYS A 726 13.83 5.65 -11.19
N LEU A 727 14.05 4.93 -12.29
CA LEU A 727 15.27 4.16 -12.54
C LEU A 727 16.36 4.98 -13.29
N VAL A 728 16.06 6.20 -13.75
CA VAL A 728 16.98 6.99 -14.62
C VAL A 728 17.83 8.04 -13.88
N GLU A 729 17.58 8.33 -12.60
CA GLU A 729 18.56 9.06 -11.74
C GLU A 729 19.55 8.11 -11.02
N GLN A 730 19.94 7.01 -11.68
CA GLN A 730 21.13 6.25 -11.32
C GLN A 730 22.08 6.12 -12.52
N THR A 731 22.69 7.23 -12.93
CA THR A 731 24.01 7.19 -13.61
C THR A 731 25.16 6.92 -12.62
N ILE A 732 24.83 6.23 -11.53
CA ILE A 732 25.76 5.51 -10.63
C ILE A 732 25.53 3.98 -10.79
N ALA A 733 24.51 3.54 -11.55
CA ALA A 733 24.23 2.13 -11.83
C ALA A 733 25.19 1.50 -12.85
N GLU A 734 26.00 2.26 -13.58
CA GLU A 734 27.13 1.70 -14.33
C GLU A 734 28.29 1.25 -13.42
N LYS A 735 28.21 1.51 -12.11
CA LYS A 735 29.04 0.88 -11.07
C LYS A 735 28.29 -0.12 -10.19
N PHE A 736 27.04 -0.43 -10.53
CA PHE A 736 26.22 -1.46 -9.87
C PHE A 736 25.66 -2.49 -10.86
N SER A 737 26.27 -2.59 -12.05
CA SER A 737 26.01 -3.63 -13.05
C SER A 737 26.54 -5.03 -12.66
N GLU A 738 26.82 -5.26 -11.37
CA GLU A 738 27.18 -6.59 -10.87
C GLU A 738 26.19 -7.22 -9.89
N HIS A 739 25.08 -6.56 -9.49
CA HIS A 739 24.12 -7.23 -8.59
C HIS A 739 22.64 -6.96 -8.87
N ILE A 740 22.01 -8.00 -9.45
CA ILE A 740 20.66 -8.55 -9.19
C ILE A 740 19.57 -8.31 -10.26
N LYS A 741 19.18 -9.43 -10.90
CA LYS A 741 17.83 -9.74 -11.42
C LYS A 741 17.16 -10.75 -10.46
N HIS A 742 15.82 -10.72 -10.41
CA HIS A 742 14.84 -11.62 -9.75
C HIS A 742 14.29 -11.10 -8.40
N ASP A 743 13.02 -10.73 -8.21
CA ASP A 743 11.69 -11.18 -8.72
C ASP A 743 11.23 -12.50 -8.04
N PHE A 744 10.35 -12.42 -7.02
CA PHE A 744 9.76 -13.56 -6.29
C PHE A 744 8.23 -13.42 -6.08
N SER A 745 7.54 -14.57 -6.11
CA SER A 745 6.08 -14.76 -6.12
C SER A 745 5.44 -14.76 -4.72
N LEU A 746 4.29 -14.09 -4.61
CA LEU A 746 3.51 -13.80 -3.40
C LEU A 746 2.75 -15.03 -2.83
N THR A 747 2.62 -15.23 -1.50
CA THR A 747 1.85 -16.33 -0.79
C THR A 747 0.33 -16.26 -1.00
N HIS A 748 -0.51 -17.18 -0.48
CA HIS A 748 -1.99 -17.07 -0.60
C HIS A 748 -2.55 -15.92 0.23
N MET A 749 -2.18 -15.79 1.52
CA MET A 749 -2.60 -14.61 2.27
C MET A 749 -1.94 -13.36 1.73
N GLU A 750 -0.68 -13.40 1.27
CA GLU A 750 -0.10 -12.27 0.53
C GLU A 750 -0.86 -12.01 -0.77
N ARG A 751 -1.31 -13.00 -1.55
CA ARG A 751 -2.10 -12.81 -2.79
C ARG A 751 -3.51 -12.38 -2.50
N THR A 752 -4.09 -12.78 -1.39
CA THR A 752 -5.44 -12.44 -0.93
C THR A 752 -5.43 -11.04 -0.36
N LEU A 753 -4.46 -10.71 0.47
CA LEU A 753 -4.17 -9.37 0.95
C LEU A 753 -3.75 -8.46 -0.21
N LEU A 754 -2.93 -8.95 -1.15
CA LEU A 754 -2.57 -8.23 -2.35
C LEU A 754 -3.78 -8.07 -3.23
N ASN A 755 -4.65 -9.07 -3.43
CA ASN A 755 -5.89 -8.95 -4.19
C ASN A 755 -6.83 -7.94 -3.52
N TYR A 756 -7.08 -8.04 -2.23
CA TYR A 756 -7.92 -7.11 -1.49
C TYR A 756 -7.31 -5.69 -1.48
N LEU A 757 -5.98 -5.55 -1.41
CA LEU A 757 -5.27 -4.27 -1.53
C LEU A 757 -5.32 -3.71 -2.96
N THR A 758 -5.16 -4.57 -3.96
CA THR A 758 -5.26 -4.25 -5.38
C THR A 758 -6.68 -3.82 -5.74
N THR A 759 -7.70 -4.44 -5.12
CA THR A 759 -9.12 -4.06 -5.26
C THR A 759 -9.43 -2.72 -4.57
N SER A 760 -8.58 -2.29 -3.64
CA SER A 760 -8.73 -1.07 -2.84
C SER A 760 -8.04 0.16 -3.45
N LEU A 761 -7.15 -0.04 -4.44
CA LEU A 761 -6.34 0.98 -5.12
C LEU A 761 -6.99 1.47 -6.43
N SER A 762 -6.84 2.76 -6.73
CA SER A 762 -7.39 3.40 -7.95
C SER A 762 -6.46 3.31 -9.18
N SER A 763 -5.27 2.73 -9.04
CA SER A 763 -4.23 2.68 -10.08
C SER A 763 -3.51 1.31 -10.10
N SER A 764 -2.93 0.96 -11.25
CA SER A 764 -2.36 -0.36 -11.58
C SER A 764 -0.82 -0.42 -11.51
N LEU A 765 -0.20 0.08 -10.43
CA LEU A 765 1.24 -0.16 -10.20
C LEU A 765 1.43 -1.60 -9.73
N PRO A 766 2.45 -2.33 -10.21
CA PRO A 766 2.84 -3.59 -9.61
C PRO A 766 3.27 -3.37 -8.14
N ILE A 767 2.58 -4.02 -7.21
CA ILE A 767 2.84 -4.00 -5.77
C ILE A 767 3.74 -5.20 -5.44
N ASP A 768 4.96 -4.91 -5.02
CA ASP A 768 5.87 -5.81 -4.35
C ASP A 768 5.31 -6.15 -2.94
N VAL A 769 5.44 -7.38 -2.47
CA VAL A 769 4.94 -7.75 -1.13
C VAL A 769 5.93 -7.49 -0.02
N ASP A 770 7.21 -7.37 -0.36
CA ASP A 770 8.33 -7.25 0.59
C ASP A 770 8.67 -5.78 0.88
N THR A 771 8.39 -4.88 -0.04
CA THR A 771 8.63 -3.44 0.12
C THR A 771 7.51 -2.81 0.98
N ASN A 772 7.79 -1.84 1.85
CA ASN A 772 6.73 -1.20 2.64
C ASN A 772 5.65 -0.59 1.75
N PHE A 773 4.37 -0.72 2.12
CA PHE A 773 3.20 -0.13 1.44
C PHE A 773 3.50 1.32 1.02
N ARG A 774 4.09 2.09 1.92
CA ARG A 774 4.50 3.48 1.69
C ARG A 774 5.60 3.68 0.65
N ASP A 775 6.64 2.87 0.70
CA ASP A 775 7.80 2.94 -0.18
C ASP A 775 7.43 2.51 -1.61
N GLN A 776 6.25 1.88 -1.77
CA GLN A 776 5.63 1.52 -3.05
C GLN A 776 4.52 2.48 -3.50
N GLY A 777 4.32 3.61 -2.81
CA GLY A 777 3.34 4.64 -3.16
C GLY A 777 1.88 4.33 -2.79
N ILE A 778 1.61 3.23 -2.07
CA ILE A 778 0.29 2.90 -1.53
C ILE A 778 0.04 3.86 -0.36
N HIS A 779 -1.03 4.66 -0.43
CA HIS A 779 -1.34 5.76 0.50
C HIS A 779 -2.51 5.43 1.43
N SER A 780 -2.79 6.27 2.46
CA SER A 780 -3.79 6.00 3.55
C SER A 780 -5.01 5.58 2.87
N LEU A 781 -5.39 6.37 1.86
CA LEU A 781 -6.34 6.12 0.79
C LEU A 781 -6.75 4.69 0.38
N ALA A 782 -5.75 3.81 0.34
CA ALA A 782 -5.87 2.41 -0.08
C ALA A 782 -5.73 1.39 1.05
N LEU A 783 -4.87 1.63 2.05
CA LEU A 783 -4.68 0.64 3.11
C LEU A 783 -5.90 0.46 3.97
N MET A 784 -6.65 1.50 4.33
CA MET A 784 -7.86 1.15 5.05
C MET A 784 -8.96 0.61 4.17
N LYS A 785 -9.10 0.89 2.87
CA LYS A 785 -10.19 0.32 2.03
C LYS A 785 -9.98 -1.19 2.01
N PHE A 786 -8.70 -1.55 1.94
CA PHE A 786 -8.18 -2.86 2.15
C PHE A 786 -8.51 -3.38 3.55
N ALA A 787 -8.10 -2.71 4.63
CA ALA A 787 -8.45 -3.10 5.99
C ALA A 787 -9.94 -3.33 6.18
N ASN A 788 -10.76 -2.44 5.66
CA ASN A 788 -12.19 -2.51 5.84
C ASN A 788 -12.79 -3.61 5.02
N LEU A 789 -12.27 -3.90 3.83
CA LEU A 789 -12.56 -5.15 3.12
C LEU A 789 -12.20 -6.34 4.00
N LEU A 790 -11.01 -6.35 4.61
CA LEU A 790 -10.61 -7.42 5.53
C LEU A 790 -11.56 -7.54 6.73
N LEU A 791 -12.04 -6.42 7.25
CA LEU A 791 -12.93 -6.38 8.42
C LEU A 791 -14.38 -6.76 8.07
N SER A 792 -14.87 -6.41 6.87
CA SER A 792 -16.18 -6.85 6.39
C SER A 792 -16.19 -8.31 5.94
N GLU A 793 -15.07 -8.77 5.36
CA GLU A 793 -14.82 -10.19 5.06
C GLU A 793 -14.45 -10.98 6.32
N SER A 794 -14.42 -10.32 7.50
CA SER A 794 -14.13 -10.92 8.80
C SER A 794 -12.82 -11.72 8.83
N ILE A 795 -11.78 -11.24 8.14
CA ILE A 795 -10.45 -11.86 8.07
C ILE A 795 -9.88 -11.99 9.48
N ALA A 796 -9.88 -13.22 9.99
CA ALA A 796 -9.28 -13.57 11.27
C ALA A 796 -7.78 -13.24 11.23
N GLY A 797 -7.25 -12.68 12.31
CA GLY A 797 -5.86 -12.22 12.32
C GLY A 797 -5.69 -10.71 12.19
N PHE A 798 -6.68 -10.03 11.61
CA PHE A 798 -6.67 -8.59 11.42
C PHE A 798 -7.56 -7.92 12.47
N GLU A 799 -6.97 -7.21 13.43
CA GLU A 799 -7.64 -6.52 14.55
C GLU A 799 -7.97 -5.06 14.24
N GLY A 800 -7.55 -4.59 13.06
CA GLY A 800 -7.80 -3.25 12.58
C GLY A 800 -6.60 -2.73 11.78
N VAL A 801 -6.82 -1.74 10.93
CA VAL A 801 -5.75 -1.02 10.21
C VAL A 801 -4.50 -0.58 11.04
N ALA A 802 -4.47 -0.53 12.37
CA ALA A 802 -3.19 -0.40 13.07
C ALA A 802 -2.19 -1.51 12.70
N ASP A 803 -2.69 -2.71 12.41
CA ASP A 803 -1.91 -3.82 11.86
C ASP A 803 -1.27 -3.49 10.51
N LEU A 804 -1.88 -2.63 9.69
CA LEU A 804 -1.29 -2.21 8.41
C LEU A 804 -0.13 -1.23 8.58
N PHE A 805 0.01 -0.64 9.77
CA PHE A 805 1.14 0.21 10.13
C PHE A 805 2.24 -0.58 10.85
N ASP A 806 1.87 -1.53 11.72
CA ASP A 806 2.80 -2.39 12.46
C ASP A 806 3.40 -3.50 11.60
N TYR A 807 2.67 -3.89 10.53
CA TYR A 807 3.11 -4.83 9.51
C TYR A 807 3.04 -4.14 8.15
N PRO A 808 3.99 -3.24 7.86
CA PRO A 808 3.86 -2.21 6.83
C PRO A 808 4.03 -2.71 5.40
N ASN A 809 3.89 -4.01 5.09
CA ASN A 809 3.81 -4.56 3.73
C ASN A 809 2.91 -5.81 3.68
N ILE A 810 2.52 -6.22 2.48
CA ILE A 810 1.60 -7.35 2.28
C ILE A 810 2.15 -8.62 2.93
N LYS A 811 3.47 -8.85 2.88
CA LYS A 811 4.13 -10.03 3.47
C LYS A 811 4.13 -10.03 4.98
N LEU A 812 4.48 -8.93 5.62
CA LEU A 812 4.47 -8.79 7.06
C LEU A 812 3.04 -8.83 7.58
N LEU A 813 2.09 -8.23 6.87
CA LEU A 813 0.69 -8.25 7.25
C LEU A 813 0.07 -9.63 7.02
N ALA A 814 0.40 -10.31 5.92
CA ALA A 814 0.07 -11.71 5.70
C ALA A 814 0.60 -12.54 6.84
N GLN A 815 1.87 -12.38 7.17
CA GLN A 815 2.51 -13.06 8.28
C GLN A 815 1.87 -12.73 9.61
N LYS A 816 1.36 -11.51 9.86
CA LYS A 816 0.61 -11.18 11.08
C LYS A 816 -0.77 -11.75 11.08
N ILE A 817 -1.54 -11.56 10.02
CA ILE A 817 -2.90 -12.07 9.93
C ILE A 817 -2.83 -13.59 10.06
N GLU A 818 -1.87 -14.24 9.41
CA GLU A 818 -1.53 -15.64 9.63
C GLU A 818 -1.03 -15.89 11.07
N LYS A 819 -0.19 -15.00 11.66
CA LYS A 819 0.24 -15.07 13.09
C LYS A 819 -0.88 -14.86 14.10
N PHE A 820 -1.93 -14.14 13.77
CA PHE A 820 -2.98 -13.70 14.70
C PHE A 820 -4.22 -14.57 14.56
N SER A 821 -4.49 -15.12 13.37
CA SER A 821 -5.21 -16.39 13.24
C SER A 821 -4.59 -17.45 14.15
N THR A 822 -3.27 -17.43 14.34
CA THR A 822 -2.55 -18.34 15.26
C THR A 822 -2.33 -17.83 16.70
N ILE A 823 -2.40 -16.52 17.00
CA ILE A 823 -2.31 -15.94 18.37
C ILE A 823 -3.68 -15.77 19.05
N LYS A 824 -4.78 -15.54 18.31
CA LYS A 824 -6.15 -15.63 18.87
C LYS A 824 -6.45 -17.05 19.36
N ALA A 825 -5.69 -18.03 18.88
CA ALA A 825 -5.66 -19.38 19.41
C ALA A 825 -4.81 -19.55 20.69
N ASN A 826 -4.00 -18.57 21.12
CA ASN A 826 -3.00 -18.80 22.19
C ASN A 826 -2.89 -17.79 23.35
N ILE A 827 -3.60 -16.66 23.39
CA ILE A 827 -3.71 -15.88 24.65
C ILE A 827 -5.10 -16.04 25.27
N LYS A 828 -5.31 -17.19 25.92
CA LYS A 828 -5.98 -17.27 27.23
C LYS A 828 -5.86 -18.69 27.82
N THR A 829 -4.81 -18.88 28.60
CA THR A 829 -4.99 -19.55 29.90
C THR A 829 -4.50 -18.63 31.01
N LYS A 830 -5.11 -17.45 31.10
CA LYS A 830 -5.62 -17.03 32.42
C LYS A 830 -7.05 -17.54 32.45
N VAL A 831 -7.25 -18.60 33.22
CA VAL A 831 -8.54 -19.27 33.41
C VAL A 831 -9.60 -18.21 33.73
N ILE A 832 -10.39 -17.87 32.73
CA ILE A 832 -11.72 -17.29 32.88
C ILE A 832 -12.63 -18.24 32.14
N LYS A 833 -13.34 -19.06 32.90
CA LYS A 833 -14.40 -19.94 32.43
C LYS A 833 -15.36 -19.17 31.53
N GLN A 834 -15.45 -19.54 30.27
CA GLN A 834 -16.69 -19.43 29.51
C GLN A 834 -16.69 -20.50 28.41
N ALA A 835 -17.63 -21.43 28.54
CA ALA A 835 -17.77 -22.62 27.71
C ALA A 835 -18.21 -22.25 26.29
N ALA A 836 -17.41 -22.67 25.30
CA ALA A 836 -17.85 -22.86 23.91
C ALA A 836 -17.39 -24.28 23.53
N ASN A 837 -18.32 -25.12 23.08
CA ASN A 837 -18.10 -26.56 22.83
C ASN A 837 -16.92 -26.80 21.88
N GLU A 838 -15.88 -27.52 22.33
CA GLU A 838 -14.70 -27.89 21.52
C GLU A 838 -15.07 -28.94 20.45
N ILE A 839 -14.84 -28.62 19.17
CA ILE A 839 -15.04 -29.55 18.05
C ILE A 839 -13.72 -30.31 17.81
N GLU A 840 -13.65 -31.57 18.25
CA GLU A 840 -12.57 -32.50 17.89
C GLU A 840 -12.72 -32.97 16.43
N ILE A 841 -11.61 -33.32 15.76
CA ILE A 841 -11.61 -33.75 14.36
C ILE A 841 -11.11 -35.19 14.25
N ALA A 842 -11.83 -36.00 13.49
CA ALA A 842 -11.47 -37.38 13.16
C ALA A 842 -10.85 -37.45 11.76
N ILE A 843 -9.81 -38.27 11.62
CA ILE A 843 -9.32 -38.73 10.32
C ILE A 843 -10.14 -39.98 9.96
N VAL A 844 -11.00 -39.85 8.94
CA VAL A 844 -12.00 -40.87 8.57
C VAL A 844 -11.71 -41.55 7.24
N GLY A 845 -10.77 -41.04 6.45
CA GLY A 845 -10.33 -41.69 5.21
C GLY A 845 -8.85 -41.48 4.95
N VAL A 846 -8.19 -42.47 4.35
CA VAL A 846 -6.76 -42.45 4.03
C VAL A 846 -6.53 -43.05 2.65
N ALA A 847 -5.68 -42.42 1.83
CA ALA A 847 -5.12 -43.04 0.64
C ALA A 847 -3.72 -42.50 0.36
N PHE A 848 -2.84 -43.31 -0.21
CA PHE A 848 -1.48 -42.87 -0.54
C PHE A 848 -0.81 -43.73 -1.62
N ARG A 849 0.27 -43.17 -2.18
CA ARG A 849 1.25 -43.84 -3.03
C ARG A 849 2.63 -43.51 -2.51
N LEU A 850 3.37 -44.53 -2.11
CA LEU A 850 4.77 -44.43 -1.67
C LEU A 850 5.68 -45.30 -2.57
N PRO A 851 7.01 -45.09 -2.56
CA PRO A 851 7.97 -45.88 -3.33
C PRO A 851 7.80 -47.39 -3.15
N LYS A 852 8.20 -48.16 -4.16
CA LYS A 852 7.92 -49.62 -4.28
C LYS A 852 6.42 -49.98 -4.30
N ASP A 853 5.58 -49.06 -4.79
CA ASP A 853 4.13 -49.24 -4.92
C ASP A 853 3.42 -49.56 -3.59
N ALA A 854 3.92 -49.03 -2.47
CA ALA A 854 3.23 -49.14 -1.19
C ALA A 854 1.94 -48.29 -1.19
N ARG A 855 0.80 -48.95 -0.90
CA ARG A 855 -0.55 -48.35 -0.97
C ARG A 855 -1.40 -48.60 0.28
N SER A 856 -0.98 -49.52 1.15
CA SER A 856 -1.71 -49.89 2.36
C SER A 856 -0.87 -49.71 3.63
N PHE A 857 -1.53 -49.60 4.78
CA PHE A 857 -0.85 -49.54 6.08
C PHE A 857 0.03 -50.78 6.34
N VAL A 858 -0.34 -51.94 5.80
CA VAL A 858 0.45 -53.17 5.87
C VAL A 858 1.76 -53.02 5.09
N ASP A 859 1.72 -52.47 3.87
CA ASP A 859 2.93 -52.23 3.08
C ASP A 859 3.87 -51.24 3.79
N LEU A 860 3.29 -50.13 4.29
CA LEU A 860 4.02 -49.10 5.03
C LEU A 860 4.69 -49.70 6.28
N TRP A 861 3.95 -50.48 7.06
CA TRP A 861 4.47 -51.12 8.27
C TRP A 861 5.57 -52.13 7.96
N ALA A 862 5.41 -52.94 6.91
CA ALA A 862 6.45 -53.88 6.48
C ALA A 862 7.77 -53.19 6.13
N ILE A 863 7.73 -51.98 5.55
CA ILE A 863 8.92 -51.19 5.24
C ILE A 863 9.57 -50.63 6.52
N LEU A 864 8.76 -50.05 7.41
CA LEU A 864 9.23 -49.44 8.65
C LEU A 864 9.84 -50.49 9.60
N ASN A 865 9.16 -51.63 9.78
CA ASN A 865 9.57 -52.70 10.66
C ASN A 865 10.78 -53.48 10.11
N ALA A 866 10.89 -53.66 8.79
CA ALA A 866 12.02 -54.35 8.19
C ALA A 866 13.30 -53.49 8.11
N GLU A 867 13.29 -52.27 8.67
CA GLU A 867 14.44 -51.36 8.68
C GLU A 867 14.97 -51.08 7.26
N LYS A 868 14.08 -51.02 6.26
CA LYS A 868 14.47 -50.86 4.87
C LYS A 868 14.57 -49.38 4.49
N SER A 869 15.73 -49.01 3.94
CA SER A 869 15.91 -47.78 3.19
C SER A 869 15.48 -47.98 1.74
N LEU A 870 14.58 -47.13 1.23
CA LEU A 870 14.09 -47.18 -0.15
C LEU A 870 14.84 -46.23 -1.09
N ILE A 871 16.01 -45.75 -0.67
CA ILE A 871 16.87 -44.90 -1.47
C ILE A 871 17.54 -45.73 -2.56
N ASP A 872 17.29 -45.39 -3.82
CA ASP A 872 17.76 -46.10 -5.02
C ASP A 872 18.22 -45.09 -6.08
N ASP A 873 18.78 -45.58 -7.19
CA ASP A 873 19.12 -44.75 -8.34
C ASP A 873 17.85 -44.21 -9.04
N PHE A 874 17.96 -43.07 -9.72
CA PHE A 874 16.83 -42.48 -10.46
C PHE A 874 16.26 -43.46 -11.51
N PRO A 875 14.92 -43.60 -11.67
CA PRO A 875 14.35 -44.63 -12.54
C PRO A 875 14.76 -44.49 -14.01
N HIS A 876 15.45 -45.50 -14.53
CA HIS A 876 15.98 -45.49 -15.91
C HIS A 876 14.91 -45.30 -16.99
N GLU A 877 13.73 -45.92 -16.84
CA GLU A 877 12.62 -45.72 -17.79
C GLU A 877 12.12 -44.28 -17.82
N ARG A 878 12.14 -43.58 -16.68
CA ARG A 878 11.72 -42.19 -16.55
C ARG A 878 12.77 -41.25 -17.14
N GLU A 879 14.05 -41.55 -16.90
CA GLU A 879 15.18 -40.85 -17.52
C GLU A 879 15.07 -40.88 -19.06
N ILE A 880 14.83 -42.05 -19.66
CA ILE A 880 14.65 -42.19 -21.12
C ILE A 880 13.43 -41.40 -21.61
N ASP A 881 12.26 -41.56 -20.95
CA ASP A 881 11.02 -40.89 -21.37
C ASP A 881 11.18 -39.37 -21.36
N VAL A 882 11.73 -38.80 -20.29
CA VAL A 882 11.92 -37.35 -20.21
C VAL A 882 12.97 -36.85 -21.20
N LEU A 883 14.14 -37.49 -21.30
CA LEU A 883 15.17 -37.10 -22.26
C LEU A 883 14.66 -37.12 -23.72
N SER A 884 13.71 -37.99 -24.05
CA SER A 884 13.09 -38.05 -25.39
C SER A 884 12.12 -36.91 -25.70
N ARG A 885 11.60 -36.22 -24.68
CA ARG A 885 10.60 -35.15 -24.80
C ARG A 885 11.19 -33.75 -24.69
N LEU A 886 12.40 -33.64 -24.15
CA LEU A 886 13.14 -32.39 -24.06
C LEU A 886 13.57 -31.90 -25.45
N ASP A 887 13.58 -30.59 -25.65
CA ASP A 887 14.22 -29.98 -26.82
C ASP A 887 15.75 -30.18 -26.79
N GLU A 888 16.43 -29.92 -27.92
CA GLU A 888 17.89 -30.11 -28.04
C GLU A 888 18.68 -29.33 -26.97
N LEU A 889 18.26 -28.09 -26.68
CA LEU A 889 18.94 -27.21 -25.72
C LEU A 889 18.88 -27.80 -24.30
N ASN A 890 17.71 -28.28 -23.88
CA ASN A 890 17.51 -28.90 -22.58
C ASN A 890 18.15 -30.29 -22.52
N SER A 891 18.05 -31.09 -23.59
CA SER A 891 18.64 -32.43 -23.64
C SER A 891 20.14 -32.44 -23.32
N HIS A 892 20.90 -31.45 -23.79
CA HIS A 892 22.32 -31.30 -23.46
C HIS A 892 22.57 -30.98 -21.98
N LEU A 893 21.80 -30.06 -21.38
CA LEU A 893 21.95 -29.68 -19.97
C LEU A 893 21.74 -30.84 -19.00
N TYR A 894 20.81 -31.75 -19.31
CA TYR A 894 20.50 -32.88 -18.43
C TYR A 894 21.40 -34.09 -18.65
N LYS A 895 22.03 -34.26 -19.83
CA LYS A 895 23.02 -35.32 -20.07
C LYS A 895 24.29 -35.14 -19.23
N ASP A 896 24.68 -33.90 -18.99
CA ASP A 896 25.89 -33.56 -18.23
C ASP A 896 25.63 -33.35 -16.72
N ALA A 897 24.39 -33.48 -16.26
CA ALA A 897 24.01 -33.28 -14.87
C ALA A 897 24.45 -34.46 -13.98
N LYS A 898 24.88 -34.16 -12.75
CA LYS A 898 25.18 -35.20 -11.76
C LYS A 898 23.91 -35.94 -11.35
N LYS A 899 23.93 -37.26 -11.52
CA LYS A 899 22.88 -38.17 -11.04
C LYS A 899 22.84 -38.18 -9.51
N PHE A 900 21.65 -38.40 -8.94
CA PHE A 900 21.43 -38.52 -7.49
C PHE A 900 20.58 -39.73 -7.14
N LYS A 901 20.62 -40.12 -5.85
CA LYS A 901 19.79 -41.19 -5.29
C LYS A 901 18.64 -40.63 -4.46
N GLY A 902 17.54 -41.36 -4.45
CA GLY A 902 16.33 -40.99 -3.72
C GLY A 902 15.31 -42.12 -3.69
N ALA A 903 14.21 -41.95 -2.97
CA ALA A 903 13.10 -42.90 -3.03
C ALA A 903 12.08 -42.41 -4.08
N PHE A 904 11.90 -43.18 -5.16
CA PHE A 904 11.07 -42.76 -6.30
C PHE A 904 9.81 -43.62 -6.48
N LEU A 905 8.71 -43.00 -6.90
CA LEU A 905 7.47 -43.67 -7.28
C LEU A 905 7.62 -44.41 -8.61
N SER A 906 6.87 -45.51 -8.76
CA SER A 906 6.71 -46.17 -10.04
C SER A 906 5.52 -45.55 -10.81
N SER A 907 5.46 -45.79 -12.13
CA SER A 907 4.22 -45.60 -12.92
C SER A 907 3.59 -44.19 -12.97
N ILE A 908 4.33 -43.11 -12.66
CA ILE A 908 3.80 -41.72 -12.65
C ILE A 908 3.21 -41.23 -14.00
N LYS A 909 3.47 -41.95 -15.10
CA LYS A 909 2.93 -41.68 -16.43
C LYS A 909 1.52 -42.23 -16.68
N LYS A 910 1.03 -43.15 -15.84
CA LYS A 910 -0.27 -43.83 -16.03
C LYS A 910 -1.42 -42.98 -15.51
N PHE A 911 -2.54 -42.93 -16.25
CA PHE A 911 -3.76 -42.23 -15.85
C PHE A 911 -4.97 -42.81 -16.58
N ASP A 912 -6.03 -43.10 -15.83
CA ASP A 912 -7.30 -43.56 -16.41
C ASP A 912 -8.15 -42.34 -16.79
N ASN A 913 -7.89 -41.80 -17.98
CA ASN A 913 -8.59 -40.62 -18.46
C ASN A 913 -10.07 -40.91 -18.77
N GLN A 914 -10.42 -42.16 -19.11
CA GLN A 914 -11.81 -42.54 -19.40
C GLN A 914 -12.64 -42.54 -18.12
N PHE A 915 -12.10 -43.10 -17.03
CA PHE A 915 -12.76 -43.10 -15.74
C PHE A 915 -13.10 -41.69 -15.25
N PHE A 916 -12.20 -40.72 -15.41
CA PHE A 916 -12.44 -39.33 -15.04
C PHE A 916 -13.14 -38.49 -16.12
N ALA A 917 -13.59 -39.09 -17.22
CA ALA A 917 -14.21 -38.38 -18.36
C ALA A 917 -13.34 -37.23 -18.93
N ILE A 918 -12.02 -37.39 -18.89
CA ILE A 918 -11.06 -36.43 -19.46
C ILE A 918 -10.64 -36.90 -20.86
N PRO A 919 -10.76 -36.07 -21.91
CA PRO A 919 -10.33 -36.43 -23.25
C PRO A 919 -8.85 -36.84 -23.30
N ALA A 920 -8.52 -37.85 -24.11
CA ALA A 920 -7.13 -38.32 -24.23
C ALA A 920 -6.16 -37.20 -24.70
N ALA A 921 -6.66 -36.28 -25.52
CA ALA A 921 -5.91 -35.10 -25.96
C ALA A 921 -5.55 -34.18 -24.79
N GLU A 922 -6.41 -34.05 -23.78
CA GLU A 922 -6.12 -33.29 -22.56
C GLU A 922 -5.21 -34.08 -21.62
N ALA A 923 -5.55 -35.35 -21.37
CA ALA A 923 -4.82 -36.22 -20.45
C ALA A 923 -3.33 -36.37 -20.79
N LYS A 924 -2.99 -36.30 -22.09
CA LYS A 924 -1.60 -36.31 -22.58
C LYS A 924 -0.76 -35.17 -21.98
N HIS A 925 -1.38 -34.00 -21.78
CA HIS A 925 -0.72 -32.78 -21.34
C HIS A 925 -0.90 -32.51 -19.84
N MET A 926 -1.59 -33.38 -19.11
CA MET A 926 -1.74 -33.27 -17.66
C MET A 926 -0.43 -33.62 -16.94
N CYS A 927 0.00 -32.80 -16.00
CA CYS A 927 1.16 -33.12 -15.18
C CYS A 927 0.88 -34.33 -14.26
N PRO A 928 1.90 -35.14 -13.92
CA PRO A 928 1.73 -36.31 -13.05
C PRO A 928 1.12 -36.00 -11.67
N GLU A 929 1.38 -34.83 -11.11
CA GLU A 929 0.84 -34.37 -9.83
C GLU A 929 -0.69 -34.29 -9.87
N GLN A 930 -1.26 -33.71 -10.93
CA GLN A 930 -2.72 -33.65 -11.14
C GLN A 930 -3.30 -35.06 -11.26
N ARG A 931 -2.67 -35.91 -12.07
CA ARG A 931 -3.14 -37.28 -12.34
C ARG A 931 -3.15 -38.15 -11.08
N LEU A 932 -2.04 -38.12 -10.33
CA LEU A 932 -1.90 -38.88 -9.10
C LEU A 932 -2.85 -38.37 -8.02
N TRP A 933 -3.00 -37.04 -7.88
CA TRP A 933 -3.97 -36.49 -6.93
C TRP A 933 -5.39 -36.94 -7.24
N MET A 934 -5.82 -36.96 -8.50
CA MET A 934 -7.16 -37.42 -8.85
C MET A 934 -7.42 -38.88 -8.43
N HIS A 935 -6.45 -39.78 -8.60
CA HIS A 935 -6.55 -41.17 -8.10
C HIS A 935 -6.58 -41.25 -6.57
N VAL A 936 -5.63 -40.59 -5.90
CA VAL A 936 -5.51 -40.70 -4.44
C VAL A 936 -6.69 -40.01 -3.73
N ALA A 937 -7.20 -38.91 -4.29
CA ALA A 937 -8.35 -38.21 -3.74
C ALA A 937 -9.63 -39.06 -3.79
N ILE A 938 -9.91 -39.71 -4.93
CA ILE A 938 -11.10 -40.57 -5.01
C ILE A 938 -11.00 -41.77 -4.06
N GLU A 939 -9.83 -42.37 -3.91
CA GLU A 939 -9.61 -43.48 -2.99
C GLU A 939 -9.84 -43.06 -1.52
N ALA A 940 -9.35 -41.89 -1.11
CA ALA A 940 -9.58 -41.39 0.24
C ALA A 940 -11.06 -41.02 0.48
N LEU A 941 -11.74 -40.46 -0.53
CA LEU A 941 -13.18 -40.18 -0.47
C LEU A 941 -14.03 -41.46 -0.43
N HIS A 942 -13.56 -42.53 -1.08
CA HIS A 942 -14.16 -43.84 -1.00
C HIS A 942 -13.96 -44.47 0.38
N ASP A 943 -12.72 -44.48 0.90
CA ASP A 943 -12.37 -45.02 2.23
C ASP A 943 -13.15 -44.32 3.35
N SER A 944 -13.36 -43.00 3.24
CA SER A 944 -14.18 -42.22 4.19
C SER A 944 -15.70 -42.39 4.07
N GLY A 945 -16.17 -43.15 3.08
CA GLY A 945 -17.59 -43.36 2.83
C GLY A 945 -18.32 -42.16 2.19
N HIS A 946 -17.59 -41.18 1.62
CA HIS A 946 -18.20 -40.01 0.99
C HIS A 946 -18.58 -40.19 -0.48
N ILE A 947 -18.05 -41.21 -1.17
CA ILE A 947 -18.12 -41.32 -2.64
C ILE A 947 -19.53 -41.22 -3.23
N ASN A 948 -20.56 -41.67 -2.51
CA ASN A 948 -21.95 -41.69 -2.98
C ASN A 948 -22.72 -40.39 -2.70
N ASP A 949 -22.12 -39.42 -2.03
CA ASP A 949 -22.75 -38.19 -1.59
C ASP A 949 -21.71 -37.06 -1.64
N LEU A 950 -21.20 -36.76 -2.83
CA LEU A 950 -20.22 -35.68 -3.06
C LEU A 950 -20.86 -34.47 -3.75
N GLU A 951 -21.87 -34.68 -4.59
CA GLU A 951 -22.42 -33.66 -5.45
C GLU A 951 -22.98 -32.47 -4.64
N GLY A 952 -22.44 -31.28 -4.86
CA GLY A 952 -22.88 -30.07 -4.17
C GLY A 952 -22.41 -29.95 -2.73
N LYS A 953 -21.67 -30.93 -2.19
CA LYS A 953 -21.20 -30.89 -0.79
C LYS A 953 -20.20 -29.77 -0.54
N ASN A 954 -20.30 -29.18 0.64
CA ASN A 954 -19.31 -28.27 1.18
C ASN A 954 -18.09 -29.03 1.75
N LEU A 955 -17.41 -29.79 0.89
CA LEU A 955 -16.17 -30.51 1.21
C LEU A 955 -14.95 -29.71 0.75
N GLY A 956 -14.13 -29.26 1.70
CA GLY A 956 -12.91 -28.49 1.42
C GLY A 956 -11.77 -29.36 0.91
N GLN A 957 -10.85 -28.79 0.13
CA GLN A 957 -9.67 -29.46 -0.43
C GLN A 957 -8.43 -28.62 -0.14
N PHE A 958 -7.49 -29.19 0.60
CA PHE A 958 -6.25 -28.53 0.99
C PHE A 958 -5.08 -29.39 0.55
N PHE A 959 -4.41 -29.00 -0.53
CA PHE A 959 -3.40 -29.83 -1.19
C PHE A 959 -2.02 -29.16 -1.14
N ALA A 960 -0.98 -29.92 -0.81
CA ALA A 960 0.39 -29.46 -0.70
C ALA A 960 1.22 -29.90 -1.93
N ALA A 961 1.60 -28.96 -2.78
CA ALA A 961 2.41 -29.22 -3.96
C ALA A 961 3.21 -27.98 -4.36
N SER A 962 4.46 -28.19 -4.79
CA SER A 962 5.22 -27.16 -5.49
C SER A 962 4.64 -26.93 -6.90
N HIS A 963 5.10 -25.88 -7.57
CA HIS A 963 4.73 -25.66 -8.96
C HIS A 963 5.16 -26.85 -9.83
N PRO A 964 4.24 -27.50 -10.58
CA PRO A 964 4.61 -28.60 -11.45
C PRO A 964 5.59 -28.13 -12.52
N GLU A 965 6.79 -28.70 -12.54
CA GLU A 965 7.79 -28.35 -13.56
C GLU A 965 7.59 -29.07 -14.90
N TYR A 966 6.37 -29.59 -15.13
CA TYR A 966 6.04 -30.40 -16.28
C TYR A 966 6.11 -29.62 -17.60
N GLU A 967 6.05 -28.27 -17.58
CA GLU A 967 6.32 -27.42 -18.75
C GLU A 967 7.70 -27.64 -19.37
N LYS A 968 8.70 -28.04 -18.56
CA LYS A 968 10.03 -28.39 -19.07
C LYS A 968 10.02 -29.68 -19.89
N VAL A 969 9.08 -30.59 -19.58
CA VAL A 969 8.92 -31.90 -20.22
C VAL A 969 7.89 -31.85 -21.37
N ASP A 970 6.93 -30.93 -21.29
CA ASP A 970 5.86 -30.75 -22.27
C ASP A 970 5.71 -29.26 -22.65
N SER A 971 6.38 -28.91 -23.76
CA SER A 971 6.43 -27.55 -24.31
C SER A 971 5.17 -27.16 -25.10
N CYS A 972 4.14 -28.02 -25.17
CA CYS A 972 2.88 -27.70 -25.83
C CYS A 972 2.18 -26.51 -25.13
N ASN A 973 1.84 -25.47 -25.90
CA ASN A 973 1.23 -24.24 -25.39
C ASN A 973 -0.22 -24.07 -25.82
N ASP A 974 -0.85 -25.12 -26.35
CA ASP A 974 -2.28 -25.12 -26.62
C ASP A 974 -3.05 -24.92 -25.31
N ALA A 975 -4.22 -24.29 -25.38
CA ALA A 975 -5.02 -23.96 -24.19
C ALA A 975 -5.27 -25.20 -23.30
N ILE A 976 -5.47 -26.37 -23.90
CA ILE A 976 -5.69 -27.63 -23.19
C ILE A 976 -4.44 -28.11 -22.43
N ALA A 977 -3.26 -27.87 -23.00
CA ALA A 977 -1.99 -28.20 -22.39
C ALA A 977 -1.64 -27.22 -21.26
N VAL A 978 -1.96 -25.94 -21.41
CA VAL A 978 -1.83 -24.95 -20.34
C VAL A 978 -2.62 -25.39 -19.11
N VAL A 979 -3.90 -25.77 -19.26
CA VAL A 979 -4.73 -26.28 -18.15
C VAL A 979 -4.15 -27.57 -17.55
N GLY A 980 -3.56 -28.44 -18.37
CA GLY A 980 -2.88 -29.66 -17.91
C GLY A 980 -1.64 -29.42 -17.04
N LYS A 981 -1.02 -28.24 -17.09
CA LYS A 981 0.26 -27.95 -16.43
C LYS A 981 0.15 -27.04 -15.21
N LEU A 982 -0.93 -26.24 -15.14
CA LEU A 982 -1.14 -25.29 -14.03
C LEU A 982 -1.32 -25.99 -12.68
N GLY A 983 -0.53 -25.60 -11.68
CA GLY A 983 -0.66 -26.12 -10.30
C GLY A 983 -2.03 -25.86 -9.66
N SER A 984 -2.71 -24.76 -10.01
CA SER A 984 -4.08 -24.46 -9.53
C SER A 984 -5.13 -25.47 -10.04
N MET A 985 -4.82 -26.20 -11.11
CA MET A 985 -5.74 -27.22 -11.64
C MET A 985 -5.71 -28.53 -10.85
N ILE A 986 -4.72 -28.74 -9.97
CA ILE A 986 -4.63 -29.93 -9.13
C ILE A 986 -5.89 -30.08 -8.26
N THR A 987 -6.20 -29.10 -7.43
CA THR A 987 -7.42 -29.14 -6.60
C THR A 987 -8.69 -28.91 -7.42
N ARG A 988 -8.65 -28.00 -8.40
CA ARG A 988 -9.83 -27.66 -9.23
C ARG A 988 -10.41 -28.86 -9.95
N ARG A 989 -9.59 -29.80 -10.45
CA ARG A 989 -10.08 -30.99 -11.16
C ARG A 989 -10.94 -31.89 -10.29
N VAL A 990 -10.53 -32.13 -9.05
CA VAL A 990 -11.33 -32.91 -8.09
C VAL A 990 -12.60 -32.15 -7.71
N SER A 991 -12.54 -30.82 -7.51
CA SER A 991 -13.75 -30.03 -7.26
C SER A 991 -14.72 -30.04 -8.45
N TYR A 992 -14.19 -29.96 -9.67
CA TYR A 992 -14.96 -29.97 -10.90
C TYR A 992 -15.62 -31.34 -11.14
N GLN A 993 -14.84 -32.42 -10.99
CA GLN A 993 -15.30 -33.79 -11.22
C GLN A 993 -16.49 -34.17 -10.34
N TYR A 994 -16.46 -33.78 -9.07
CA TYR A 994 -17.48 -34.18 -8.08
C TYR A 994 -18.40 -33.04 -7.64
N ASN A 995 -18.36 -31.90 -8.33
CA ASN A 995 -19.16 -30.71 -8.02
C ASN A 995 -19.04 -30.25 -6.56
N LEU A 996 -17.84 -30.34 -5.99
CA LEU A 996 -17.56 -29.93 -4.61
C LEU A 996 -17.64 -28.41 -4.48
N LYS A 997 -18.26 -27.93 -3.42
CA LYS A 997 -18.52 -26.50 -3.15
C LYS A 997 -17.65 -25.90 -2.05
N GLY A 998 -16.87 -26.72 -1.35
CA GLY A 998 -15.93 -26.25 -0.34
C GLY A 998 -14.68 -25.58 -0.94
N PRO A 999 -13.85 -24.95 -0.09
CA PRO A 999 -12.60 -24.32 -0.51
C PRO A 999 -11.69 -25.30 -1.26
N ALA A 1000 -10.92 -24.84 -2.24
CA ALA A 1000 -9.96 -25.67 -2.97
C ALA A 1000 -8.62 -24.93 -3.10
N VAL A 1001 -7.65 -25.28 -2.26
CA VAL A 1001 -6.43 -24.50 -2.04
C VAL A 1001 -5.19 -25.37 -2.26
N ASN A 1002 -4.24 -24.87 -3.06
CA ASN A 1002 -2.90 -25.44 -3.18
C ASN A 1002 -1.92 -24.65 -2.29
N ILE A 1003 -1.14 -25.33 -1.45
CA ILE A 1003 -0.28 -24.75 -0.39
C ILE A 1003 1.18 -25.14 -0.65
N ASP A 1004 2.08 -24.15 -0.64
CA ASP A 1004 3.53 -24.37 -0.72
C ASP A 1004 4.26 -23.48 0.30
N THR A 1005 4.61 -24.08 1.43
CA THR A 1005 5.49 -23.53 2.47
C THR A 1005 6.80 -24.32 2.54
N ALA A 1006 7.27 -24.83 1.39
CA ALA A 1006 8.37 -25.76 1.26
C ALA A 1006 8.12 -27.05 2.08
N CYS A 1007 9.08 -27.47 2.91
CA CYS A 1007 9.03 -28.76 3.60
C CYS A 1007 7.93 -28.90 4.67
N SER A 1008 7.26 -27.81 5.06
CA SER A 1008 6.12 -27.82 6.00
C SER A 1008 4.75 -27.88 5.32
N SER A 1009 4.68 -27.79 3.99
CA SER A 1009 3.43 -27.59 3.23
C SER A 1009 2.32 -28.58 3.59
N GLY A 1010 2.63 -29.86 3.67
CA GLY A 1010 1.65 -30.91 3.96
C GLY A 1010 1.00 -30.76 5.33
N LEU A 1011 1.78 -30.36 6.35
CA LEU A 1011 1.24 -30.18 7.70
C LEU A 1011 0.53 -28.83 7.87
N VAL A 1012 0.91 -27.81 7.10
CA VAL A 1012 0.14 -26.56 6.97
C VAL A 1012 -1.21 -26.84 6.29
N ALA A 1013 -1.23 -27.64 5.20
CA ALA A 1013 -2.49 -28.05 4.56
C ALA A 1013 -3.40 -28.84 5.51
N PHE A 1014 -2.82 -29.67 6.37
CA PHE A 1014 -3.54 -30.39 7.41
C PHE A 1014 -4.12 -29.44 8.48
N HIS A 1015 -3.36 -28.42 8.91
CA HIS A 1015 -3.83 -27.37 9.82
C HIS A 1015 -5.00 -26.57 9.24
N GLU A 1016 -4.86 -26.06 8.01
CA GLU A 1016 -5.89 -25.25 7.35
C GLU A 1016 -7.20 -26.01 7.18
N ALA A 1017 -7.14 -27.32 6.86
CA ALA A 1017 -8.32 -28.15 6.81
C ALA A 1017 -8.99 -28.34 8.18
N CYS A 1018 -8.20 -28.45 9.24
CA CYS A 1018 -8.74 -28.54 10.60
C CYS A 1018 -9.47 -27.23 10.99
N GLU A 1019 -8.85 -26.08 10.74
CA GLU A 1019 -9.44 -24.78 11.07
C GLU A 1019 -10.65 -24.45 10.18
N ALA A 1020 -10.66 -24.86 8.91
CA ALA A 1020 -11.80 -24.72 8.03
C ALA A 1020 -13.03 -25.54 8.49
N ILE A 1021 -12.82 -26.72 9.08
CA ILE A 1021 -13.90 -27.51 9.68
C ILE A 1021 -14.39 -26.85 10.98
N LYS A 1022 -13.49 -26.45 11.88
CA LYS A 1022 -13.85 -25.83 13.17
C LYS A 1022 -14.58 -24.50 13.02
N SER A 1023 -14.20 -23.71 12.02
CA SER A 1023 -14.83 -22.41 11.73
C SER A 1023 -16.14 -22.53 10.95
N GLY A 1024 -16.52 -23.73 10.50
CA GLY A 1024 -17.72 -23.98 9.71
C GLY A 1024 -17.61 -23.52 8.25
N ILE A 1025 -16.40 -23.24 7.74
CA ILE A 1025 -16.18 -22.92 6.32
C ILE A 1025 -16.51 -24.15 5.45
N CYS A 1026 -16.19 -25.36 5.93
CA CYS A 1026 -16.56 -26.62 5.28
C CYS A 1026 -17.02 -27.67 6.30
N ASP A 1027 -17.88 -28.59 5.86
CA ASP A 1027 -18.46 -29.63 6.74
C ASP A 1027 -17.51 -30.81 6.97
N SER A 1028 -16.55 -30.96 6.06
CA SER A 1028 -15.55 -32.01 5.95
C SER A 1028 -14.46 -31.52 5.01
N ALA A 1029 -13.26 -32.07 5.09
CA ALA A 1029 -12.17 -31.66 4.21
C ALA A 1029 -11.34 -32.86 3.76
N ILE A 1030 -10.84 -32.83 2.53
CA ILE A 1030 -9.76 -33.71 2.08
C ILE A 1030 -8.45 -32.92 2.06
N VAL A 1031 -7.46 -33.44 2.76
CA VAL A 1031 -6.09 -32.93 2.78
C VAL A 1031 -5.23 -33.83 1.93
N GLY A 1032 -4.30 -33.28 1.15
CA GLY A 1032 -3.29 -34.12 0.52
C GLY A 1032 -2.00 -33.40 0.22
N GLY A 1033 -1.01 -34.13 -0.29
CA GLY A 1033 0.22 -33.55 -0.76
C GLY A 1033 1.01 -34.48 -1.66
N VAL A 1034 1.84 -33.91 -2.53
CA VAL A 1034 2.67 -34.62 -3.50
C VAL A 1034 4.10 -34.07 -3.53
N SER A 1035 5.07 -34.97 -3.68
CA SER A 1035 6.43 -34.63 -4.11
C SER A 1035 6.89 -35.59 -5.20
N LEU A 1036 7.40 -35.03 -6.30
CA LEU A 1036 7.87 -35.74 -7.48
C LEU A 1036 9.12 -35.08 -8.07
N TYR A 1037 10.00 -35.90 -8.62
CA TYR A 1037 11.20 -35.53 -9.38
C TYR A 1037 11.06 -36.06 -10.80
N LEU A 1038 10.85 -35.15 -11.76
CA LEU A 1038 10.61 -35.53 -13.15
C LEU A 1038 11.90 -35.91 -13.90
N TYR A 1039 13.04 -35.33 -13.56
CA TYR A 1039 14.30 -35.46 -14.30
C TYR A 1039 15.48 -35.86 -13.40
N PRO A 1040 16.53 -36.51 -13.94
CA PRO A 1040 17.64 -37.12 -13.17
C PRO A 1040 18.72 -36.11 -12.75
N SER A 1041 18.35 -34.90 -12.31
CA SER A 1041 19.31 -33.88 -11.90
C SER A 1041 18.97 -33.26 -10.55
N GLN A 1042 20.01 -33.02 -9.75
CA GLN A 1042 19.93 -32.29 -8.49
C GLN A 1042 19.61 -30.80 -8.71
N ILE A 1043 18.33 -30.44 -8.63
CA ILE A 1043 17.85 -29.04 -8.74
C ILE A 1043 17.10 -28.65 -7.46
N GLY A 1044 17.10 -27.36 -7.13
CA GLY A 1044 16.35 -26.83 -5.99
C GLY A 1044 17.00 -27.10 -4.64
N THR A 1045 16.18 -27.48 -3.64
CA THR A 1045 16.58 -27.74 -2.24
C THR A 1045 17.53 -28.92 -2.09
N HIS A 1046 17.62 -29.75 -3.13
CA HIS A 1046 18.49 -30.91 -3.23
C HIS A 1046 19.53 -30.68 -4.35
N SER A 1047 20.10 -29.47 -4.41
CA SER A 1047 21.28 -29.20 -5.24
C SER A 1047 22.55 -29.28 -4.39
N ASP A 1048 23.65 -29.82 -4.95
CA ASP A 1048 24.98 -29.79 -4.33
C ASP A 1048 25.36 -28.40 -3.79
N LYS A 1049 24.90 -27.33 -4.47
CA LYS A 1049 25.16 -25.92 -4.10
C LYS A 1049 24.45 -25.46 -2.82
N MET A 1050 23.34 -26.11 -2.44
CA MET A 1050 22.63 -25.81 -1.19
C MET A 1050 23.31 -26.44 0.04
N GLY A 1051 24.18 -27.44 -0.15
CA GLY A 1051 24.93 -28.08 0.94
C GLY A 1051 24.09 -28.88 1.95
N THR A 1052 22.83 -29.18 1.61
CA THR A 1052 21.87 -29.88 2.49
C THR A 1052 21.77 -31.38 2.24
N ILE A 1053 22.21 -31.86 1.07
CA ILE A 1053 22.19 -33.28 0.72
C ILE A 1053 23.33 -34.01 1.40
N SER A 1054 23.04 -35.20 1.92
CA SER A 1054 24.05 -36.12 2.43
C SER A 1054 25.00 -36.57 1.31
N PRO A 1055 26.33 -36.36 1.42
CA PRO A 1055 27.29 -36.72 0.37
C PRO A 1055 27.30 -38.21 -0.01
N ASP A 1056 26.85 -39.09 0.89
CA ASP A 1056 26.73 -40.53 0.66
C ASP A 1056 25.27 -41.01 0.51
N PHE A 1057 24.34 -40.07 0.32
CA PHE A 1057 22.90 -40.31 0.14
C PHE A 1057 22.28 -41.15 1.26
N CYS A 1058 22.73 -40.93 2.50
CA CYS A 1058 22.26 -41.64 3.68
C CYS A 1058 21.82 -40.65 4.76
N CYS A 1059 20.52 -40.57 5.03
CA CYS A 1059 19.95 -39.72 6.07
C CYS A 1059 20.17 -40.36 7.45
N ARG A 1060 20.94 -39.70 8.33
CA ARG A 1060 21.29 -40.15 9.69
C ARG A 1060 20.72 -39.21 10.74
N ALA A 1061 19.39 -39.11 10.78
CA ALA A 1061 18.71 -38.17 11.66
C ALA A 1061 19.06 -38.39 13.14
N PHE A 1062 19.46 -37.31 13.81
CA PHE A 1062 19.85 -37.24 15.22
C PHE A 1062 21.08 -38.07 15.63
N ASP A 1063 21.79 -38.67 14.67
CA ASP A 1063 23.06 -39.37 14.93
C ASP A 1063 24.23 -38.38 15.05
N GLU A 1064 25.31 -38.76 15.73
CA GLU A 1064 26.55 -37.96 15.78
C GLU A 1064 27.16 -37.71 14.38
N LYS A 1065 26.85 -38.57 13.39
CA LYS A 1065 27.33 -38.50 12.00
C LYS A 1065 26.31 -37.90 11.03
N ALA A 1066 25.30 -37.19 11.52
CA ALA A 1066 24.34 -36.46 10.70
C ALA A 1066 25.05 -35.48 9.74
N ASN A 1067 24.89 -35.65 8.43
CA ASN A 1067 25.62 -34.90 7.40
C ASN A 1067 24.77 -34.45 6.20
N GLY A 1068 23.44 -34.55 6.30
CA GLY A 1068 22.51 -34.09 5.28
C GLY A 1068 21.29 -35.00 5.09
N THR A 1069 20.42 -34.59 4.16
CA THR A 1069 19.17 -35.27 3.81
C THR A 1069 19.25 -36.01 2.47
N VAL A 1070 18.19 -36.73 2.10
CA VAL A 1070 18.07 -37.49 0.84
C VAL A 1070 16.71 -37.21 0.22
N ALA A 1071 16.60 -37.17 -1.10
CA ALA A 1071 15.35 -36.91 -1.80
C ALA A 1071 14.34 -38.08 -1.69
N GLY A 1072 13.03 -37.75 -1.68
CA GLY A 1072 11.96 -38.75 -1.70
C GLY A 1072 10.69 -38.27 -2.41
N GLU A 1073 9.93 -39.22 -2.97
CA GLU A 1073 8.66 -39.00 -3.66
C GLU A 1073 7.49 -39.65 -2.91
N GLY A 1074 6.30 -39.10 -3.10
CA GLY A 1074 5.06 -39.69 -2.56
C GLY A 1074 3.85 -38.81 -2.76
N VAL A 1075 2.67 -39.42 -2.69
CA VAL A 1075 1.36 -38.73 -2.67
C VAL A 1075 0.54 -39.29 -1.53
N ILE A 1076 -0.02 -38.42 -0.68
CA ILE A 1076 -0.76 -38.83 0.52
C ILE A 1076 -2.04 -37.99 0.61
N ALA A 1077 -3.15 -38.60 1.01
CA ALA A 1077 -4.41 -37.95 1.26
C ALA A 1077 -5.10 -38.45 2.54
N PHE A 1078 -5.79 -37.53 3.22
CA PHE A 1078 -6.61 -37.77 4.39
C PHE A 1078 -7.97 -37.09 4.24
N VAL A 1079 -9.05 -37.73 4.69
CA VAL A 1079 -10.37 -37.08 4.83
C VAL A 1079 -10.63 -36.82 6.30
N LEU A 1080 -10.99 -35.58 6.62
CA LEU A 1080 -11.21 -35.04 7.95
C LEU A 1080 -12.68 -34.67 8.14
N GLU A 1081 -13.22 -35.00 9.32
CA GLU A 1081 -14.59 -34.63 9.73
C GLU A 1081 -14.63 -34.26 11.21
N PRO A 1082 -15.64 -33.49 11.66
CA PRO A 1082 -15.95 -33.39 13.08
C PRO A 1082 -16.12 -34.79 13.70
N LEU A 1083 -15.41 -35.07 14.79
CA LEU A 1083 -15.41 -36.38 15.46
C LEU A 1083 -16.83 -36.83 15.80
N GLN A 1084 -17.65 -35.93 16.33
CA GLN A 1084 -19.04 -36.23 16.67
C GLN A 1084 -19.84 -36.71 15.46
N LYS A 1085 -19.66 -36.08 14.29
CA LYS A 1085 -20.33 -36.46 13.03
C LYS A 1085 -19.81 -37.80 12.51
N ALA A 1086 -18.51 -38.06 12.64
CA ALA A 1086 -17.93 -39.35 12.29
C ALA A 1086 -18.50 -40.49 13.15
N LEU A 1087 -18.67 -40.25 14.46
CA LEU A 1087 -19.28 -41.18 15.40
C LEU A 1087 -20.77 -41.42 15.10
N GLU A 1088 -21.53 -40.35 14.87
CA GLU A 1088 -22.96 -40.41 14.50
C GLU A 1088 -23.17 -41.22 13.21
N ASN A 1089 -22.29 -41.01 12.21
CA ASN A 1089 -22.33 -41.72 10.94
C ASN A 1089 -21.65 -43.10 10.99
N LYS A 1090 -21.18 -43.55 12.18
CA LYS A 1090 -20.49 -44.84 12.39
C LYS A 1090 -19.31 -45.07 11.44
N LYS A 1091 -18.57 -44.01 11.12
CA LYS A 1091 -17.38 -44.08 10.27
C LYS A 1091 -16.19 -44.68 11.01
N HIS A 1092 -15.28 -45.28 10.26
CA HIS A 1092 -13.99 -45.69 10.81
C HIS A 1092 -13.15 -44.46 11.16
N ILE A 1093 -12.50 -44.46 12.32
CA ILE A 1093 -11.67 -43.35 12.80
C ILE A 1093 -10.25 -43.86 12.98
N TYR A 1094 -9.35 -43.41 12.11
CA TYR A 1094 -7.93 -43.78 12.17
C TYR A 1094 -7.18 -43.07 13.31
N GLY A 1095 -7.60 -41.86 13.65
CA GLY A 1095 -7.01 -41.06 14.72
C GLY A 1095 -7.77 -39.76 14.93
N ILE A 1096 -7.55 -39.14 16.10
CA ILE A 1096 -8.17 -37.87 16.49
C ILE A 1096 -7.12 -36.77 16.45
N VAL A 1097 -7.43 -35.66 15.78
CA VAL A 1097 -6.63 -34.44 15.83
C VAL A 1097 -7.02 -33.67 17.08
N LYS A 1098 -6.10 -33.54 18.03
CA LYS A 1098 -6.31 -32.83 19.29
C LYS A 1098 -6.00 -31.35 19.17
N GLY A 1099 -4.90 -31.00 18.50
CA GLY A 1099 -4.47 -29.62 18.33
C GLY A 1099 -3.48 -29.49 17.17
N THR A 1100 -3.44 -28.32 16.56
CA THR A 1100 -2.52 -27.99 15.46
C THR A 1100 -2.11 -26.54 15.60
N ALA A 1101 -0.88 -26.20 15.26
CA ALA A 1101 -0.43 -24.82 15.19
C ALA A 1101 0.58 -24.62 14.06
N ILE A 1102 0.64 -23.41 13.53
CA ILE A 1102 1.67 -22.95 12.61
C ILE A 1102 2.27 -21.63 13.14
N ASN A 1103 3.52 -21.35 12.80
CA ASN A 1103 4.12 -20.02 13.00
C ASN A 1103 5.23 -19.75 11.97
N SER A 1104 5.85 -18.58 12.06
CA SER A 1104 6.99 -18.20 11.23
C SER A 1104 8.19 -17.78 12.08
N VAL A 1105 9.38 -18.14 11.61
CA VAL A 1105 10.67 -17.77 12.19
C VAL A 1105 10.86 -16.25 12.26
N GLY A 1106 10.31 -15.48 11.31
CA GLY A 1106 10.53 -14.03 11.24
C GLY A 1106 12.01 -13.69 10.95
N ARG A 1107 12.51 -12.59 11.53
CA ARG A 1107 13.92 -12.19 11.36
C ARG A 1107 14.83 -13.07 12.22
N SER A 1108 15.69 -13.88 11.59
CA SER A 1108 16.70 -14.74 12.25
C SER A 1108 18.10 -14.57 11.63
N ASN A 1109 19.07 -15.43 11.98
CA ASN A 1109 20.47 -15.41 11.49
C ASN A 1109 20.64 -15.72 9.99
N GLY A 1110 19.55 -15.82 9.23
CA GLY A 1110 19.53 -16.03 7.80
C GLY A 1110 18.14 -16.46 7.36
N ILE A 1111 17.73 -16.13 6.14
CA ILE A 1111 16.37 -16.41 5.65
C ILE A 1111 16.03 -17.91 5.64
N THR A 1112 17.02 -18.79 5.54
CA THR A 1112 16.89 -20.25 5.61
C THR A 1112 17.35 -20.85 6.95
N ALA A 1113 17.76 -20.01 7.91
CA ALA A 1113 18.29 -20.47 9.19
C ALA A 1113 17.13 -20.86 10.13
N PRO A 1114 17.11 -22.09 10.66
CA PRO A 1114 16.06 -22.50 11.61
C PRO A 1114 16.18 -21.74 12.94
N SER A 1115 15.09 -21.71 13.71
CA SER A 1115 15.00 -20.98 14.98
C SER A 1115 14.45 -21.86 16.09
N LYS A 1116 15.25 -22.04 17.14
CA LYS A 1116 14.87 -22.78 18.35
C LYS A 1116 13.61 -22.20 19.01
N SER A 1117 13.53 -20.88 19.15
CA SER A 1117 12.40 -20.22 19.82
C SER A 1117 11.11 -20.40 19.05
N SER A 1118 11.15 -20.29 17.72
CA SER A 1118 9.98 -20.45 16.87
C SER A 1118 9.51 -21.91 16.81
N GLN A 1119 10.43 -22.87 16.79
CA GLN A 1119 10.08 -24.30 16.87
C GLN A 1119 9.48 -24.66 18.24
N LYS A 1120 10.01 -24.09 19.34
CA LYS A 1120 9.41 -24.22 20.67
C LYS A 1120 7.98 -23.67 20.70
N GLU A 1121 7.81 -22.43 20.26
CA GLU A 1121 6.52 -21.72 20.30
C GLU A 1121 5.43 -22.46 19.51
N VAL A 1122 5.74 -23.02 18.33
CA VAL A 1122 4.73 -23.76 17.54
C VAL A 1122 4.30 -25.06 18.23
N ILE A 1123 5.21 -25.73 18.96
CA ILE A 1123 4.88 -26.93 19.73
C ILE A 1123 3.99 -26.55 20.92
N GLU A 1124 4.34 -25.51 21.68
CA GLU A 1124 3.54 -25.02 22.81
C GLU A 1124 2.14 -24.57 22.37
N ASN A 1125 2.06 -23.88 21.23
CA ASN A 1125 0.80 -23.44 20.65
C ASN A 1125 -0.12 -24.60 20.25
N ALA A 1126 0.45 -25.69 19.73
CA ALA A 1126 -0.32 -26.89 19.37
C ALA A 1126 -0.78 -27.66 20.60
N LEU A 1127 0.03 -27.69 21.67
CA LEU A 1127 -0.34 -28.27 22.98
C LEU A 1127 -1.47 -27.49 23.65
N ASN A 1128 -1.39 -26.16 23.63
CA ASN A 1128 -2.45 -25.27 24.12
C ASN A 1128 -3.75 -25.47 23.33
N ALA A 1129 -3.67 -25.55 22.01
CA ALA A 1129 -4.83 -25.83 21.16
C ALA A 1129 -5.42 -27.24 21.43
N ALA A 1130 -4.60 -28.18 21.89
CA ALA A 1130 -5.03 -29.51 22.30
C ALA A 1130 -5.58 -29.57 23.73
N SER A 1131 -5.43 -28.50 24.53
CA SER A 1131 -5.66 -28.48 25.97
C SER A 1131 -4.87 -29.61 26.69
N LEU A 1132 -3.63 -29.86 26.25
CA LEU A 1132 -2.75 -30.90 26.80
C LEU A 1132 -1.47 -30.31 27.39
N SER A 1133 -1.00 -30.93 28.47
CA SER A 1133 0.31 -30.66 29.04
C SER A 1133 1.41 -31.41 28.28
N PRO A 1134 2.67 -30.91 28.26
CA PRO A 1134 3.78 -31.60 27.62
C PRO A 1134 3.98 -33.05 28.07
N SER A 1135 3.65 -33.37 29.33
CA SER A 1135 3.79 -34.71 29.92
C SER A 1135 2.79 -35.74 29.38
N GLU A 1136 1.78 -35.30 28.65
CA GLU A 1136 0.78 -36.17 28.00
C GLU A 1136 1.18 -36.59 26.58
N VAL A 1137 2.29 -36.08 26.04
CA VAL A 1137 2.82 -36.48 24.73
C VAL A 1137 3.84 -37.61 24.87
N ASN A 1138 3.61 -38.71 24.17
CA ASN A 1138 4.44 -39.92 24.25
C ASN A 1138 5.52 -39.99 23.17
N LEU A 1139 5.21 -39.49 21.97
CA LEU A 1139 6.04 -39.64 20.77
C LEU A 1139 6.05 -38.35 19.96
N ILE A 1140 7.19 -37.99 19.40
CA ILE A 1140 7.35 -36.92 18.42
C ILE A 1140 7.89 -37.53 17.12
N GLU A 1141 7.10 -37.44 16.05
CA GLU A 1141 7.60 -37.60 14.69
C GLU A 1141 8.14 -36.24 14.22
N SER A 1142 9.46 -36.13 14.20
CA SER A 1142 10.17 -34.89 13.99
C SER A 1142 10.25 -34.49 12.51
N HIS A 1143 10.70 -33.26 12.28
CA HIS A 1143 11.14 -32.86 10.95
C HIS A 1143 12.36 -33.69 10.53
N GLY A 1144 13.39 -33.77 11.39
CA GLY A 1144 14.44 -34.79 11.44
C GLY A 1144 15.04 -35.15 10.08
N THR A 1145 15.80 -34.21 9.52
CA THR A 1145 16.33 -34.31 8.14
C THR A 1145 17.71 -34.92 8.06
N GLY A 1146 18.41 -35.11 9.19
CA GLY A 1146 19.79 -35.59 9.20
C GLY A 1146 20.81 -34.49 8.93
N THR A 1147 20.41 -33.22 8.98
CA THR A 1147 21.32 -32.08 8.82
C THR A 1147 21.93 -31.70 10.16
N GLU A 1148 23.24 -31.45 10.19
CA GLU A 1148 23.97 -31.21 11.45
C GLU A 1148 23.37 -30.05 12.26
N LEU A 1149 23.11 -28.91 11.61
CA LEU A 1149 22.53 -27.72 12.25
C LEU A 1149 21.03 -27.86 12.52
N GLY A 1150 20.27 -28.46 11.59
CA GLY A 1150 18.82 -28.57 11.69
C GLY A 1150 18.40 -29.52 12.83
N ASP A 1151 19.01 -30.69 12.88
CA ASP A 1151 18.74 -31.68 13.93
C ASP A 1151 19.14 -31.13 15.32
N LEU A 1152 20.26 -30.41 15.42
CA LEU A 1152 20.69 -29.75 16.67
C LEU A 1152 19.64 -28.77 17.19
N ILE A 1153 19.12 -27.90 16.31
CA ILE A 1153 18.14 -26.88 16.69
C ILE A 1153 16.80 -27.50 17.08
N GLU A 1154 16.38 -28.56 16.38
CA GLU A 1154 15.16 -29.30 16.69
C GLU A 1154 15.26 -30.02 18.04
N ILE A 1155 16.39 -30.68 18.35
CA ILE A 1155 16.63 -31.29 19.67
C ILE A 1155 16.52 -30.23 20.78
N GLU A 1156 17.16 -29.08 20.59
CA GLU A 1156 17.16 -28.02 21.59
C GLU A 1156 15.78 -27.38 21.80
N ALA A 1157 14.99 -27.25 20.75
CA ALA A 1157 13.60 -26.81 20.84
C ALA A 1157 12.74 -27.82 21.63
N LEU A 1158 12.87 -29.11 21.32
CA LEU A 1158 12.15 -30.18 22.02
C LEU A 1158 12.53 -30.27 23.50
N LYS A 1159 13.83 -30.13 23.84
CA LYS A 1159 14.28 -30.08 25.24
C LYS A 1159 13.61 -28.94 26.00
N SER A 1160 13.41 -27.81 25.34
CA SER A 1160 12.80 -26.64 25.98
C SER A 1160 11.31 -26.81 26.30
N VAL A 1161 10.67 -27.88 25.80
CA VAL A 1161 9.25 -28.21 26.03
C VAL A 1161 9.10 -29.47 26.87
N PHE A 1162 9.87 -30.53 26.59
CA PHE A 1162 9.63 -31.88 27.11
C PHE A 1162 10.66 -32.37 28.14
N ASN A 1163 11.76 -31.64 28.37
CA ASN A 1163 12.85 -32.16 29.22
C ASN A 1163 12.47 -32.32 30.69
N GLU A 1164 11.46 -31.60 31.16
CA GLU A 1164 10.94 -31.70 32.54
C GLU A 1164 9.82 -32.74 32.70
N ASN A 1165 9.49 -33.48 31.64
CA ASN A 1165 8.45 -34.51 31.71
C ASN A 1165 8.85 -35.66 32.67
N PRO A 1166 7.89 -36.22 33.42
CA PRO A 1166 8.17 -37.36 34.31
C PRO A 1166 8.54 -38.64 33.55
N ASN A 1167 8.05 -38.79 32.31
CA ASN A 1167 8.38 -39.90 31.43
C ASN A 1167 9.13 -39.39 30.19
N PRO A 1168 10.09 -40.17 29.65
CA PRO A 1168 10.79 -39.79 28.44
C PRO A 1168 9.85 -39.66 27.23
N VAL A 1169 10.13 -38.69 26.37
CA VAL A 1169 9.42 -38.53 25.08
C VAL A 1169 10.21 -39.22 23.99
N ILE A 1170 9.55 -40.10 23.24
CA ILE A 1170 10.18 -40.85 22.15
C ILE A 1170 10.31 -39.93 20.93
N LEU A 1171 11.45 -39.93 20.25
CA LEU A 1171 11.74 -39.12 19.07
C LEU A 1171 12.02 -40.02 17.86
N GLY A 1172 11.28 -39.83 16.77
CA GLY A 1172 11.44 -40.61 15.54
C GLY A 1172 11.29 -39.76 14.27
N THR A 1173 11.70 -40.34 13.15
CA THR A 1173 11.51 -39.75 11.81
C THR A 1173 11.34 -40.84 10.75
N SER A 1174 10.66 -40.53 9.65
CA SER A 1174 10.41 -41.42 8.50
C SER A 1174 11.40 -41.22 7.34
N LYS A 1175 12.20 -40.15 7.37
CA LYS A 1175 13.06 -39.73 6.25
C LYS A 1175 14.20 -40.70 5.94
N PRO A 1176 14.79 -41.44 6.92
CA PRO A 1176 15.76 -42.49 6.60
C PRO A 1176 15.19 -43.63 5.73
N ASN A 1177 13.89 -43.92 5.83
CA ASN A 1177 13.23 -44.96 5.04
C ASN A 1177 12.83 -44.47 3.64
N PHE A 1178 12.19 -43.30 3.57
CA PHE A 1178 11.50 -42.81 2.36
C PHE A 1178 12.17 -41.60 1.71
N GLY A 1179 13.28 -41.11 2.25
CA GLY A 1179 13.81 -39.80 1.89
C GLY A 1179 12.90 -38.66 2.36
N HIS A 1180 13.27 -37.45 1.99
CA HIS A 1180 12.55 -36.23 2.32
C HIS A 1180 11.53 -35.90 1.22
N LEU A 1181 10.26 -36.17 1.51
CA LEU A 1181 9.13 -35.97 0.59
C LEU A 1181 8.72 -34.49 0.41
N ASN A 1182 9.61 -33.52 0.62
CA ASN A 1182 9.38 -32.08 0.49
C ASN A 1182 7.96 -31.65 0.98
N GLN A 1183 7.09 -31.22 0.06
CA GLN A 1183 5.72 -30.78 0.35
C GLN A 1183 4.84 -31.84 1.02
N ALA A 1184 5.05 -33.13 0.75
CA ALA A 1184 4.30 -34.22 1.39
C ALA A 1184 4.95 -34.74 2.69
N ALA A 1185 6.11 -34.21 3.10
CA ALA A 1185 6.88 -34.75 4.24
C ALA A 1185 6.12 -34.73 5.58
N GLY A 1186 5.35 -33.68 5.85
CA GLY A 1186 4.53 -33.59 7.06
C GLY A 1186 3.39 -34.62 7.10
N LEU A 1187 2.77 -34.89 5.94
CA LEU A 1187 1.69 -35.88 5.82
C LEU A 1187 2.22 -37.32 5.92
N LEU A 1188 3.46 -37.58 5.49
CA LEU A 1188 4.12 -38.87 5.75
C LEU A 1188 4.29 -39.10 7.26
N GLY A 1189 4.60 -38.03 8.01
CA GLY A 1189 4.66 -38.10 9.46
C GLY A 1189 3.32 -38.49 10.09
N VAL A 1190 2.22 -37.83 9.66
CA VAL A 1190 0.85 -38.20 10.07
C VAL A 1190 0.54 -39.64 9.70
N LEU A 1191 0.84 -40.06 8.47
CA LEU A 1191 0.58 -41.42 7.98
C LEU A 1191 1.32 -42.48 8.82
N LYS A 1192 2.59 -42.23 9.16
CA LYS A 1192 3.36 -43.09 10.05
C LYS A 1192 2.74 -43.17 11.44
N MET A 1193 2.24 -42.06 11.99
CA MET A 1193 1.57 -42.08 13.30
C MET A 1193 0.30 -42.92 13.29
N LEU A 1194 -0.50 -42.85 12.21
CA LEU A 1194 -1.68 -43.71 12.06
C LEU A 1194 -1.30 -45.20 11.96
N ALA A 1195 -0.20 -45.52 11.26
CA ALA A 1195 0.33 -46.89 11.23
C ALA A 1195 0.74 -47.35 12.65
N ILE A 1196 1.44 -46.50 13.41
CA ILE A 1196 1.81 -46.79 14.81
C ILE A 1196 0.56 -47.02 15.68
N PHE A 1197 -0.51 -46.24 15.51
CA PHE A 1197 -1.77 -46.45 16.24
C PHE A 1197 -2.42 -47.79 15.88
N MET A 1198 -2.37 -48.18 14.60
CA MET A 1198 -2.95 -49.42 14.08
C MET A 1198 -2.17 -50.67 14.53
N PHE A 1199 -0.84 -50.64 14.41
CA PHE A 1199 0.02 -51.77 14.76
C PHE A 1199 0.47 -51.79 16.23
N LYS A 1200 0.15 -50.72 16.99
CA LYS A 1200 0.47 -50.55 18.42
C LYS A 1200 1.95 -50.77 18.74
N ALA A 1201 2.85 -50.36 17.85
CA ALA A 1201 4.29 -50.47 18.04
C ALA A 1201 5.02 -49.28 17.42
N ILE A 1202 6.18 -48.92 17.97
CA ILE A 1202 7.05 -47.86 17.47
C ILE A 1202 8.29 -48.54 16.87
N PRO A 1203 8.58 -48.37 15.58
CA PRO A 1203 9.72 -49.02 14.94
C PRO A 1203 11.04 -48.43 15.44
N ARG A 1204 12.10 -49.23 15.36
CA ARG A 1204 13.48 -48.78 15.58
C ARG A 1204 13.85 -47.65 14.62
N ALA A 1205 14.65 -46.68 15.09
CA ALA A 1205 15.22 -45.64 14.26
C ALA A 1205 16.29 -46.19 13.31
N LEU A 1206 16.05 -46.06 12.01
CA LEU A 1206 16.96 -46.51 10.96
C LEU A 1206 18.16 -45.53 10.82
N HIS A 1207 19.35 -46.08 10.55
CA HIS A 1207 20.63 -45.34 10.42
C HIS A 1207 21.07 -44.56 11.69
N PHE A 1208 20.56 -44.94 12.86
CA PHE A 1208 20.94 -44.39 14.16
C PHE A 1208 21.82 -45.38 14.95
N ASP A 1209 23.07 -44.99 15.23
CA ASP A 1209 24.06 -45.78 15.95
C ASP A 1209 24.45 -45.08 17.28
N LYS A 1210 24.75 -43.78 17.22
CA LYS A 1210 25.14 -42.98 18.38
C LYS A 1210 24.40 -41.64 18.44
N PRO A 1211 23.91 -41.23 19.61
CA PRO A 1211 23.15 -39.99 19.74
C PRO A 1211 24.00 -38.75 19.45
N ASN A 1212 23.40 -37.76 18.79
CA ASN A 1212 23.94 -36.40 18.73
C ASN A 1212 24.22 -35.87 20.15
N LYS A 1213 25.29 -35.09 20.32
CA LYS A 1213 25.71 -34.54 21.62
C LYS A 1213 24.60 -33.78 22.36
N ALA A 1214 23.67 -33.15 21.65
CA ALA A 1214 22.57 -32.41 22.28
C ALA A 1214 21.52 -33.30 22.96
N LEU A 1215 21.46 -34.60 22.60
CA LEU A 1215 20.57 -35.59 23.23
C LEU A 1215 21.17 -36.23 24.50
N ILE A 1216 22.48 -36.08 24.73
CA ILE A 1216 23.13 -36.56 25.95
C ILE A 1216 22.49 -35.83 27.15
N ASP A 1217 22.15 -36.59 28.19
CA ASP A 1217 21.48 -36.10 29.41
C ASP A 1217 20.13 -35.40 29.16
N SER A 1218 19.43 -35.74 28.07
CA SER A 1218 18.08 -35.25 27.78
C SER A 1218 17.02 -36.31 28.12
N ASN A 1219 15.79 -35.85 28.42
CA ASN A 1219 14.62 -36.72 28.61
C ASN A 1219 13.98 -37.15 27.27
N ILE A 1220 14.72 -37.06 26.17
CA ILE A 1220 14.26 -37.39 24.82
C ILE A 1220 15.02 -38.62 24.35
N VAL A 1221 14.30 -39.63 23.86
CA VAL A 1221 14.87 -40.94 23.53
C VAL A 1221 14.57 -41.30 22.08
N VAL A 1222 15.62 -41.61 21.32
CA VAL A 1222 15.49 -42.18 19.96
C VAL A 1222 15.47 -43.71 20.08
N PRO A 1223 14.48 -44.42 19.49
CA PRO A 1223 14.31 -45.85 19.70
C PRO A 1223 15.41 -46.67 19.01
N THR A 1224 16.19 -47.44 19.79
CA THR A 1224 17.21 -48.39 19.28
C THR A 1224 16.68 -49.81 19.07
N GLU A 1225 15.44 -50.06 19.50
CA GLU A 1225 14.69 -51.30 19.31
C GLU A 1225 13.20 -50.96 19.13
N GLU A 1226 12.39 -51.93 18.72
CA GLU A 1226 10.94 -51.75 18.62
C GLU A 1226 10.34 -51.58 20.03
N ILE A 1227 9.45 -50.59 20.20
CA ILE A 1227 8.78 -50.32 21.47
C ILE A 1227 7.28 -50.61 21.33
N GLN A 1228 6.75 -51.50 22.17
CA GLN A 1228 5.33 -51.86 22.18
C GLN A 1228 4.49 -50.79 22.89
N ILE A 1229 3.32 -50.46 22.32
CA ILE A 1229 2.38 -49.45 22.86
C ILE A 1229 1.27 -50.14 23.64
N GLU A 1230 1.36 -50.07 24.96
CA GLU A 1230 0.35 -50.63 25.87
C GLU A 1230 -0.77 -49.64 26.23
N SER A 1231 -0.51 -48.33 26.12
CA SER A 1231 -1.47 -47.30 26.50
C SER A 1231 -2.60 -47.14 25.47
N GLU A 1232 -3.83 -47.09 25.97
CA GLU A 1232 -5.00 -46.71 25.18
C GLU A 1232 -5.12 -45.17 25.05
N ASN A 1233 -4.45 -44.39 25.90
CA ASN A 1233 -4.35 -42.93 25.82
C ASN A 1233 -2.99 -42.51 25.22
N PHE A 1234 -2.72 -42.96 24.00
CA PHE A 1234 -1.45 -42.66 23.32
C PHE A 1234 -1.56 -41.38 22.47
N THR A 1235 -0.70 -40.39 22.75
CA THR A 1235 -0.68 -39.08 22.07
C THR A 1235 0.68 -38.85 21.42
N ALA A 1236 0.68 -38.39 20.17
CA ALA A 1236 1.88 -38.10 19.41
C ALA A 1236 1.86 -36.68 18.82
N GLY A 1237 3.02 -36.03 18.79
CA GLY A 1237 3.25 -34.78 18.06
C GLY A 1237 3.94 -35.05 16.72
N ILE A 1238 3.66 -34.24 15.71
CA ILE A 1238 4.27 -34.31 14.38
C ILE A 1238 4.79 -32.92 14.03
N SER A 1239 6.07 -32.79 13.71
CA SER A 1239 6.73 -31.53 13.36
C SER A 1239 7.13 -31.48 11.88
N ALA A 1240 6.93 -30.33 11.25
CA ALA A 1240 7.47 -30.04 9.93
C ALA A 1240 7.94 -28.59 9.85
N PHE A 1241 9.21 -28.38 9.49
CA PHE A 1241 9.84 -27.06 9.43
C PHE A 1241 10.24 -26.74 7.99
N GLY A 1242 9.64 -25.70 7.43
CA GLY A 1242 9.90 -25.27 6.06
C GLY A 1242 11.19 -24.48 5.95
N LEU A 1243 11.95 -24.70 4.87
CA LEU A 1243 13.13 -23.90 4.54
C LEU A 1243 12.83 -22.39 4.44
N SER A 1244 11.57 -22.03 4.14
CA SER A 1244 11.06 -20.66 4.12
C SER A 1244 10.87 -20.03 5.51
N GLY A 1245 11.12 -20.76 6.59
CA GLY A 1245 10.91 -20.33 7.97
C GLY A 1245 9.48 -20.56 8.50
N THR A 1246 8.59 -21.21 7.74
CA THR A 1246 7.25 -21.59 8.25
C THR A 1246 7.30 -22.93 8.98
N ASN A 1247 6.92 -22.96 10.25
CA ASN A 1247 6.87 -24.17 11.07
C ASN A 1247 5.42 -24.61 11.28
N ALA A 1248 5.20 -25.93 11.33
CA ALA A 1248 3.92 -26.53 11.66
C ALA A 1248 4.11 -27.66 12.68
N HIS A 1249 3.16 -27.78 13.60
CA HIS A 1249 3.09 -28.87 14.56
C HIS A 1249 1.65 -29.37 14.74
N CYS A 1250 1.45 -30.68 14.81
CA CYS A 1250 0.16 -31.32 14.99
C CYS A 1250 0.21 -32.33 16.14
N ILE A 1251 -0.82 -32.37 16.98
CA ILE A 1251 -1.00 -33.34 18.05
C ILE A 1251 -2.13 -34.30 17.66
N LEU A 1252 -1.79 -35.59 17.52
CA LEU A 1252 -2.73 -36.67 17.26
C LEU A 1252 -2.88 -37.57 18.48
N ARG A 1253 -4.08 -38.13 18.63
CA ARG A 1253 -4.41 -39.11 19.66
C ARG A 1253 -5.00 -40.36 19.03
N LYS A 1254 -4.60 -41.52 19.54
CA LYS A 1254 -5.20 -42.81 19.20
C LYS A 1254 -6.68 -42.82 19.62
N PHE A 1255 -7.57 -43.23 18.71
CA PHE A 1255 -8.98 -43.40 19.01
C PHE A 1255 -9.24 -44.74 19.69
N CYS A 1256 -10.04 -44.74 20.76
CA CYS A 1256 -10.48 -45.95 21.46
C CYS A 1256 -12.01 -45.91 21.61
N GLU A 1257 -12.72 -46.89 21.02
CA GLU A 1257 -14.16 -47.03 21.28
C GLU A 1257 -14.37 -47.41 22.75
N LYS A 1258 -15.15 -46.60 23.49
CA LYS A 1258 -15.62 -47.00 24.83
C LYS A 1258 -16.52 -48.22 24.65
N ASN A 1259 -16.06 -49.38 25.14
CA ASN A 1259 -16.80 -50.63 25.20
C ASN A 1259 -18.26 -50.41 25.68
N ASN A 1260 -19.19 -50.35 24.74
CA ASN A 1260 -20.64 -50.50 24.94
C ASN A 1260 -21.23 -50.97 23.60
N ASP A 1261 -20.74 -52.11 23.12
CA ASP A 1261 -21.49 -53.18 22.44
C ASP A 1261 -20.50 -54.06 21.69
N LYS A 1262 -20.18 -55.21 22.29
CA LYS A 1262 -19.62 -56.36 21.58
C LYS A 1262 -20.74 -57.00 20.77
N SER A 1263 -21.11 -56.38 19.65
CA SER A 1263 -21.78 -57.05 18.53
C SER A 1263 -21.78 -56.10 17.34
N ASP A 1264 -21.23 -56.58 16.23
CA ASP A 1264 -21.32 -56.00 14.89
C ASP A 1264 -20.55 -54.70 14.65
N ARG A 1265 -19.23 -54.82 14.49
CA ARG A 1265 -18.47 -53.96 13.56
C ARG A 1265 -17.22 -54.68 13.08
N PHE A 1266 -17.07 -54.73 11.76
CA PHE A 1266 -16.05 -55.46 11.02
C PHE A 1266 -14.64 -55.19 11.53
N CYS A 1267 -14.04 -56.18 12.19
CA CYS A 1267 -12.60 -56.33 12.21
C CYS A 1267 -12.16 -56.55 10.75
N TYR A 1268 -11.40 -55.62 10.20
CA TYR A 1268 -10.71 -55.84 8.94
C TYR A 1268 -9.57 -56.83 9.23
N GLU A 1269 -9.81 -58.12 8.96
CA GLU A 1269 -8.71 -59.07 8.78
C GLU A 1269 -7.95 -58.69 7.50
N PRO A 1270 -6.60 -58.80 7.49
CA PRO A 1270 -5.77 -58.35 6.39
C PRO A 1270 -5.78 -59.39 5.26
N GLU A 1271 -6.90 -59.55 4.55
CA GLU A 1271 -6.93 -60.31 3.29
C GLU A 1271 -7.82 -59.63 2.24
N GLN A 1272 -7.21 -59.40 1.07
CA GLN A 1272 -7.81 -59.06 -0.23
C GLN A 1272 -8.39 -57.64 -0.40
N SER A 1273 -7.52 -56.66 -0.64
CA SER A 1273 -7.89 -55.54 -1.51
C SER A 1273 -7.65 -55.93 -2.97
N THR A 1274 -8.74 -56.19 -3.68
CA THR A 1274 -8.76 -56.25 -5.14
C THR A 1274 -8.25 -54.94 -5.71
N SER A 1275 -7.27 -55.05 -6.61
CA SER A 1275 -6.70 -53.96 -7.40
C SER A 1275 -7.77 -53.18 -8.17
N PHE A 1276 -7.80 -51.87 -7.98
CA PHE A 1276 -8.22 -50.91 -9.01
C PHE A 1276 -7.00 -50.22 -9.59
#